data_AF-V9I1F4-F1
#
_entry.id   AF-V9I1F4-F1
#
_cell.length_a   1.000
_cell.length_b   1.000
_cell.length_c   1.000
_cell.angle_alpha   90.00
_cell.angle_beta   90.00
_cell.angle_gamma   90.00
#
_symmetry.space_group_name_H-M   'P 1'
#
loop_
_entity.id
_entity.type
_entity.pdbx_description
1 polymer ?
#
loop_
_entity_poly.entity_id
_entity_poly.type
_entity_poly.pdbx_seq_one_letter_code
_entity_poly.pdbx_strand_id
1 'polypeptide(L)'
;HLDLSKAVYHLGFINYVLKILRCVCVNCSRLLIDVNDVKYKASLDRAEQPQDRLFLLSTLCSTVTRCPSGATEDSIPTSETSPVHKGCGNYQPTYRRDGIKIRATYGSDKARGQGDIGTRKTRMSAEQVREIFARISDKDCLAMGLSPKWARPEWLITTVMPIPPPAVRPHVMMSSTQRNEDDLTLALAEIIKANKTLSTQIINGSPQNVINEFVDLLQHHTGTYISNTSPAFAPAENRSGRPLKTISERLKGKEGRVRGNLMGKRVDFSARTVITPDPNLNVDQVGVPRSIAANLTFPEYVTAFNRESLMALVRNSFENGPDAYPGAKTIIRDDGTKLDLRYISRETDLVLAPGYVVERHVRDGDVVVFNRQPSLHKMSMMGHKIKVMPYSTFRLNLSVTTPYNADFDGDEMNLHVPQSLGAKAEVMEIMMVPKNIVTPASNRPVMGIVQDTLLGTYLFTSRDTFMERDLVMNLLMWVPDWDGRIPTPAILKPKPLWTGKQLFSLIMPNVNLRTKSGTAPDKAEGPISPTDTKVLIEAGVHLSGRLCKKTVGNKANGLIHLVWIEHGPEAARSFLDAIQRVVNNWLCQHAFSVGIGDMVADDRTMANIHQLLKDAKVKVRELIHDAQQGKLVSKPGMTMRETFEAEVNSTLNIASGQGGTSAGLSLRADNRVKIMVDGGSKGSSINIGQMVACVGQQNVEGKRIPYGFVGRTLPHFHKDDYGPESRGFVTNSYLKGLTPQEFYFHAMGGREGLIDTAVKTAKTGYVQRRLVKAMESLMVQYDSTVRNAQGVVIQFLYGEDGMEATLLEHQFLDSAMMTNERLHAVYSINTSNEEMARYTTPQVWNELKESRALREELKDEFNTIAADRDMLRRVCVSTTDMGIMASGSVRIVLPVNLKRLIWNAQKIHSSPSSVSDLSPHDIITGVRSLLDDLVVCRGDDPITREAQANATMLFKAHVRATLASKRVLREYKLSSAAFEWLLGEIRTKFLTTIAHPGEMVGALAAQSIGEPATQMTLNTFHFAGVSAKNVTLGVPRLEELINVAKANRTPSNTVFLAEHIAFDQDAAKAVLHELQNTTLGHVTDRTEIWFDPDPLNTVVEEDRQFVTDYYGLEDMPEDEIMSPWLLRIVLSREELSKKSLKVKDVEAALNREFVSLHVITTPDTADPLVVRVRFQVDSSESGKEEAMRDNILLTNIQSTLLSIIRVKGFREFKKVFLTSQEIMIEDPETGTYDKRTENYLETEGVDLQRLLAHPAVDATRTTSNSVVEVIQV
;
A
#
# COMPACT_ATOMS: atom_id res chain seq x y z
N HIS A 1 50.71 -8.39 -2.17
CA HIS A 1 50.09 -7.94 -3.45
C HIS A 1 50.72 -8.73 -4.59
N LEU A 2 50.21 -8.63 -5.81
CA LEU A 2 50.77 -9.23 -7.02
C LEU A 2 50.98 -8.13 -8.06
N ASP A 3 52.21 -7.99 -8.53
CA ASP A 3 52.53 -7.06 -9.62
C ASP A 3 52.23 -7.73 -10.96
N LEU A 4 51.40 -7.08 -11.77
CA LEU A 4 51.04 -7.58 -13.09
C LEU A 4 52.09 -7.14 -14.12
N SER A 5 52.49 -8.06 -15.00
CA SER A 5 53.51 -7.82 -16.04
C SER A 5 53.05 -6.78 -17.07
N LYS A 6 51.73 -6.64 -17.23
CA LYS A 6 51.05 -5.62 -18.05
C LYS A 6 49.83 -5.10 -17.30
N ALA A 7 49.50 -3.82 -17.48
CA ALA A 7 48.28 -3.26 -16.93
C ALA A 7 47.05 -3.93 -17.56
N VAL A 8 46.01 -4.17 -16.76
CA VAL A 8 44.74 -4.77 -17.20
C VAL A 8 43.56 -3.88 -16.80
N TYR A 9 42.50 -3.91 -17.59
CA TYR A 9 41.25 -3.23 -17.24
C TYR A 9 40.57 -3.92 -16.07
N HIS A 10 40.13 -3.16 -15.07
CA HIS A 10 39.22 -3.69 -14.07
C HIS A 10 37.81 -3.77 -14.68
N LEU A 11 37.28 -4.97 -14.89
CA LEU A 11 35.99 -5.16 -15.59
C LEU A 11 34.80 -4.51 -14.90
N GLY A 12 34.85 -4.37 -13.57
CA GLY A 12 33.83 -3.61 -12.84
C GLY A 12 33.81 -2.11 -13.20
N PHE A 13 34.95 -1.56 -13.66
CA PHE A 13 35.11 -0.14 -13.96
C PHE A 13 35.26 0.17 -15.45
N ILE A 14 35.30 -0.84 -16.33
CA ILE A 14 35.52 -0.64 -17.77
C ILE A 14 34.51 0.32 -18.42
N ASN A 15 33.26 0.35 -17.93
CA ASN A 15 32.25 1.29 -18.40
C ASN A 15 32.54 2.73 -17.97
N TYR A 16 33.12 2.94 -16.78
CA TYR A 16 33.56 4.26 -16.32
C TYR A 16 34.81 4.72 -17.08
N VAL A 17 35.77 3.81 -17.31
CA VAL A 17 36.94 4.07 -18.17
C VAL A 17 36.49 4.54 -19.56
N LEU A 18 35.49 3.87 -20.15
CA LEU A 18 34.93 4.27 -21.44
C LEU A 18 34.27 5.66 -21.41
N LYS A 19 33.52 5.98 -20.35
CA LYS A 19 32.90 7.32 -20.19
C LYS A 19 33.97 8.40 -20.06
N ILE A 20 34.98 8.20 -19.22
CA ILE A 20 36.07 9.16 -19.01
C ILE A 20 36.86 9.38 -20.30
N LEU A 21 37.17 8.31 -21.05
CA LEU A 21 37.83 8.41 -22.36
C LEU A 21 37.04 9.26 -23.37
N ARG A 22 35.70 9.28 -23.29
CA ARG A 22 34.86 10.14 -24.12
C ARG A 22 34.86 11.60 -23.68
N CYS A 23 35.24 11.90 -22.44
CA CYS A 23 35.26 13.24 -21.88
C CYS A 23 36.58 13.98 -22.13
N VAL A 24 37.68 13.23 -22.21
CA VAL A 24 39.04 13.80 -22.31
C VAL A 24 39.65 13.59 -23.68
N CYS A 25 40.52 14.51 -24.08
CA CYS A 25 41.28 14.37 -25.32
C CYS A 25 42.33 13.27 -25.23
N VAL A 26 42.40 12.38 -26.23
CA VAL A 26 43.37 11.26 -26.27
C VAL A 26 44.82 11.71 -26.18
N ASN A 27 45.15 12.89 -26.74
CA ASN A 27 46.53 13.37 -26.81
C ASN A 27 46.92 14.27 -25.64
N CYS A 28 46.08 15.26 -25.31
CA CYS A 28 46.41 16.28 -24.30
C CYS A 28 45.73 16.06 -22.94
N SER A 29 44.87 15.04 -22.79
CA SER A 29 44.16 14.66 -21.56
C SER A 29 43.30 15.77 -20.92
N ARG A 30 43.09 16.89 -21.60
CA ARG A 30 42.16 17.95 -21.19
C ARG A 30 40.71 17.58 -21.51
N LEU A 31 39.79 18.15 -20.74
CA LEU A 31 38.36 18.05 -21.00
C LEU A 31 38.01 18.60 -22.39
N LEU A 32 37.16 17.90 -23.14
CA LEU A 32 36.79 18.30 -24.51
C LEU A 32 35.84 19.49 -24.58
N ILE A 33 35.13 19.77 -23.48
CA ILE A 33 34.20 20.89 -23.34
C ILE A 33 34.79 21.88 -22.33
N ASP A 34 34.51 23.18 -22.53
CA ASP A 34 34.90 24.23 -21.58
C ASP A 34 33.99 24.22 -20.36
N VAL A 35 34.57 24.46 -19.19
CA VAL A 35 33.86 24.67 -17.92
C VAL A 35 32.94 25.91 -18.01
N ASN A 36 33.24 26.85 -18.90
CA ASN A 36 32.43 28.03 -19.14
C ASN A 36 31.29 27.84 -20.16
N ASP A 37 31.23 26.71 -20.87
CA ASP A 37 30.19 26.44 -21.87
C ASP A 37 28.80 26.39 -21.20
N VAL A 38 27.80 27.01 -21.82
CA VAL A 38 26.39 26.98 -21.39
C VAL A 38 25.89 25.54 -21.27
N LYS A 39 26.32 24.64 -22.16
CA LYS A 39 25.95 23.22 -22.11
C LYS A 39 26.56 22.50 -20.91
N TYR A 40 27.78 22.89 -20.50
CA TYR A 40 28.42 22.35 -19.30
C TYR A 40 27.71 22.85 -18.04
N LYS A 41 27.43 24.16 -17.94
CA LYS A 41 26.66 24.75 -16.83
C LYS A 41 25.28 24.12 -16.69
N ALA A 42 24.54 23.98 -17.80
CA ALA A 42 23.24 23.29 -17.81
C ALA A 42 23.34 21.81 -17.38
N SER A 43 24.47 21.13 -17.65
CA SER A 43 24.69 19.76 -17.17
C SER A 43 25.03 19.69 -15.68
N LEU A 44 25.66 20.74 -15.15
CA LEU A 44 25.93 20.93 -13.71
C LEU A 44 24.63 21.18 -12.95
N ASP A 45 23.77 22.05 -13.48
CA ASP A 45 22.48 22.39 -12.87
C ASP A 45 21.52 21.19 -12.85
N ARG A 46 21.60 20.31 -13.86
CA ARG A 46 20.81 19.07 -13.93
C ARG A 46 21.37 17.92 -13.09
N ALA A 47 22.62 17.98 -12.67
CA ALA A 47 23.29 16.86 -12.00
C ALA A 47 23.29 17.04 -10.48
N GLU A 48 22.36 16.36 -9.79
CA GLU A 48 22.32 16.33 -8.33
C GLU A 48 23.50 15.54 -7.74
N GLN A 49 23.90 14.45 -8.40
CA GLN A 49 25.00 13.58 -7.96
C GLN A 49 26.22 13.64 -8.88
N PRO A 50 27.45 13.43 -8.36
CA PRO A 50 28.66 13.40 -9.17
C PRO A 50 28.66 12.33 -10.28
N GLN A 51 27.93 11.23 -10.09
CA GLN A 51 27.82 10.15 -11.08
C GLN A 51 27.02 10.57 -12.32
N ASP A 52 25.92 11.31 -12.10
CA ASP A 52 25.07 11.82 -13.18
C ASP A 52 25.81 12.88 -14.00
N ARG A 53 26.62 13.70 -13.32
CA ARG A 53 27.52 14.67 -13.96
C ARG A 53 28.43 13.99 -14.97
N LEU A 54 29.12 12.91 -14.59
CA LEU A 54 29.98 12.16 -15.52
C LEU A 54 29.20 11.57 -16.69
N PHE A 55 27.98 11.10 -16.47
CA PHE A 55 27.14 10.52 -17.53
C PHE A 55 26.65 11.57 -18.55
N LEU A 56 26.11 12.68 -18.07
CA LEU A 56 25.67 13.79 -18.91
C LEU A 56 26.85 14.35 -19.71
N LEU A 57 27.97 14.56 -19.03
CA LEU A 57 29.18 15.10 -19.65
C LEU A 57 29.77 14.15 -20.69
N SER A 58 29.80 12.85 -20.42
CA SER A 58 30.21 11.85 -21.40
C SER A 58 29.32 11.84 -22.64
N THR A 59 28.02 12.07 -22.48
CA THR A 59 27.06 12.13 -23.59
C THR A 59 27.30 13.38 -24.44
N LEU A 60 27.48 14.54 -23.80
CA LEU A 60 27.83 15.79 -24.47
C LEU A 60 29.17 15.68 -25.21
N CYS A 61 30.23 15.25 -24.53
CA CYS A 61 31.57 15.15 -25.11
C CYS A 61 31.65 14.10 -26.23
N SER A 62 30.78 13.07 -26.23
CA SER A 62 30.78 12.06 -27.30
C SER A 62 30.42 12.61 -28.68
N THR A 63 29.78 13.79 -28.75
CA THR A 63 29.49 14.49 -30.01
C THR A 63 30.68 15.30 -30.54
N VAL A 64 31.68 15.55 -29.68
CA VAL A 64 32.86 16.36 -30.02
C VAL A 64 33.86 15.51 -30.79
N THR A 65 33.98 15.76 -32.09
CA THR A 65 34.87 15.01 -32.99
C THR A 65 36.29 15.57 -33.05
N ARG A 66 36.52 16.79 -32.56
CA ARG A 66 37.81 17.47 -32.57
C ARG A 66 38.04 18.22 -31.26
N CYS A 67 39.24 18.10 -30.70
CA CYS A 67 39.62 18.85 -29.50
C CYS A 67 39.70 20.36 -29.85
N PRO A 68 39.08 21.26 -29.06
CA PRO A 68 39.07 22.69 -29.37
C PRO A 68 40.50 23.24 -29.41
N SER A 69 40.91 23.82 -30.53
CA SER A 69 42.15 24.61 -30.65
C SER A 69 41.82 26.07 -30.44
N GLY A 70 42.61 26.81 -29.66
CA GLY A 70 42.40 28.24 -29.39
C GLY A 70 42.64 29.18 -30.58
N ALA A 71 42.31 28.75 -31.80
CA ALA A 71 42.41 29.51 -33.03
C ALA A 71 41.10 29.36 -33.82
N THR A 72 40.13 30.23 -33.52
CA THR A 72 39.05 30.59 -34.44
C THR A 72 39.29 32.05 -34.80
N GLU A 73 39.63 32.31 -36.07
CA GLU A 73 39.93 33.64 -36.61
C GLU A 73 38.68 34.50 -36.89
N ASP A 74 37.46 34.07 -36.54
CA ASP A 74 36.21 34.73 -36.99
C ASP A 74 35.30 35.28 -35.87
N SER A 75 35.83 35.71 -34.72
CA SER A 75 35.05 36.49 -33.75
C SER A 75 35.70 37.82 -33.40
N ILE A 76 35.00 38.90 -33.78
CA ILE A 76 35.30 40.29 -33.44
C ILE A 76 35.45 40.41 -31.92
N PRO A 77 36.53 41.05 -31.40
CA PRO A 77 36.81 41.10 -29.98
C PRO A 77 35.92 42.16 -29.31
N THR A 78 34.90 41.72 -28.59
CA THR A 78 34.23 42.55 -27.57
C THR A 78 34.62 42.08 -26.17
N SER A 79 35.39 42.94 -25.50
CA SER A 79 35.61 43.09 -24.05
C SER A 79 35.98 41.85 -23.19
N GLU A 80 37.23 41.89 -22.72
CA GLU A 80 37.75 41.50 -21.39
C GLU A 80 37.44 40.11 -20.80
N THR A 81 38.51 39.31 -20.75
CA THR A 81 38.83 38.28 -19.75
C THR A 81 37.90 37.05 -19.67
N SER A 82 38.08 36.11 -20.60
CA SER A 82 37.85 34.69 -20.33
C SER A 82 39.07 33.90 -20.82
N PRO A 83 39.68 33.01 -20.00
CA PRO A 83 40.82 32.22 -20.44
C PRO A 83 40.36 31.26 -21.54
N VAL A 84 40.81 31.50 -22.77
CA VAL A 84 40.53 30.64 -23.93
C VAL A 84 40.91 29.18 -23.60
N HIS A 85 39.96 28.25 -23.72
CA HIS A 85 40.20 26.82 -23.54
C HIS A 85 41.19 26.29 -24.59
N LYS A 86 42.47 26.23 -24.21
CA LYS A 86 43.55 25.74 -25.07
C LYS A 86 43.58 24.21 -25.09
N GLY A 87 42.96 23.59 -26.09
CA GLY A 87 43.18 22.18 -26.45
C GLY A 87 44.14 22.02 -27.64
N CYS A 88 44.44 20.77 -28.02
CA CYS A 88 45.48 20.45 -29.01
C CYS A 88 45.01 20.36 -30.47
N GLY A 89 43.73 20.56 -30.77
CA GLY A 89 43.23 20.57 -32.16
C GLY A 89 43.09 19.19 -32.84
N ASN A 90 43.46 18.09 -32.17
CA ASN A 90 43.45 16.75 -32.76
C ASN A 90 42.05 16.12 -32.80
N TYR A 91 41.80 15.32 -33.84
CA TYR A 91 40.59 14.52 -33.97
C TYR A 91 40.46 13.49 -32.87
N GLN A 92 39.24 13.33 -32.36
CA GLN A 92 38.91 12.36 -31.32
C GLN A 92 38.33 11.09 -31.95
N PRO A 93 38.79 9.90 -31.53
CA PRO A 93 38.20 8.66 -31.98
C PRO A 93 36.86 8.42 -31.29
N THR A 94 36.02 7.65 -31.96
CA THR A 94 34.82 7.10 -31.34
C THR A 94 35.16 5.78 -30.63
N TYR A 95 34.83 5.71 -29.33
CA TYR A 95 35.14 4.54 -28.51
C TYR A 95 33.96 3.56 -28.40
N ARG A 96 34.22 2.30 -28.69
CA ARG A 96 33.27 1.18 -28.49
C ARG A 96 33.90 0.10 -27.63
N ARG A 97 33.09 -0.47 -26.73
CA ARG A 97 33.44 -1.66 -25.95
C ARG A 97 33.16 -2.89 -26.78
N ASP A 98 34.11 -3.82 -26.76
CA ASP A 98 34.04 -5.09 -27.48
C ASP A 98 34.48 -6.21 -26.51
N GLY A 99 33.52 -6.80 -25.81
CA GLY A 99 33.76 -7.75 -24.72
C GLY A 99 34.63 -7.16 -23.60
N ILE A 100 35.87 -7.63 -23.51
CA ILE A 100 36.90 -7.22 -22.55
C ILE A 100 37.84 -6.11 -23.09
N LYS A 101 37.66 -5.68 -24.34
CA LYS A 101 38.53 -4.72 -25.04
C LYS A 101 37.82 -3.40 -25.31
N ILE A 102 38.59 -2.34 -25.49
CA ILE A 102 38.13 -1.05 -25.98
C ILE A 102 38.73 -0.81 -27.37
N ARG A 103 37.87 -0.58 -28.36
CA ARG A 103 38.27 -0.21 -29.73
C ARG A 103 38.02 1.28 -29.95
N ALA A 104 39.03 1.98 -30.48
CA ALA A 104 38.95 3.35 -30.94
C ALA A 104 38.83 3.36 -32.47
N THR A 105 37.81 4.03 -32.99
CA THR A 105 37.60 4.18 -34.44
C THR A 105 37.76 5.64 -34.84
N TYR A 106 38.77 5.92 -35.66
CA TYR A 106 39.00 7.24 -36.22
C TYR A 106 38.17 7.38 -37.50
N GLY A 107 37.37 8.45 -37.60
CA GLY A 107 36.57 8.75 -38.79
C GLY A 107 37.46 9.09 -40.00
N SER A 108 36.98 8.83 -41.22
CA SER A 108 37.72 9.12 -42.44
C SER A 108 37.82 10.63 -42.70
N ASP A 109 39.00 11.05 -43.15
CA ASP A 109 39.32 12.41 -43.58
C ASP A 109 38.56 12.77 -44.88
N LYS A 110 37.29 13.20 -44.79
CA LYS A 110 36.57 13.74 -45.97
C LYS A 110 37.06 15.13 -46.43
N ALA A 111 37.98 15.77 -45.70
CA ALA A 111 38.40 17.15 -45.96
C ALA A 111 39.78 17.31 -46.64
N ARG A 112 40.47 16.21 -47.02
CA ARG A 112 41.86 16.26 -47.49
C ARG A 112 42.15 15.62 -48.85
N GLY A 113 41.17 15.44 -49.73
CA GLY A 113 41.40 15.17 -51.17
C GLY A 113 42.38 14.04 -51.52
N GLN A 114 42.66 13.12 -50.60
CA GLN A 114 43.49 11.93 -50.79
C GLN A 114 42.59 10.72 -50.57
N GLY A 115 42.78 9.71 -51.42
CA GLY A 115 41.85 8.58 -51.62
C GLY A 115 41.38 7.87 -50.34
N ASP A 116 40.30 7.11 -50.51
CA ASP A 116 39.49 6.44 -49.50
C ASP A 116 40.32 5.50 -48.58
N ILE A 117 41.02 6.07 -47.60
CA ILE A 117 41.66 5.31 -46.52
C ILE A 117 40.54 4.94 -45.53
N GLY A 118 40.12 3.68 -45.59
CA GLY A 118 39.06 3.15 -44.73
C GLY A 118 39.27 3.43 -43.24
N THR A 119 38.16 3.54 -42.51
CA THR A 119 38.12 3.78 -41.05
C THR A 119 39.18 2.98 -40.27
N ARG A 120 40.18 3.68 -39.70
CA ARG A 120 41.25 3.05 -38.91
C ARG A 120 40.70 2.65 -37.55
N LYS A 121 40.49 1.34 -37.35
CA LYS A 121 40.09 0.74 -36.07
C LYS A 121 41.35 0.34 -35.30
N THR A 122 41.56 0.88 -34.11
CA THR A 122 42.73 0.57 -33.27
C THR A 122 42.30 0.09 -31.90
N ARG A 123 42.97 -0.94 -31.37
CA ARG A 123 42.77 -1.44 -30.01
C ARG A 123 43.49 -0.51 -29.03
N MET A 124 42.79 -0.06 -28.00
CA MET A 124 43.41 0.71 -26.90
C MET A 124 43.96 -0.25 -25.84
N SER A 125 45.27 -0.23 -25.61
CA SER A 125 45.87 -0.99 -24.51
C SER A 125 45.56 -0.31 -23.16
N ALA A 126 45.47 -1.09 -22.08
CA ALA A 126 45.20 -0.52 -20.76
C ALA A 126 46.34 0.40 -20.28
N GLU A 127 47.59 0.15 -20.69
CA GLU A 127 48.73 1.03 -20.42
C GLU A 127 48.57 2.39 -21.09
N GLN A 128 48.19 2.43 -22.37
CA GLN A 128 47.93 3.67 -23.09
C GLN A 128 46.83 4.49 -22.41
N VAL A 129 45.74 3.85 -21.98
CA VAL A 129 44.66 4.54 -21.28
C VAL A 129 45.12 5.06 -19.92
N ARG A 130 45.95 4.30 -19.19
CA ARG A 130 46.51 4.74 -17.91
C ARG A 130 47.39 5.98 -18.07
N GLU A 131 48.21 6.04 -19.12
CA GLU A 131 49.04 7.22 -19.40
C GLU A 131 48.22 8.46 -19.77
N ILE A 132 47.10 8.28 -20.47
CA ILE A 132 46.15 9.37 -20.74
C ILE A 132 45.54 9.84 -19.42
N PHE A 133 45.11 8.91 -18.57
CA PHE A 133 44.45 9.20 -17.31
C PHE A 133 45.38 9.86 -16.28
N ALA A 134 46.63 9.43 -16.20
CA ALA A 134 47.63 10.03 -15.32
C ALA A 134 47.96 11.50 -15.67
N ARG A 135 47.71 11.91 -16.91
CA ARG A 135 47.89 13.30 -17.40
C ARG A 135 46.68 14.21 -17.14
N ILE A 136 45.55 13.67 -16.67
CA ILE A 136 44.36 14.45 -16.34
C ILE A 136 44.65 15.35 -15.13
N SER A 137 44.24 16.61 -15.20
CA SER A 137 44.43 17.55 -14.09
C SER A 137 43.41 17.30 -12.97
N ASP A 138 43.74 17.68 -11.73
CA ASP A 138 42.80 17.55 -10.59
C ASP A 138 41.54 18.41 -10.77
N LYS A 139 41.67 19.55 -11.47
CA LYS A 139 40.54 20.41 -11.84
C LYS A 139 39.58 19.70 -12.80
N ASP A 140 40.12 19.03 -13.82
CA ASP A 140 39.32 18.27 -14.78
C ASP A 140 38.67 17.04 -14.11
N CYS A 141 39.36 16.41 -13.16
CA CYS A 141 38.78 15.33 -12.36
C CYS A 141 37.54 15.79 -11.60
N LEU A 142 37.64 16.92 -10.89
CA LEU A 142 36.49 17.51 -10.16
C LEU A 142 35.38 17.95 -11.12
N ALA A 143 35.74 18.51 -12.28
CA ALA A 143 34.79 18.92 -13.31
C ALA A 143 33.96 17.74 -13.83
N MET A 144 34.57 16.56 -13.94
CA MET A 144 33.91 15.30 -14.33
C MET A 144 33.13 14.63 -13.18
N GLY A 145 33.22 15.13 -11.95
CA GLY A 145 32.58 14.54 -10.77
C GLY A 145 33.42 13.45 -10.06
N LEU A 146 34.73 13.41 -10.30
CA LEU A 146 35.67 12.48 -9.65
C LEU A 146 36.46 13.18 -8.53
N SER A 147 36.83 12.42 -7.50
CA SER A 147 37.65 12.95 -6.40
C SER A 147 39.14 12.70 -6.65
N PRO A 148 39.99 13.74 -6.72
CA PRO A 148 41.43 13.56 -6.91
C PRO A 148 42.11 12.88 -5.70
N LYS A 149 41.49 12.91 -4.52
CA LYS A 149 42.02 12.29 -3.30
C LYS A 149 41.70 10.79 -3.21
N TRP A 150 40.48 10.39 -3.63
CA TRP A 150 39.94 9.06 -3.35
C TRP A 150 39.67 8.21 -4.60
N ALA A 151 39.52 8.82 -5.77
CA ALA A 151 39.07 8.16 -7.00
C ALA A 151 39.71 8.78 -8.25
N ARG A 152 41.05 8.75 -8.31
CA ARG A 152 41.79 9.21 -9.50
C ARG A 152 41.55 8.26 -10.70
N PRO A 153 41.35 8.78 -11.92
CA PRO A 153 41.01 7.97 -13.10
C PRO A 153 41.98 6.83 -13.38
N GLU A 154 43.29 7.04 -13.18
CA GLU A 154 44.33 6.04 -13.44
C GLU A 154 44.24 4.82 -12.52
N TRP A 155 43.62 4.94 -11.34
CA TRP A 155 43.43 3.82 -10.40
C TRP A 155 42.34 2.84 -10.83
N LEU A 156 41.52 3.19 -11.83
CA LEU A 156 40.54 2.28 -12.42
C LEU A 156 41.20 1.15 -13.25
N ILE A 157 42.50 1.26 -13.50
CA ILE A 157 43.30 0.30 -14.26
C ILE A 157 44.18 -0.47 -13.27
N THR A 158 44.09 -1.80 -13.29
CA THR A 158 44.79 -2.65 -12.34
C THR A 158 46.22 -2.88 -12.82
N THR A 159 47.18 -2.41 -12.04
CA THR A 159 48.62 -2.69 -12.23
C THR A 159 49.16 -3.55 -11.11
N VAL A 160 48.68 -3.30 -9.89
CA VAL A 160 49.01 -4.08 -8.69
C VAL A 160 47.71 -4.67 -8.16
N MET A 161 47.64 -5.99 -8.09
CA MET A 161 46.45 -6.71 -7.63
C MET A 161 46.59 -7.06 -6.14
N PRO A 162 45.62 -6.69 -5.28
CA PRO A 162 45.63 -7.11 -3.89
C PRO A 162 45.28 -8.60 -3.78
N ILE A 163 46.07 -9.35 -2.99
CA ILE A 163 45.79 -10.76 -2.70
C ILE A 163 45.12 -10.84 -1.33
N PRO A 164 43.87 -11.34 -1.22
CA PRO A 164 43.21 -11.46 0.06
C PRO A 164 43.89 -12.52 0.96
N PRO A 165 43.92 -12.32 2.28
CA PRO A 165 44.52 -13.27 3.21
C PRO A 165 43.69 -14.56 3.31
N PRO A 166 44.27 -15.66 3.87
CA PRO A 166 43.56 -16.93 4.04
C PRO A 166 42.22 -16.84 4.79
N ALA A 167 42.03 -15.85 5.67
CA ALA A 167 40.75 -15.62 6.35
C ALA A 167 39.57 -15.37 5.39
N VAL A 168 39.83 -14.83 4.19
CA VAL A 168 38.81 -14.60 3.15
C VAL A 168 38.65 -15.81 2.22
N ARG A 169 39.69 -16.65 2.12
CA ARG A 169 39.80 -17.81 1.23
C ARG A 169 40.28 -19.04 2.03
N PRO A 170 39.45 -19.55 2.96
CA PRO A 170 39.85 -20.62 3.88
C PRO A 170 40.05 -21.94 3.12
N HIS A 171 41.05 -22.72 3.51
CA HIS A 171 41.19 -24.10 3.02
C HIS A 171 40.50 -25.05 3.98
N VAL A 172 39.94 -26.14 3.46
CA VAL A 172 39.33 -27.20 4.26
C VAL A 172 40.29 -28.39 4.29
N MET A 173 40.70 -28.80 5.48
CA MET A 173 41.47 -30.02 5.68
C MET A 173 40.52 -31.20 5.91
N MET A 174 40.49 -32.18 4.99
CA MET A 174 39.72 -33.42 5.18
C MET A 174 40.51 -34.44 5.99
N SER A 175 41.84 -34.43 5.88
CA SER A 175 42.80 -35.22 6.66
C SER A 175 44.10 -34.43 6.82
N SER A 176 45.08 -34.94 7.58
CA SER A 176 46.39 -34.29 7.73
C SER A 176 47.14 -34.10 6.39
N THR A 177 46.82 -34.89 5.36
CA THR A 177 47.50 -34.88 4.05
C THR A 177 46.67 -34.24 2.94
N GLN A 178 45.33 -34.27 2.99
CA GLN A 178 44.48 -33.75 1.92
C GLN A 178 43.93 -32.35 2.25
N ARG A 179 44.32 -31.37 1.43
CA ARG A 179 43.86 -29.98 1.49
C ARG A 179 42.98 -29.66 0.28
N ASN A 180 41.77 -29.17 0.55
CA ASN A 180 40.90 -28.59 -0.46
C ASN A 180 40.96 -27.06 -0.35
N GLU A 181 41.51 -26.45 -1.39
CA GLU A 181 41.65 -25.00 -1.48
C GLU A 181 40.33 -24.32 -1.91
N ASP A 182 40.15 -23.08 -1.48
CA ASP A 182 39.00 -22.25 -1.86
C ASP A 182 39.01 -21.87 -3.36
N ASP A 183 37.82 -21.68 -3.94
CA ASP A 183 37.64 -21.26 -5.34
C ASP A 183 38.45 -19.98 -5.69
N LEU A 184 38.61 -19.03 -4.77
CA LEU A 184 39.44 -17.83 -4.99
C LEU A 184 40.93 -18.16 -5.07
N THR A 185 41.40 -19.12 -4.27
CA THR A 185 42.81 -19.58 -4.32
C THR A 185 43.09 -20.24 -5.67
N LEU A 186 42.16 -21.05 -6.18
CA LEU A 186 42.28 -21.67 -7.52
C LEU A 186 42.34 -20.61 -8.63
N ALA A 187 41.45 -19.62 -8.59
CA ALA A 187 41.46 -18.52 -9.56
C ALA A 187 42.75 -17.67 -9.49
N LEU A 188 43.25 -17.38 -8.28
CA LEU A 188 44.52 -16.67 -8.09
C LEU A 188 45.71 -17.45 -8.62
N ALA A 189 45.72 -18.78 -8.47
CA ALA A 189 46.78 -19.63 -9.00
C ALA A 189 46.87 -19.52 -10.53
N GLU A 190 45.73 -19.52 -11.23
CA GLU A 190 45.68 -19.33 -12.69
C GLU A 190 46.14 -17.92 -13.11
N ILE A 191 45.78 -16.87 -12.36
CA ILE A 191 46.29 -15.50 -12.60
C ILE A 191 47.81 -15.45 -12.47
N ILE A 192 48.38 -16.05 -11.41
CA ILE A 192 49.84 -16.06 -11.19
C ILE A 192 50.55 -16.80 -12.31
N LYS A 193 50.02 -17.96 -12.75
CA LYS A 193 50.56 -18.71 -13.89
C LYS A 193 50.53 -17.88 -15.17
N ALA A 194 49.37 -17.30 -15.51
CA ALA A 194 49.22 -16.47 -16.70
C ALA A 194 50.17 -15.26 -16.67
N ASN A 195 50.33 -14.61 -15.52
CA ASN A 195 51.22 -13.47 -15.34
C ASN A 195 52.70 -13.86 -15.50
N LYS A 196 53.13 -14.98 -14.90
CA LYS A 196 54.51 -15.47 -15.02
C LYS A 196 54.83 -15.88 -16.46
N THR A 197 53.91 -16.56 -17.14
CA THR A 197 54.05 -16.91 -18.57
C THR A 197 54.16 -15.66 -19.44
N LEU A 198 53.31 -14.66 -19.22
CA LEU A 198 53.38 -13.38 -19.93
C LEU A 198 54.73 -12.68 -19.70
N SER A 199 55.20 -12.63 -18.46
CA SER A 199 56.53 -12.08 -18.12
C SER A 199 57.65 -12.77 -18.89
N THR A 200 57.64 -14.11 -18.95
CA THR A 200 58.65 -14.88 -19.68
C THR A 200 58.61 -14.58 -21.18
N GLN A 201 57.42 -14.48 -21.78
CA GLN A 201 57.28 -14.16 -23.21
C GLN A 201 57.76 -12.74 -23.55
N ILE A 202 57.57 -11.79 -22.64
CA ILE A 202 58.10 -10.42 -22.79
C ILE A 202 59.64 -10.43 -22.73
N ILE A 203 60.22 -11.15 -21.76
CA ILE A 203 61.68 -11.26 -21.60
C ILE A 203 62.33 -11.94 -22.81
N ASN A 204 61.67 -12.95 -23.37
CA ASN A 204 62.17 -13.69 -24.54
C ASN A 204 62.04 -12.91 -25.87
N GLY A 205 61.44 -11.71 -25.86
CA GLY A 205 61.31 -10.88 -27.06
C GLY A 205 60.28 -11.41 -28.08
N SER A 206 59.22 -12.08 -27.61
CA SER A 206 58.20 -12.68 -28.49
C SER A 206 57.43 -11.62 -29.33
N PRO A 207 56.87 -11.99 -30.49
CA PRO A 207 56.10 -11.07 -31.34
C PRO A 207 54.91 -10.44 -30.60
N GLN A 208 54.60 -9.17 -30.92
CA GLN A 208 53.53 -8.40 -30.26
C GLN A 208 52.15 -9.07 -30.31
N ASN A 209 51.83 -9.80 -31.37
CA ASN A 209 50.56 -10.53 -31.48
C ASN A 209 50.44 -11.62 -30.40
N VAL A 210 51.53 -12.35 -30.15
CA VAL A 210 51.60 -13.40 -29.11
C VAL A 210 51.49 -12.78 -27.72
N ILE A 211 52.20 -11.68 -27.47
CA ILE A 211 52.09 -10.94 -26.21
C ILE A 211 50.65 -10.50 -25.96
N ASN A 212 49.96 -9.97 -26.99
CA ASN A 212 48.58 -9.52 -26.88
C ASN A 212 47.59 -10.66 -26.54
N GLU A 213 47.83 -11.89 -27.03
CA GLU A 213 47.02 -13.06 -26.65
C GLU A 213 47.21 -13.44 -25.17
N PHE A 214 48.44 -13.43 -24.66
CA PHE A 214 48.70 -13.68 -23.24
C PHE A 214 48.18 -12.54 -22.34
N VAL A 215 48.18 -11.30 -22.81
CA VAL A 215 47.51 -10.17 -22.14
C VAL A 215 46.00 -10.40 -22.08
N ASP A 216 45.39 -10.90 -23.15
CA ASP A 216 43.96 -11.22 -23.18
C ASP A 216 43.62 -12.36 -22.21
N LEU A 217 44.48 -13.37 -22.10
CA LEU A 217 44.34 -14.46 -21.14
C LEU A 217 44.44 -13.95 -19.69
N LEU A 218 45.42 -13.08 -19.40
CA LEU A 218 45.55 -12.45 -18.08
C LEU A 218 44.34 -11.57 -17.76
N GLN A 219 43.85 -10.79 -18.73
CA GLN A 219 42.64 -9.97 -18.62
C GLN A 219 41.39 -10.82 -18.36
N HIS A 220 41.31 -12.01 -18.97
CA HIS A 220 40.25 -12.97 -18.75
C HIS A 220 40.26 -13.52 -17.32
N HIS A 221 41.40 -14.02 -16.81
CA HIS A 221 41.49 -14.57 -15.46
C HIS A 221 41.32 -13.53 -14.36
N THR A 222 41.92 -12.35 -14.51
CA THR A 222 41.69 -11.22 -13.59
C THR A 222 40.23 -10.77 -13.61
N GLY A 223 39.59 -10.92 -14.78
CA GLY A 223 38.20 -10.59 -14.97
C GLY A 223 37.21 -11.55 -14.32
N THR A 224 37.37 -12.85 -14.58
CA THR A 224 36.57 -13.92 -13.98
C THR A 224 36.73 -13.93 -12.47
N TYR A 225 37.92 -13.61 -11.94
CA TYR A 225 38.18 -13.49 -10.49
C TYR A 225 37.33 -12.41 -9.79
N ILE A 226 36.99 -11.32 -10.48
CA ILE A 226 36.10 -10.29 -9.93
C ILE A 226 34.64 -10.70 -10.11
N SER A 227 34.28 -11.13 -11.33
CA SER A 227 32.91 -11.51 -11.68
C SER A 227 32.93 -12.61 -12.74
N ASN A 228 32.51 -13.81 -12.37
CA ASN A 228 32.49 -14.97 -13.26
C ASN A 228 31.20 -15.05 -14.11
N THR A 229 30.15 -14.32 -13.74
CA THR A 229 28.85 -14.33 -14.45
C THR A 229 28.73 -13.29 -15.57
N SER A 230 29.82 -12.69 -16.06
CA SER A 230 29.73 -11.64 -17.08
C SER A 230 29.51 -12.24 -18.47
N PRO A 231 28.62 -11.67 -19.31
CA PRO A 231 28.43 -12.15 -20.69
C PRO A 231 29.63 -11.85 -21.60
N ALA A 232 30.64 -11.12 -21.12
CA ALA A 232 31.79 -10.71 -21.91
C ALA A 232 32.83 -11.83 -22.13
N PHE A 233 32.73 -12.96 -21.42
CA PHE A 233 33.66 -14.09 -21.50
C PHE A 233 33.01 -15.39 -21.02
N ALA A 234 33.61 -16.52 -21.37
CA ALA A 234 33.19 -17.83 -20.86
C ALA A 234 33.46 -17.94 -19.34
N PRO A 235 32.59 -18.64 -18.58
CA PRO A 235 32.80 -18.80 -17.15
C PRO A 235 34.05 -19.66 -16.87
N ALA A 236 34.84 -19.26 -15.88
CA ALA A 236 35.90 -20.09 -15.34
C ALA A 236 35.29 -21.22 -14.50
N GLU A 237 35.63 -22.45 -14.84
CA GLU A 237 35.11 -23.66 -14.21
C GLU A 237 36.21 -24.40 -13.45
N ASN A 238 35.82 -25.17 -12.45
CA ASN A 238 36.72 -26.12 -11.81
C ASN A 238 36.92 -27.37 -12.70
N ARG A 239 37.73 -28.33 -12.25
CA ARG A 239 37.96 -29.61 -12.95
C ARG A 239 36.69 -30.45 -13.14
N SER A 240 35.61 -30.19 -12.39
CA SER A 240 34.33 -30.88 -12.49
C SER A 240 33.28 -30.14 -13.34
N GLY A 241 33.67 -29.07 -14.05
CA GLY A 241 32.75 -28.26 -14.87
C GLY A 241 31.82 -27.34 -14.08
N ARG A 242 32.02 -27.20 -12.76
CA ARG A 242 31.26 -26.25 -11.94
C ARG A 242 31.91 -24.86 -12.03
N PRO A 243 31.14 -23.78 -12.28
CA PRO A 243 31.66 -22.42 -12.24
C PRO A 243 32.24 -22.06 -10.87
N LEU A 244 33.40 -21.40 -10.89
CA LEU A 244 34.06 -20.90 -9.67
C LEU A 244 33.21 -19.79 -9.02
N LYS A 245 33.06 -19.83 -7.68
CA LYS A 245 32.41 -18.75 -6.91
C LYS A 245 33.42 -17.66 -6.56
N THR A 246 33.42 -16.60 -7.36
CA THR A 246 34.36 -15.48 -7.24
C THR A 246 33.78 -14.33 -6.39
N ILE A 247 34.46 -13.17 -6.35
CA ILE A 247 34.16 -12.12 -5.36
C ILE A 247 32.73 -11.59 -5.50
N SER A 248 32.30 -11.23 -6.71
CA SER A 248 30.96 -10.69 -6.98
C SER A 248 29.84 -11.66 -6.59
N GLU A 249 29.98 -12.96 -6.90
CA GLU A 249 28.95 -13.95 -6.58
C GLU A 249 28.83 -14.22 -5.08
N ARG A 250 29.91 -14.04 -4.31
CA ARG A 250 29.88 -14.13 -2.83
C ARG A 250 29.11 -12.99 -2.18
N LEU A 251 29.06 -11.81 -2.82
CA LEU A 251 28.40 -10.63 -2.27
C LEU A 251 26.92 -10.53 -2.69
N LYS A 252 26.59 -10.92 -3.93
CA LYS A 252 25.26 -10.78 -4.53
C LYS A 252 24.30 -11.91 -4.12
N GLY A 253 23.00 -11.64 -4.27
CA GLY A 253 21.94 -12.64 -4.09
C GLY A 253 21.38 -12.74 -2.68
N LYS A 254 20.48 -13.70 -2.46
CA LYS A 254 19.81 -13.91 -1.16
C LYS A 254 20.76 -14.52 -0.12
N GLU A 255 21.57 -15.47 -0.54
CA GLU A 255 22.59 -16.14 0.28
C GLU A 255 23.96 -15.44 0.24
N GLY A 256 24.07 -14.34 -0.52
CA GLY A 256 25.29 -13.53 -0.56
C GLY A 256 25.56 -12.85 0.78
N ARG A 257 26.82 -12.51 1.06
CA ARG A 257 27.28 -11.98 2.35
C ARG A 257 26.49 -10.79 2.86
N VAL A 258 26.11 -9.85 1.98
CA VAL A 258 25.37 -8.65 2.40
C VAL A 258 24.00 -9.03 2.96
N ARG A 259 23.24 -9.85 2.24
CA ARG A 259 21.88 -10.20 2.67
C ARG A 259 21.83 -11.35 3.68
N GLY A 260 22.66 -12.37 3.49
CA GLY A 260 22.65 -13.62 4.27
C GLY A 260 23.58 -13.67 5.47
N ASN A 261 24.44 -12.67 5.68
CA ASN A 261 25.31 -12.61 6.86
C ASN A 261 25.26 -11.26 7.59
N LEU A 262 25.12 -10.13 6.87
CA LEU A 262 25.05 -8.81 7.51
C LEU A 262 23.62 -8.43 7.86
N MET A 263 22.68 -8.55 6.91
CA MET A 263 21.28 -8.18 7.14
C MET A 263 20.47 -9.23 7.90
N GLY A 264 20.74 -10.51 7.66
CA GLY A 264 20.14 -11.61 8.41
C GLY A 264 21.22 -12.65 8.67
N LYS A 265 21.31 -13.15 9.90
CA LYS A 265 22.28 -14.17 10.30
C LYS A 265 21.60 -15.18 11.22
N ARG A 266 22.21 -16.37 11.34
CA ARG A 266 21.88 -17.28 12.42
C ARG A 266 22.38 -16.66 13.73
N VAL A 267 21.56 -16.78 14.78
CA VAL A 267 21.83 -16.16 16.08
C VAL A 267 21.80 -17.22 17.18
N ASP A 268 22.72 -17.07 18.13
CA ASP A 268 22.75 -17.88 19.34
C ASP A 268 21.64 -17.43 20.32
N PHE A 269 21.49 -18.16 21.43
CA PHE A 269 20.49 -17.87 22.49
C PHE A 269 19.06 -17.76 21.97
N SER A 270 18.72 -18.64 21.02
CA SER A 270 17.39 -18.74 20.43
C SER A 270 16.90 -20.19 20.42
N ALA A 271 15.58 -20.36 20.46
CA ALA A 271 14.92 -21.65 20.38
C ALA A 271 13.68 -21.59 19.48
N ARG A 272 13.25 -22.74 18.96
CA ARG A 272 12.06 -22.87 18.11
C ARG A 272 11.36 -24.17 18.43
N THR A 273 10.04 -24.11 18.60
CA THR A 273 9.17 -25.28 18.74
C THR A 273 7.73 -24.93 18.33
N VAL A 274 6.88 -25.95 18.25
CA VAL A 274 5.46 -25.84 17.95
C VAL A 274 4.74 -25.04 19.05
N ILE A 275 3.75 -24.24 18.66
CA ILE A 275 2.90 -23.49 19.58
C ILE A 275 1.60 -24.22 19.93
N THR A 276 1.10 -23.97 21.14
CA THR A 276 -0.18 -24.50 21.65
C THR A 276 -0.93 -23.43 22.44
N PRO A 277 -2.28 -23.44 22.44
CA PRO A 277 -3.06 -22.47 23.19
C PRO A 277 -3.02 -22.77 24.69
N ASP A 278 -2.97 -21.73 25.52
CA ASP A 278 -3.21 -21.85 26.96
C ASP A 278 -3.98 -20.63 27.49
N PRO A 279 -5.28 -20.76 27.84
CA PRO A 279 -6.10 -19.65 28.31
C PRO A 279 -5.78 -19.20 29.74
N ASN A 280 -4.97 -19.96 30.49
CA ASN A 280 -4.63 -19.63 31.88
C ASN A 280 -3.40 -18.73 31.99
N LEU A 281 -2.57 -18.69 30.94
CA LEU A 281 -1.44 -17.78 30.84
C LEU A 281 -1.91 -16.34 30.63
N ASN A 282 -1.20 -15.41 31.25
CA ASN A 282 -1.43 -14.00 30.98
C ASN A 282 -1.06 -13.67 29.53
N VAL A 283 -1.65 -12.62 28.99
CA VAL A 283 -1.39 -12.12 27.64
C VAL A 283 0.10 -11.78 27.41
N ASP A 284 0.82 -11.33 28.44
CA ASP A 284 2.26 -11.01 28.37
C ASP A 284 3.18 -12.21 28.66
N GLN A 285 2.64 -13.41 28.85
CA GLN A 285 3.41 -14.61 29.20
C GLN A 285 3.53 -15.60 28.04
N VAL A 286 4.67 -16.27 27.99
CA VAL A 286 4.92 -17.42 27.12
C VAL A 286 5.35 -18.63 27.93
N GLY A 287 4.65 -19.74 27.75
CA GLY A 287 5.01 -21.04 28.33
C GLY A 287 6.24 -21.60 27.64
N VAL A 288 7.34 -21.78 28.37
CA VAL A 288 8.61 -22.33 27.85
C VAL A 288 8.85 -23.72 28.43
N PRO A 289 9.08 -24.74 27.57
CA PRO A 289 9.49 -26.07 27.98
C PRO A 289 10.72 -26.09 28.90
N ARG A 290 10.72 -26.95 29.93
CA ARG A 290 11.90 -27.17 30.80
C ARG A 290 13.17 -27.53 30.02
N SER A 291 13.05 -28.29 28.93
CA SER A 291 14.19 -28.65 28.07
C SER A 291 14.85 -27.44 27.41
N ILE A 292 14.04 -26.46 26.98
CA ILE A 292 14.52 -25.20 26.41
C ILE A 292 15.06 -24.29 27.51
N ALA A 293 14.35 -24.20 28.65
CA ALA A 293 14.74 -23.36 29.77
C ALA A 293 16.08 -23.77 30.40
N ALA A 294 16.33 -25.08 30.50
CA ALA A 294 17.61 -25.61 30.96
C ALA A 294 18.75 -25.38 29.95
N ASN A 295 18.44 -25.19 28.66
CA ASN A 295 19.48 -24.98 27.66
C ASN A 295 19.87 -23.51 27.49
N LEU A 296 18.87 -22.62 27.45
CA LEU A 296 19.07 -21.19 27.26
C LEU A 296 19.54 -20.54 28.56
N THR A 297 20.56 -19.69 28.45
CA THR A 297 21.15 -19.00 29.59
C THR A 297 21.00 -17.48 29.51
N PHE A 298 21.08 -16.84 30.68
CA PHE A 298 21.18 -15.40 30.84
C PHE A 298 22.40 -15.08 31.71
N PRO A 299 23.35 -14.24 31.24
CA PRO A 299 24.54 -13.86 32.00
C PRO A 299 24.15 -12.85 33.07
N GLU A 300 24.14 -13.28 34.33
CA GLU A 300 23.84 -12.41 35.47
C GLU A 300 25.13 -12.09 36.23
N TYR A 301 25.38 -10.79 36.44
CA TYR A 301 26.50 -10.34 37.26
C TYR A 301 26.25 -10.67 38.72
N VAL A 302 27.27 -11.21 39.39
CA VAL A 302 27.28 -11.44 40.82
C VAL A 302 27.42 -10.11 41.52
N THR A 303 26.40 -9.78 42.31
CA THR A 303 26.33 -8.62 43.18
C THR A 303 26.11 -9.09 44.62
N ALA A 304 26.23 -8.18 45.58
CA ALA A 304 25.94 -8.51 46.98
C ALA A 304 24.50 -9.04 47.19
N PHE A 305 23.54 -8.61 46.36
CA PHE A 305 22.12 -8.95 46.51
C PHE A 305 21.77 -10.36 45.99
N ASN A 306 22.38 -10.78 44.87
CA ASN A 306 22.03 -12.04 44.20
C ASN A 306 23.06 -13.16 44.42
N ARG A 307 24.19 -12.89 45.09
CA ARG A 307 25.26 -13.88 45.32
C ARG A 307 24.76 -15.19 45.91
N GLU A 308 23.92 -15.14 46.95
CA GLU A 308 23.40 -16.35 47.59
C GLU A 308 22.47 -17.14 46.66
N SER A 309 21.60 -16.43 45.93
CA SER A 309 20.70 -17.05 44.95
C SER A 309 21.47 -17.70 43.79
N LEU A 310 22.49 -17.03 43.26
CA LEU A 310 23.35 -17.57 42.19
C LEU A 310 24.19 -18.74 42.67
N MET A 311 24.72 -18.67 43.90
CA MET A 311 25.45 -19.78 44.52
C MET A 311 24.57 -21.02 44.66
N ALA A 312 23.29 -20.85 45.02
CA ALA A 312 22.35 -21.97 45.10
C ALA A 312 22.11 -22.64 43.73
N LEU A 313 22.03 -21.85 42.65
CA LEU A 313 21.89 -22.38 41.28
C LEU A 313 23.14 -23.14 40.83
N VAL A 314 24.32 -22.57 41.12
CA VAL A 314 25.62 -23.20 40.81
C VAL A 314 25.78 -24.50 41.57
N ARG A 315 25.44 -24.54 42.86
CA ARG A 315 25.47 -25.77 43.67
C ARG A 315 24.50 -26.82 43.16
N ASN A 316 23.27 -26.44 42.82
CA ASN A 316 22.29 -27.37 42.26
C ASN A 316 22.82 -28.01 40.96
N SER A 317 23.42 -27.22 40.07
CA SER A 317 24.04 -27.72 38.85
C SER A 317 25.28 -28.58 39.08
N PHE A 318 26.03 -28.33 40.16
CA PHE A 318 27.15 -29.19 40.54
C PHE A 318 26.68 -30.56 41.05
N GLU A 319 25.59 -30.61 41.83
CA GLU A 319 25.04 -31.85 42.41
C GLU A 319 24.24 -32.69 41.40
N ASN A 320 23.36 -32.06 40.64
CA ASN A 320 22.41 -32.75 39.74
C ASN A 320 22.83 -32.73 38.27
N GLY A 321 23.94 -32.06 37.96
CA GLY A 321 24.38 -31.75 36.61
C GLY A 321 23.76 -30.44 36.06
N PRO A 322 24.44 -29.78 35.10
CA PRO A 322 24.04 -28.48 34.59
C PRO A 322 22.87 -28.54 33.59
N ASP A 323 22.33 -29.71 33.25
CA ASP A 323 21.10 -29.81 32.48
C ASP A 323 19.85 -29.93 33.38
N ALA A 324 20.04 -30.05 34.70
CA ALA A 324 18.95 -30.01 35.67
C ALA A 324 18.43 -28.58 35.86
N TYR A 325 17.10 -28.42 35.86
CA TYR A 325 16.44 -27.14 36.11
C TYR A 325 15.87 -27.11 37.55
N PRO A 326 16.07 -26.02 38.33
CA PRO A 326 16.79 -24.78 38.00
C PRO A 326 18.32 -24.87 38.27
N GLY A 327 19.13 -24.22 37.43
CA GLY A 327 20.59 -24.33 37.48
C GLY A 327 21.34 -23.25 36.70
N ALA A 328 22.64 -23.46 36.48
CA ALA A 328 23.54 -22.64 35.67
C ALA A 328 24.52 -23.52 34.87
N LYS A 329 25.07 -22.97 33.79
CA LYS A 329 26.00 -23.69 32.90
C LYS A 329 27.45 -23.29 33.07
N THR A 330 27.73 -21.99 33.14
CA THR A 330 29.11 -21.49 33.20
C THR A 330 29.26 -20.37 34.21
N ILE A 331 30.47 -20.26 34.76
CA ILE A 331 30.93 -19.13 35.58
C ILE A 331 32.06 -18.44 34.83
N ILE A 332 31.99 -17.13 34.70
CA ILE A 332 33.01 -16.31 34.07
C ILE A 332 33.62 -15.43 35.17
N ARG A 333 34.92 -15.56 35.39
CA ARG A 333 35.66 -14.74 36.36
C ARG A 333 36.03 -13.38 35.75
N ASP A 334 36.51 -12.46 36.59
CA ASP A 334 36.90 -11.11 36.18
C ASP A 334 38.05 -11.08 35.15
N ASP A 335 38.90 -12.11 35.14
CA ASP A 335 39.98 -12.31 34.16
C ASP A 335 39.48 -12.82 32.78
N GLY A 336 38.17 -13.08 32.66
CA GLY A 336 37.54 -13.64 31.46
C GLY A 336 37.65 -15.16 31.34
N THR A 337 38.22 -15.85 32.33
CA THR A 337 38.26 -17.32 32.33
C THR A 337 36.85 -17.88 32.49
N LYS A 338 36.46 -18.76 31.56
CA LYS A 338 35.17 -19.45 31.59
C LYS A 338 35.34 -20.85 32.21
N LEU A 339 34.63 -21.07 33.30
CA LEU A 339 34.52 -22.36 33.98
C LEU A 339 33.20 -23.02 33.60
N ASP A 340 33.26 -24.14 32.89
CA ASP A 340 32.09 -24.94 32.51
C ASP A 340 31.76 -25.91 33.64
N LEU A 341 30.56 -25.76 34.22
CA LEU A 341 30.11 -26.53 35.38
C LEU A 341 30.02 -28.05 35.09
N ARG A 342 30.00 -28.47 33.83
CA ARG A 342 30.04 -29.90 33.45
C ARG A 342 31.34 -30.60 33.83
N TYR A 343 32.45 -29.87 33.89
CA TYR A 343 33.78 -30.45 34.05
C TYR A 343 34.45 -30.05 35.36
N ILE A 344 33.79 -29.24 36.19
CA ILE A 344 34.31 -28.85 37.51
C ILE A 344 34.11 -30.02 38.47
N SER A 345 35.20 -30.46 39.10
CA SER A 345 35.19 -31.55 40.10
C SER A 345 35.45 -31.05 41.52
N ARG A 346 35.90 -29.80 41.69
CA ARG A 346 36.34 -29.23 42.97
C ARG A 346 35.37 -28.17 43.45
N GLU A 347 34.87 -28.32 44.67
CA GLU A 347 33.92 -27.40 45.29
C GLU A 347 34.54 -26.00 45.56
N THR A 348 35.86 -25.93 45.72
CA THR A 348 36.61 -24.67 45.92
C THR A 348 36.48 -23.70 44.75
N ASP A 349 36.27 -24.21 43.53
CA ASP A 349 36.15 -23.39 42.33
C ASP A 349 34.75 -22.78 42.16
N LEU A 350 33.79 -23.14 43.02
CA LEU A 350 32.40 -22.65 42.99
C LEU A 350 32.20 -21.34 43.76
N VAL A 351 33.19 -20.87 44.53
CA VAL A 351 33.04 -19.65 45.34
C VAL A 351 32.89 -18.43 44.43
N LEU A 352 31.70 -17.81 44.47
CA LEU A 352 31.37 -16.63 43.68
C LEU A 352 31.84 -15.34 44.37
N ALA A 353 32.63 -14.54 43.65
CA ALA A 353 32.99 -13.18 44.07
C ALA A 353 32.12 -12.14 43.32
N PRO A 354 31.84 -10.97 43.92
CA PRO A 354 31.23 -9.85 43.21
C PRO A 354 32.09 -9.45 42.00
N GLY A 355 31.47 -9.24 40.85
CA GLY A 355 32.16 -9.01 39.57
C GLY A 355 32.07 -10.18 38.60
N TYR A 356 32.03 -11.41 39.13
CA TYR A 356 31.89 -12.62 38.31
C TYR A 356 30.54 -12.62 37.58
N VAL A 357 30.47 -13.34 36.46
CA VAL A 357 29.23 -13.54 35.70
C VAL A 357 28.83 -15.00 35.74
N VAL A 358 27.58 -15.28 36.10
CA VAL A 358 27.03 -16.63 36.08
C VAL A 358 26.04 -16.73 34.92
N GLU A 359 26.30 -17.61 33.96
CA GLU A 359 25.35 -17.94 32.90
C GLU A 359 24.30 -18.93 33.45
N ARG A 360 23.29 -18.39 34.13
CA ARG A 360 22.21 -19.18 34.71
C ARG A 360 21.16 -19.57 33.68
N HIS A 361 20.39 -20.63 33.93
CA HIS A 361 19.22 -20.97 33.14
C HIS A 361 18.20 -19.83 33.15
N VAL A 362 17.43 -19.71 32.07
CA VAL A 362 16.28 -18.79 32.04
C VAL A 362 15.20 -19.29 33.01
N ARG A 363 14.56 -18.37 33.73
CA ARG A 363 13.57 -18.69 34.78
C ARG A 363 12.27 -17.92 34.57
N ASP A 364 11.27 -18.24 35.39
CA ASP A 364 10.00 -17.52 35.43
C ASP A 364 10.23 -16.01 35.59
N GLY A 365 9.53 -15.22 34.76
CA GLY A 365 9.60 -13.76 34.77
C GLY A 365 10.75 -13.14 33.98
N ASP A 366 11.68 -13.94 33.44
CA ASP A 366 12.66 -13.41 32.48
C ASP A 366 11.95 -12.96 31.19
N VAL A 367 12.44 -11.87 30.60
CA VAL A 367 11.85 -11.27 29.39
C VAL A 367 12.54 -11.82 28.15
N VAL A 368 11.76 -12.20 27.15
CA VAL A 368 12.22 -12.74 25.87
C VAL A 368 11.49 -12.10 24.71
N VAL A 369 12.13 -12.08 23.54
CA VAL A 369 11.47 -11.68 22.29
C VAL A 369 10.92 -12.93 21.62
N PHE A 370 9.64 -12.91 21.27
CA PHE A 370 8.94 -14.00 20.62
C PHE A 370 8.42 -13.56 19.26
N ASN A 371 8.65 -14.37 18.22
CA ASN A 371 8.27 -14.02 16.87
C ASN A 371 7.78 -15.18 16.01
N ARG A 372 6.86 -14.85 15.09
CA ARG A 372 6.42 -15.74 14.00
C ARG A 372 6.96 -15.23 12.67
N GLN A 373 7.43 -16.17 11.85
CA GLN A 373 7.88 -15.88 10.48
C GLN A 373 6.75 -16.22 9.49
N PRO A 374 6.53 -15.42 8.44
CA PRO A 374 7.20 -14.15 8.11
C PRO A 374 6.76 -13.00 9.03
N SER A 375 7.70 -12.15 9.44
CA SER A 375 7.42 -10.99 10.30
C SER A 375 7.11 -9.76 9.44
N LEU A 376 5.82 -9.45 9.27
CA LEU A 376 5.34 -8.41 8.34
C LEU A 376 5.11 -7.06 9.02
N HIS A 377 4.93 -7.03 10.34
CA HIS A 377 4.70 -5.80 11.08
C HIS A 377 5.42 -5.86 12.43
N LYS A 378 5.54 -4.71 13.10
CA LYS A 378 6.18 -4.57 14.41
C LYS A 378 5.71 -5.62 15.42
N MET A 379 4.40 -5.82 15.54
CA MET A 379 3.80 -6.78 16.48
C MET A 379 3.99 -8.26 16.10
N SER A 380 4.61 -8.58 14.96
CA SER A 380 5.06 -9.95 14.69
C SER A 380 6.29 -10.33 15.53
N MET A 381 6.90 -9.37 16.24
CA MET A 381 7.99 -9.55 17.21
C MET A 381 7.66 -8.77 18.49
N MET A 382 7.32 -9.47 19.57
CA MET A 382 6.95 -8.83 20.85
C MET A 382 7.68 -9.45 22.03
N GLY A 383 7.80 -8.67 23.10
CA GLY A 383 8.38 -9.10 24.37
C GLY A 383 7.37 -9.86 25.22
N HIS A 384 7.75 -11.02 25.73
CA HIS A 384 6.98 -11.86 26.65
C HIS A 384 7.78 -12.18 27.91
N LYS A 385 7.09 -12.47 29.00
CA LYS A 385 7.66 -13.04 30.22
C LYS A 385 7.62 -14.57 30.16
N ILE A 386 8.72 -15.21 30.47
CA ILE A 386 8.80 -16.67 30.52
C ILE A 386 7.95 -17.19 31.68
N LYS A 387 7.18 -18.25 31.40
CA LYS A 387 6.65 -19.18 32.38
C LYS A 387 7.16 -20.58 32.07
N VAL A 388 8.02 -21.15 32.91
CA VAL A 388 8.59 -22.47 32.68
C VAL A 388 7.55 -23.54 32.97
N MET A 389 7.31 -24.40 31.99
CA MET A 389 6.24 -25.39 32.00
C MET A 389 6.71 -26.77 31.55
N PRO A 390 6.02 -27.85 31.96
CA PRO A 390 6.29 -29.19 31.42
C PRO A 390 5.92 -29.29 29.93
N TYR A 391 6.23 -30.44 29.32
CA TYR A 391 6.06 -30.73 27.89
C TYR A 391 6.98 -29.91 26.98
N SER A 392 6.80 -30.02 25.66
CA SER A 392 7.79 -29.61 24.64
C SER A 392 7.33 -28.49 23.71
N THR A 393 6.15 -27.92 23.92
CA THR A 393 5.57 -26.86 23.07
C THR A 393 5.65 -25.50 23.75
N PHE A 394 5.73 -24.44 22.93
CA PHE A 394 5.51 -23.09 23.43
C PHE A 394 4.02 -22.88 23.68
N ARG A 395 3.66 -22.22 24.78
CA ARG A 395 2.27 -21.92 25.08
C ARG A 395 2.03 -20.42 25.08
N LEU A 396 0.93 -19.99 24.48
CA LEU A 396 0.57 -18.58 24.47
C LEU A 396 -0.93 -18.38 24.66
N ASN A 397 -1.25 -17.18 25.14
CA ASN A 397 -2.61 -16.72 25.28
C ASN A 397 -3.29 -16.51 23.91
N LEU A 398 -4.59 -16.85 23.82
CA LEU A 398 -5.34 -16.81 22.56
C LEU A 398 -5.49 -15.39 21.99
N SER A 399 -5.56 -14.35 22.81
CA SER A 399 -5.68 -12.96 22.31
C SER A 399 -4.44 -12.48 21.55
N VAL A 400 -3.28 -13.14 21.74
CA VAL A 400 -2.02 -12.81 21.06
C VAL A 400 -1.86 -13.56 19.73
N THR A 401 -2.75 -14.50 19.40
CA THR A 401 -2.71 -15.21 18.11
C THR A 401 -2.92 -14.27 16.92
N THR A 402 -3.79 -13.26 17.09
CA THR A 402 -4.14 -12.30 16.03
C THR A 402 -2.93 -11.48 15.54
N PRO A 403 -2.13 -10.82 16.40
CA PRO A 403 -0.93 -10.10 15.95
C PRO A 403 0.16 -11.01 15.39
N TYR A 404 0.26 -12.28 15.79
CA TYR A 404 1.20 -13.20 15.14
C TYR A 404 0.65 -13.79 13.83
N ASN A 405 -0.63 -13.58 13.54
CA ASN A 405 -1.39 -14.29 12.51
C ASN A 405 -1.16 -15.81 12.60
N ALA A 406 -1.13 -16.32 13.83
CA ALA A 406 -0.78 -17.69 14.16
C ALA A 406 -2.03 -18.54 14.39
N ASP A 407 -1.94 -19.80 13.99
CA ASP A 407 -2.88 -20.86 14.33
C ASP A 407 -2.17 -21.99 15.09
N PHE A 408 -2.92 -23.03 15.45
CA PHE A 408 -2.42 -24.13 16.28
C PHE A 408 -2.47 -25.48 15.55
N ASP A 409 -2.30 -25.47 14.22
CA ASP A 409 -2.35 -26.65 13.36
C ASP A 409 -0.97 -27.29 13.09
N GLY A 410 0.09 -26.76 13.72
CA GLY A 410 1.48 -27.19 13.53
C GLY A 410 2.48 -26.05 13.42
N ASP A 411 2.00 -24.80 13.50
CA ASP A 411 2.80 -23.59 13.52
C ASP A 411 3.96 -23.64 14.53
N GLU A 412 5.12 -23.13 14.10
CA GLU A 412 6.32 -23.00 14.93
C GLU A 412 6.71 -21.53 15.07
N MET A 413 7.12 -21.14 16.27
CA MET A 413 7.58 -19.79 16.57
C MET A 413 8.98 -19.81 17.18
N ASN A 414 9.70 -18.70 16.99
CA ASN A 414 11.05 -18.55 17.51
C ASN A 414 11.03 -17.69 18.78
N LEU A 415 11.92 -18.02 19.70
CA LEU A 415 12.16 -17.31 20.95
C LEU A 415 13.62 -16.86 21.00
N HIS A 416 13.86 -15.61 21.39
CA HIS A 416 15.19 -15.00 21.51
C HIS A 416 15.38 -14.42 22.92
N VAL A 417 16.48 -14.79 23.59
CA VAL A 417 16.77 -14.33 24.95
C VAL A 417 17.73 -13.14 24.91
N PRO A 418 17.33 -11.93 25.35
CA PRO A 418 18.21 -10.78 25.43
C PRO A 418 19.32 -11.05 26.45
N GLN A 419 20.58 -10.86 26.05
CA GLN A 419 21.74 -11.20 26.88
C GLN A 419 22.25 -10.02 27.72
N SER A 420 22.03 -8.78 27.28
CA SER A 420 22.44 -7.58 28.03
C SER A 420 21.26 -7.00 28.82
N LEU A 421 21.56 -6.36 29.96
CA LEU A 421 20.55 -5.66 30.75
C LEU A 421 19.91 -4.50 29.98
N GLY A 422 20.68 -3.80 29.14
CA GLY A 422 20.15 -2.75 28.26
C GLY A 422 19.14 -3.28 27.25
N ALA A 423 19.44 -4.40 26.57
CA ALA A 423 18.49 -5.04 25.65
C ALA A 423 17.26 -5.59 26.39
N LYS A 424 17.44 -6.13 27.60
CA LYS A 424 16.32 -6.57 28.45
C LYS A 424 15.40 -5.39 28.79
N ALA A 425 15.96 -4.23 29.13
CA ALA A 425 15.19 -3.00 29.39
C ALA A 425 14.47 -2.49 28.14
N GLU A 426 15.14 -2.51 26.97
CA GLU A 426 14.53 -2.12 25.69
C GLU A 426 13.29 -2.98 25.36
N VAL A 427 13.41 -4.31 25.52
CA VAL A 427 12.29 -5.22 25.29
C VAL A 427 11.16 -4.95 26.29
N MET A 428 11.49 -4.77 27.57
CA MET A 428 10.53 -4.50 28.65
C MET A 428 9.77 -3.18 28.43
N GLU A 429 10.47 -2.12 28.01
CA GLU A 429 9.90 -0.79 27.93
C GLU A 429 9.27 -0.44 26.58
N ILE A 430 9.65 -1.10 25.49
CA ILE A 430 9.17 -0.75 24.13
C ILE A 430 8.40 -1.91 23.48
N MET A 431 8.89 -3.14 23.63
CA MET A 431 8.42 -4.28 22.84
C MET A 431 7.41 -5.18 23.55
N MET A 432 7.19 -5.00 24.86
CA MET A 432 6.27 -5.84 25.64
C MET A 432 4.86 -5.87 25.03
N VAL A 433 4.23 -7.04 25.07
CA VAL A 433 2.88 -7.25 24.51
C VAL A 433 1.86 -6.20 24.96
N PRO A 434 1.72 -5.84 26.25
CA PRO A 434 0.74 -4.85 26.70
C PRO A 434 0.89 -3.47 26.05
N LYS A 435 2.13 -3.06 25.75
CA LYS A 435 2.43 -1.79 25.07
C LYS A 435 2.12 -1.82 23.57
N ASN A 436 1.94 -3.02 23.01
CA ASN A 436 1.66 -3.26 21.59
C ASN A 436 0.24 -3.79 21.34
N ILE A 437 -0.69 -3.61 22.30
CA ILE A 437 -2.11 -3.95 22.13
C ILE A 437 -2.74 -3.12 20.99
N VAL A 438 -2.40 -1.83 20.92
CA VAL A 438 -2.89 -0.88 19.91
C VAL A 438 -1.84 -0.70 18.81
N THR A 439 -2.27 -0.72 17.54
CA THR A 439 -1.38 -0.48 16.40
C THR A 439 -1.46 0.96 15.91
N PRO A 440 -0.32 1.58 15.58
CA PRO A 440 -0.29 2.87 14.90
C PRO A 440 -0.77 2.77 13.44
N ALA A 441 -0.84 1.58 12.84
CA ALA A 441 -1.24 1.41 11.44
C ALA A 441 -2.71 1.79 11.16
N SER A 442 -3.58 1.63 12.16
CA SER A 442 -5.02 1.91 12.03
C SER A 442 -5.67 2.43 13.33
N ASN A 443 -4.83 2.91 14.27
CA ASN A 443 -5.25 3.62 15.48
C ASN A 443 -6.33 2.82 16.26
N ARG A 444 -6.15 1.49 16.34
CA ARG A 444 -7.08 0.54 16.95
C ARG A 444 -6.35 -0.64 17.59
N PRO A 445 -6.99 -1.36 18.52
CA PRO A 445 -6.42 -2.59 19.07
C PRO A 445 -6.20 -3.63 17.98
N VAL A 446 -5.04 -4.27 17.95
CA VAL A 446 -4.79 -5.50 17.16
C VAL A 446 -5.24 -6.72 17.95
N MET A 447 -5.00 -6.69 19.26
CA MET A 447 -5.40 -7.74 20.18
C MET A 447 -6.84 -7.52 20.65
N GLY A 448 -7.60 -8.60 20.72
CA GLY A 448 -8.99 -8.60 21.16
C GLY A 448 -9.38 -9.95 21.74
N ILE A 449 -10.58 -10.05 22.30
CA ILE A 449 -11.15 -11.34 22.66
C ILE A 449 -11.58 -12.06 21.37
N VAL A 450 -11.17 -13.31 21.24
CA VAL A 450 -11.37 -14.13 20.04
C VAL A 450 -11.94 -15.51 20.39
N GLN A 451 -12.44 -16.23 19.38
CA GLN A 451 -12.88 -17.63 19.47
C GLN A 451 -13.87 -17.88 20.62
N ASP A 452 -13.58 -18.86 21.48
CA ASP A 452 -14.47 -19.36 22.52
C ASP A 452 -14.80 -18.32 23.58
N THR A 453 -13.81 -17.52 23.99
CA THR A 453 -14.04 -16.45 24.96
C THR A 453 -14.96 -15.38 24.38
N LEU A 454 -14.88 -15.10 23.07
CA LEU A 454 -15.75 -14.12 22.42
C LEU A 454 -17.20 -14.62 22.34
N LEU A 455 -17.37 -15.88 21.95
CA LEU A 455 -18.66 -16.57 21.97
C LEU A 455 -19.25 -16.62 23.39
N GLY A 456 -18.44 -17.04 24.36
CA GLY A 456 -18.78 -17.11 25.76
C GLY A 456 -19.19 -15.75 26.29
N THR A 457 -18.50 -14.66 25.92
CA THR A 457 -18.83 -13.30 26.36
C THR A 457 -20.22 -12.86 25.85
N TYR A 458 -20.56 -13.21 24.61
CA TYR A 458 -21.88 -12.91 24.02
C TYR A 458 -23.02 -13.65 24.75
N LEU A 459 -22.81 -14.93 25.05
CA LEU A 459 -23.77 -15.74 25.80
C LEU A 459 -23.85 -15.30 27.27
N PHE A 460 -22.70 -15.10 27.92
CA PHE A 460 -22.58 -14.68 29.31
C PHE A 460 -23.29 -13.35 29.57
N THR A 461 -23.18 -12.40 28.65
CA THR A 461 -23.81 -11.08 28.79
C THR A 461 -25.25 -11.01 28.24
N SER A 462 -25.85 -12.13 27.84
CA SER A 462 -27.26 -12.16 27.45
C SER A 462 -28.19 -11.89 28.65
N ARG A 463 -29.36 -11.29 28.38
CA ARG A 463 -30.34 -10.93 29.43
C ARG A 463 -30.85 -12.15 30.19
N ASP A 464 -30.98 -13.28 29.51
CA ASP A 464 -31.57 -14.51 30.04
C ASP A 464 -30.57 -15.38 30.83
N THR A 465 -29.32 -14.94 30.93
CA THR A 465 -28.25 -15.66 31.62
C THR A 465 -28.25 -15.36 33.12
N PHE A 466 -28.86 -16.26 33.89
CA PHE A 466 -28.86 -16.24 35.35
C PHE A 466 -27.97 -17.33 35.94
N MET A 467 -27.32 -17.02 37.06
CA MET A 467 -26.42 -17.94 37.76
C MET A 467 -26.81 -18.07 39.22
N GLU A 468 -26.75 -19.30 39.71
CA GLU A 468 -26.93 -19.64 41.12
C GLU A 468 -25.69 -19.31 41.96
N ARG A 469 -25.87 -19.26 43.27
CA ARG A 469 -24.86 -18.75 44.23
C ARG A 469 -23.56 -19.56 44.20
N ASP A 470 -23.65 -20.87 44.07
CA ASP A 470 -22.52 -21.81 44.01
C ASP A 470 -21.65 -21.57 42.78
N LEU A 471 -22.26 -21.43 41.60
CA LEU A 471 -21.56 -21.09 40.37
C LEU A 471 -20.91 -19.71 40.47
N VAL A 472 -21.64 -18.72 41.00
CA VAL A 472 -21.11 -17.37 41.23
C VAL A 472 -19.87 -17.41 42.13
N MET A 473 -19.91 -18.14 43.24
CA MET A 473 -18.76 -18.29 44.14
C MET A 473 -17.55 -18.88 43.41
N ASN A 474 -17.75 -19.91 42.58
CA ASN A 474 -16.68 -20.50 41.80
C ASN A 474 -16.08 -19.52 40.78
N LEU A 475 -16.92 -18.72 40.12
CA LEU A 475 -16.45 -17.72 39.15
C LEU A 475 -15.71 -16.55 39.82
N LEU A 476 -16.14 -16.12 41.00
CA LEU A 476 -15.48 -15.06 41.77
C LEU A 476 -14.04 -15.42 42.14
N MET A 477 -13.73 -16.71 42.33
CA MET A 477 -12.35 -17.17 42.58
C MET A 477 -11.41 -16.94 41.40
N TRP A 478 -11.94 -16.75 40.19
CA TRP A 478 -11.17 -16.46 38.98
C TRP A 478 -11.05 -14.96 38.68
N VAL A 479 -11.79 -14.11 39.39
CA VAL A 479 -11.70 -12.66 39.26
C VAL A 479 -10.37 -12.21 39.89
N PRO A 480 -9.46 -11.58 39.12
CA PRO A 480 -8.22 -11.07 39.68
C PRO A 480 -8.52 -9.93 40.65
N ASP A 481 -7.75 -9.85 41.74
CA ASP A 481 -7.85 -8.81 42.77
C ASP A 481 -9.26 -8.62 43.36
N TRP A 482 -10.04 -9.71 43.45
CA TRP A 482 -11.37 -9.69 44.04
C TRP A 482 -11.33 -9.26 45.52
N ASP A 483 -12.20 -8.32 45.89
CA ASP A 483 -12.28 -7.70 47.22
C ASP A 483 -12.87 -8.61 48.32
N GLY A 484 -13.19 -9.87 47.98
CA GLY A 484 -13.81 -10.83 48.88
C GLY A 484 -15.31 -10.58 49.13
N ARG A 485 -15.92 -9.59 48.48
CA ARG A 485 -17.32 -9.24 48.66
C ARG A 485 -18.16 -9.78 47.51
N ILE A 486 -19.13 -10.62 47.86
CA ILE A 486 -20.09 -11.13 46.89
C ILE A 486 -21.08 -9.99 46.59
N PRO A 487 -21.28 -9.60 45.32
CA PRO A 487 -22.19 -8.52 44.99
C PRO A 487 -23.64 -8.92 45.30
N THR A 488 -24.51 -7.94 45.58
CA THR A 488 -25.94 -8.19 45.85
C THR A 488 -26.62 -8.77 44.62
N PRO A 489 -27.35 -9.90 44.70
CA PRO A 489 -27.97 -10.51 43.51
C PRO A 489 -28.98 -9.57 42.85
N ALA A 490 -29.04 -9.60 41.51
CA ALA A 490 -30.00 -8.81 40.73
C ALA A 490 -31.47 -9.21 41.03
N ILE A 491 -31.70 -10.49 41.33
CA ILE A 491 -33.00 -11.01 41.77
C ILE A 491 -32.83 -11.57 43.18
N LEU A 492 -33.59 -11.05 44.15
CA LEU A 492 -33.55 -11.49 45.55
C LEU A 492 -34.59 -12.57 45.88
N LYS A 493 -35.77 -12.51 45.24
CA LYS A 493 -36.89 -13.46 45.44
C LYS A 493 -37.38 -13.95 44.06
N PRO A 494 -37.81 -15.22 43.91
CA PRO A 494 -37.94 -16.26 44.94
C PRO A 494 -36.62 -16.92 45.36
N LYS A 495 -35.59 -16.84 44.51
CA LYS A 495 -34.22 -17.31 44.80
C LYS A 495 -33.21 -16.21 44.44
N PRO A 496 -32.06 -16.14 45.14
CA PRO A 496 -31.00 -15.20 44.79
C PRO A 496 -30.33 -15.61 43.47
N LEU A 497 -30.47 -14.78 42.44
CA LEU A 497 -29.86 -15.00 41.12
C LEU A 497 -29.05 -13.79 40.68
N TRP A 498 -27.87 -14.07 40.13
CA TRP A 498 -26.98 -13.08 39.56
C TRP A 498 -27.06 -13.12 38.04
N THR A 499 -26.81 -11.99 37.40
CA THR A 499 -26.72 -11.91 35.94
C THR A 499 -25.26 -11.98 35.51
N GLY A 500 -25.00 -12.49 34.30
CA GLY A 500 -23.64 -12.46 33.76
C GLY A 500 -23.12 -11.03 33.52
N LYS A 501 -23.99 -10.06 33.21
CA LYS A 501 -23.60 -8.64 33.11
C LYS A 501 -23.04 -8.09 34.43
N GLN A 502 -23.64 -8.50 35.55
CA GLN A 502 -23.20 -8.10 36.87
C GLN A 502 -21.81 -8.64 37.20
N LEU A 503 -21.55 -9.92 36.92
CA LEU A 503 -20.23 -10.51 37.12
C LEU A 503 -19.19 -9.93 36.15
N PHE A 504 -19.59 -9.63 34.92
CA PHE A 504 -18.73 -8.95 33.95
C PHE A 504 -18.35 -7.52 34.39
N SER A 505 -19.17 -6.89 35.23
CA SER A 505 -18.86 -5.56 35.77
C SER A 505 -17.74 -5.61 36.82
N LEU A 506 -17.55 -6.74 37.51
CA LEU A 506 -16.51 -6.88 38.53
C LEU A 506 -15.09 -6.90 37.95
N ILE A 507 -14.94 -7.40 36.72
CA ILE A 507 -13.65 -7.46 36.03
C ILE A 507 -13.30 -6.16 35.31
N MET A 508 -14.26 -5.24 35.16
CA MET A 508 -14.09 -4.04 34.35
C MET A 508 -13.55 -2.87 35.18
N PRO A 509 -12.52 -2.14 34.69
CA PRO A 509 -12.10 -0.90 35.33
C PRO A 509 -13.14 0.20 35.14
N ASN A 510 -12.99 1.32 35.84
CA ASN A 510 -13.90 2.46 35.74
C ASN A 510 -13.83 3.12 34.36
N VAL A 511 -14.68 2.67 33.43
CA VAL A 511 -14.76 3.17 32.05
C VAL A 511 -16.20 3.46 31.64
N ASN A 512 -16.36 4.37 30.68
CA ASN A 512 -17.65 4.79 30.14
C ASN A 512 -17.73 4.47 28.64
N LEU A 513 -18.75 3.70 28.23
CA LEU A 513 -18.95 3.32 26.82
C LEU A 513 -20.42 3.32 26.43
N ARG A 514 -20.71 3.93 25.27
CA ARG A 514 -22.01 3.87 24.58
C ARG A 514 -21.79 3.35 23.18
N THR A 515 -22.33 2.17 22.88
CA THR A 515 -22.21 1.56 21.55
C THR A 515 -23.41 0.68 21.19
N LYS A 516 -23.44 0.19 19.97
CA LYS A 516 -24.46 -0.74 19.46
C LYS A 516 -23.84 -2.12 19.21
N SER A 517 -24.58 -3.17 19.55
CA SER A 517 -24.22 -4.57 19.30
C SER A 517 -24.30 -4.92 17.81
N GLY A 518 -23.78 -6.09 17.44
CA GLY A 518 -23.72 -6.60 16.07
C GLY A 518 -25.09 -6.61 15.38
N THR A 519 -26.11 -7.03 16.13
CA THR A 519 -27.49 -7.29 15.71
C THR A 519 -28.45 -6.10 15.92
N ALA A 520 -27.93 -4.92 16.25
CA ALA A 520 -28.76 -3.74 16.46
C ALA A 520 -29.41 -3.28 15.14
N PRO A 521 -30.74 -3.05 15.08
CA PRO A 521 -31.37 -2.46 13.91
C PRO A 521 -30.99 -0.97 13.81
N ASP A 522 -30.92 -0.45 12.58
CA ASP A 522 -30.43 0.91 12.31
C ASP A 522 -31.26 1.99 13.03
N LYS A 523 -32.58 1.79 13.13
CA LYS A 523 -33.56 2.70 13.77
C LYS A 523 -33.86 2.39 15.24
N ALA A 524 -32.97 1.73 15.98
CA ALA A 524 -33.14 1.57 17.42
C ALA A 524 -32.88 2.90 18.17
N GLU A 525 -33.93 3.70 18.35
CA GLU A 525 -33.89 4.94 19.13
C GLU A 525 -34.70 4.78 20.44
N GLY A 526 -34.08 5.13 21.56
CA GLY A 526 -34.67 5.05 22.88
C GLY A 526 -33.63 4.92 24.01
N PRO A 527 -33.97 5.30 25.25
CA PRO A 527 -33.10 5.09 26.40
C PRO A 527 -32.97 3.61 26.76
N ILE A 528 -34.03 2.81 26.53
CA ILE A 528 -34.06 1.37 26.78
C ILE A 528 -34.02 0.58 25.48
N SER A 529 -33.28 -0.53 25.45
CA SER A 529 -33.20 -1.41 24.29
C SER A 529 -34.07 -2.66 24.50
N PRO A 530 -35.19 -2.83 23.78
CA PRO A 530 -36.06 -4.01 23.92
C PRO A 530 -35.30 -5.32 23.66
N THR A 531 -34.48 -5.34 22.60
CA THR A 531 -33.72 -6.49 22.11
C THR A 531 -32.30 -6.63 22.70
N ASP A 532 -31.98 -5.87 23.75
CA ASP A 532 -30.67 -5.87 24.41
C ASP A 532 -29.48 -5.65 23.46
N THR A 533 -29.63 -4.72 22.51
CA THR A 533 -28.65 -4.41 21.46
C THR A 533 -27.87 -3.12 21.74
N LYS A 534 -28.38 -2.19 22.55
CA LYS A 534 -27.65 -0.99 22.97
C LYS A 534 -26.76 -1.29 24.16
N VAL A 535 -25.45 -1.23 23.95
CA VAL A 535 -24.44 -1.45 25.00
C VAL A 535 -24.19 -0.16 25.74
N LEU A 536 -24.47 -0.16 27.04
CA LEU A 536 -24.25 0.96 27.95
C LEU A 536 -23.43 0.48 29.14
N ILE A 537 -22.25 1.07 29.29
CA ILE A 537 -21.36 0.88 30.43
C ILE A 537 -21.13 2.25 31.05
N GLU A 538 -21.43 2.36 32.34
CA GLU A 538 -21.23 3.59 33.11
C GLU A 538 -20.41 3.30 34.35
N ALA A 539 -19.30 4.03 34.54
CA ALA A 539 -18.38 3.90 35.67
C ALA A 539 -17.98 2.44 35.97
N GLY A 540 -17.65 1.67 34.92
CA GLY A 540 -17.29 0.25 35.03
C GLY A 540 -18.46 -0.72 35.23
N VAL A 541 -19.71 -0.24 35.30
CA VAL A 541 -20.90 -1.08 35.46
C VAL A 541 -21.59 -1.32 34.12
N HIS A 542 -21.78 -2.58 33.76
CA HIS A 542 -22.46 -2.99 32.53
C HIS A 542 -23.98 -3.01 32.72
N LEU A 543 -24.66 -1.94 32.28
CA LEU A 543 -26.10 -1.74 32.52
C LEU A 543 -26.99 -2.46 31.50
N SER A 544 -26.66 -2.38 30.21
CA SER A 544 -27.48 -2.97 29.15
C SER A 544 -26.65 -3.38 27.95
N GLY A 545 -27.18 -4.32 27.15
CA GLY A 545 -26.62 -4.72 25.86
C GLY A 545 -25.82 -6.03 25.91
N ARG A 546 -25.77 -6.75 24.78
CA ARG A 546 -24.90 -7.91 24.60
C ARG A 546 -23.55 -7.51 24.03
N LEU A 547 -22.48 -7.97 24.67
CA LEU A 547 -21.11 -7.74 24.22
C LEU A 547 -20.77 -8.71 23.08
N CYS A 548 -20.34 -8.17 21.95
CA CYS A 548 -19.95 -8.94 20.76
C CYS A 548 -18.57 -8.46 20.27
N LYS A 549 -18.13 -8.97 19.10
CA LYS A 549 -16.88 -8.54 18.45
C LYS A 549 -16.75 -7.01 18.31
N LYS A 550 -17.86 -6.29 18.09
CA LYS A 550 -17.85 -4.82 17.97
C LYS A 550 -17.46 -4.11 19.28
N THR A 551 -17.59 -4.78 20.43
CA THR A 551 -17.30 -4.20 21.75
C THR A 551 -15.99 -4.71 22.33
N VAL A 552 -15.80 -6.03 22.41
CA VAL A 552 -14.62 -6.67 23.04
C VAL A 552 -13.62 -7.23 22.03
N GLY A 553 -13.82 -6.97 20.74
CA GLY A 553 -12.87 -7.32 19.68
C GLY A 553 -11.91 -6.16 19.33
N ASN A 554 -11.33 -6.25 18.13
CA ASN A 554 -10.31 -5.34 17.60
C ASN A 554 -10.87 -4.07 16.90
N LYS A 555 -12.01 -3.56 17.38
CA LYS A 555 -12.67 -2.37 16.81
C LYS A 555 -12.12 -1.09 17.45
N ALA A 556 -11.94 -0.05 16.64
CA ALA A 556 -11.68 1.30 17.14
C ALA A 556 -12.82 1.77 18.05
N ASN A 557 -12.47 2.47 19.13
CA ASN A 557 -13.37 2.89 20.22
C ASN A 557 -14.15 1.71 20.86
N GLY A 558 -13.62 0.48 20.76
CA GLY A 558 -14.08 -0.67 21.52
C GLY A 558 -13.63 -0.61 22.97
N LEU A 559 -14.15 -1.52 23.81
CA LEU A 559 -13.89 -1.52 25.25
C LEU A 559 -12.41 -1.66 25.58
N ILE A 560 -11.70 -2.56 24.90
CA ILE A 560 -10.24 -2.76 25.10
C ILE A 560 -9.45 -1.50 24.72
N HIS A 561 -9.86 -0.81 23.65
CA HIS A 561 -9.23 0.45 23.23
C HIS A 561 -9.36 1.51 24.32
N LEU A 562 -10.56 1.66 24.88
CA LEU A 562 -10.84 2.65 25.91
C LEU A 562 -10.06 2.36 27.19
N VAL A 563 -10.03 1.10 27.64
CA VAL A 563 -9.26 0.70 28.83
C VAL A 563 -7.78 1.02 28.63
N TRP A 564 -7.22 0.76 27.44
CA TRP A 564 -5.82 1.05 27.14
C TRP A 564 -5.51 2.56 27.16
N ILE A 565 -6.39 3.40 26.61
CA ILE A 565 -6.20 4.87 26.57
C ILE A 565 -6.45 5.54 27.93
N GLU A 566 -7.41 5.06 28.72
CA GLU A 566 -7.76 5.66 30.03
C GLU A 566 -6.88 5.18 31.16
N HIS A 567 -6.65 3.86 31.27
CA HIS A 567 -5.98 3.23 32.41
C HIS A 567 -4.60 2.65 32.06
N GLY A 568 -4.18 2.74 30.80
CA GLY A 568 -2.87 2.31 30.34
C GLY A 568 -2.77 0.82 29.95
N PRO A 569 -1.57 0.40 29.51
CA PRO A 569 -1.34 -0.92 28.94
C PRO A 569 -1.50 -2.07 29.96
N GLU A 570 -1.09 -1.87 31.21
CA GLU A 570 -1.17 -2.91 32.25
C GLU A 570 -2.59 -3.21 32.68
N ALA A 571 -3.45 -2.18 32.76
CA ALA A 571 -4.87 -2.36 33.02
C ALA A 571 -5.57 -3.10 31.87
N ALA A 572 -5.22 -2.78 30.62
CA ALA A 572 -5.74 -3.49 29.46
C ALA A 572 -5.32 -4.96 29.42
N ARG A 573 -4.07 -5.27 29.82
CA ARG A 573 -3.59 -6.65 29.99
C ARG A 573 -4.40 -7.40 31.03
N SER A 574 -4.51 -6.83 32.24
CA SER A 574 -5.26 -7.45 33.34
C SER A 574 -6.72 -7.70 32.95
N PHE A 575 -7.33 -6.75 32.23
CA PHE A 575 -8.69 -6.86 31.74
C PHE A 575 -8.88 -8.01 30.74
N LEU A 576 -7.95 -8.17 29.77
CA LEU A 576 -7.98 -9.28 28.82
C LEU A 576 -7.86 -10.64 29.54
N ASP A 577 -6.94 -10.74 30.50
CA ASP A 577 -6.72 -11.95 31.31
C ASP A 577 -7.97 -12.30 32.13
N ALA A 578 -8.58 -11.29 32.77
CA ALA A 578 -9.78 -11.45 33.60
C ALA A 578 -10.98 -11.98 32.79
N ILE A 579 -11.23 -11.40 31.60
CA ILE A 579 -12.31 -11.85 30.72
C ILE A 579 -12.11 -13.31 30.35
N GLN A 580 -10.91 -13.69 29.91
CA GLN A 580 -10.63 -15.06 29.48
C GLN A 580 -10.81 -16.05 30.62
N ARG A 581 -10.27 -15.77 31.81
CA ARG A 581 -10.39 -16.67 32.97
C ARG A 581 -11.85 -16.87 33.39
N VAL A 582 -12.60 -15.79 33.60
CA VAL A 582 -13.98 -15.87 34.10
C VAL A 582 -14.91 -16.50 33.06
N VAL A 583 -14.83 -16.04 31.81
CA VAL A 583 -15.75 -16.51 30.75
C VAL A 583 -15.44 -17.94 30.33
N ASN A 584 -14.18 -18.34 30.23
CA ASN A 584 -13.84 -19.72 29.84
C ASN A 584 -14.26 -20.72 30.92
N ASN A 585 -14.04 -20.41 32.21
CA ASN A 585 -14.49 -21.26 33.30
C ASN A 585 -16.02 -21.36 33.38
N TRP A 586 -16.74 -20.29 33.06
CA TRP A 586 -18.21 -20.35 32.89
C TRP A 586 -18.61 -21.20 31.69
N LEU A 587 -17.94 -21.02 30.54
CA LEU A 587 -18.26 -21.74 29.30
C LEU A 587 -18.01 -23.24 29.43
N CYS A 588 -16.99 -23.67 30.20
CA CYS A 588 -16.75 -25.07 30.52
C CYS A 588 -17.94 -25.73 31.23
N GLN A 589 -18.69 -24.97 32.04
CA GLN A 589 -19.88 -25.49 32.73
C GLN A 589 -21.16 -25.38 31.88
N HIS A 590 -21.27 -24.32 31.07
CA HIS A 590 -22.42 -24.13 30.18
C HIS A 590 -22.41 -25.09 28.99
N ALA A 591 -21.21 -25.45 28.50
CA ALA A 591 -20.93 -26.20 27.28
C ALA A 591 -21.53 -25.58 25.99
N PHE A 592 -20.78 -25.64 24.90
CA PHE A 592 -21.24 -25.20 23.59
C PHE A 592 -20.77 -26.16 22.52
N SER A 593 -21.66 -26.51 21.60
CA SER A 593 -21.38 -27.43 20.49
C SER A 593 -22.21 -27.03 19.27
N VAL A 594 -21.78 -27.47 18.10
CA VAL A 594 -22.45 -27.25 16.81
C VAL A 594 -22.62 -28.61 16.15
N GLY A 595 -23.82 -28.89 15.68
CA GLY A 595 -24.14 -30.13 14.96
C GLY A 595 -24.70 -29.89 13.57
N ILE A 596 -24.96 -30.98 12.85
CA ILE A 596 -25.61 -30.94 11.53
C ILE A 596 -27.03 -30.34 11.64
N GLY A 597 -27.72 -30.59 12.75
CA GLY A 597 -29.06 -30.05 13.01
C GLY A 597 -29.13 -28.51 13.01
N ASP A 598 -28.02 -27.82 13.34
CA ASP A 598 -27.96 -26.36 13.28
C ASP A 598 -27.95 -25.81 11.83
N MET A 599 -27.74 -26.67 10.84
CA MET A 599 -27.70 -26.31 9.41
C MET A 599 -29.00 -26.67 8.68
N VAL A 600 -29.95 -27.32 9.35
CA VAL A 600 -31.22 -27.72 8.75
C VAL A 600 -32.21 -26.56 8.87
N ALA A 601 -32.75 -26.11 7.74
CA ALA A 601 -33.83 -25.12 7.69
C ALA A 601 -35.20 -25.78 7.60
N ASP A 602 -36.24 -25.04 8.01
CA ASP A 602 -37.63 -25.47 7.89
C ASP A 602 -38.04 -25.71 6.43
N ASP A 603 -38.89 -26.71 6.19
CA ASP A 603 -39.37 -27.07 4.85
C ASP A 603 -40.03 -25.89 4.12
N ARG A 604 -40.73 -25.02 4.86
CA ARG A 604 -41.33 -23.79 4.30
C ARG A 604 -40.27 -22.84 3.74
N THR A 605 -39.17 -22.70 4.47
CA THR A 605 -38.03 -21.86 4.04
C THR A 605 -37.34 -22.48 2.84
N MET A 606 -37.12 -23.80 2.86
CA MET A 606 -36.54 -24.53 1.72
C MET A 606 -37.40 -24.42 0.47
N ALA A 607 -38.74 -24.53 0.60
CA ALA A 607 -39.66 -24.32 -0.51
C ALA A 607 -39.57 -22.90 -1.07
N ASN A 608 -39.47 -21.88 -0.21
CA ASN A 608 -39.26 -20.50 -0.63
C ASN A 608 -37.91 -20.32 -1.36
N ILE A 609 -36.82 -20.86 -0.83
CA ILE A 609 -35.50 -20.82 -1.47
C ILE A 609 -35.53 -21.50 -2.84
N HIS A 610 -36.16 -22.68 -2.95
CA HIS A 610 -36.32 -23.37 -4.23
C HIS A 610 -37.15 -22.56 -5.23
N GLN A 611 -38.19 -21.86 -4.77
CA GLN A 611 -38.97 -20.96 -5.61
C GLN A 611 -38.14 -19.77 -6.11
N LEU A 612 -37.39 -19.10 -5.22
CA LEU A 612 -36.50 -17.99 -5.60
C LEU A 612 -35.45 -18.41 -6.64
N LEU A 613 -34.84 -19.59 -6.46
CA LEU A 613 -33.87 -20.14 -7.41
C LEU A 613 -34.52 -20.51 -8.75
N LYS A 614 -35.75 -21.03 -8.72
CA LYS A 614 -36.51 -21.35 -9.93
C LYS A 614 -36.88 -20.08 -10.70
N ASP A 615 -37.32 -19.03 -10.00
CA ASP A 615 -37.66 -17.74 -10.59
C ASP A 615 -36.43 -17.07 -11.21
N ALA A 616 -35.26 -17.15 -10.56
CA ALA A 616 -34.00 -16.70 -11.12
C ALA A 616 -33.63 -17.46 -12.41
N LYS A 617 -33.79 -18.80 -12.43
CA LYS A 617 -33.58 -19.62 -13.64
C LYS A 617 -34.56 -19.28 -14.77
N VAL A 618 -35.80 -18.87 -14.46
CA VAL A 618 -36.76 -18.39 -15.46
C VAL A 618 -36.27 -17.08 -16.07
N LYS A 619 -35.91 -16.09 -15.25
CA LYS A 619 -35.39 -14.80 -15.71
C LYS A 619 -34.13 -14.95 -16.58
N VAL A 620 -33.21 -15.84 -16.21
CA VAL A 620 -32.03 -16.11 -17.04
C VAL A 620 -32.40 -16.71 -18.40
N ARG A 621 -33.43 -17.57 -18.47
CA ARG A 621 -33.92 -18.10 -19.75
C ARG A 621 -34.57 -17.01 -20.60
N GLU A 622 -35.30 -16.08 -20.00
CA GLU A 622 -35.84 -14.90 -20.68
C GLU A 622 -34.71 -14.04 -21.25
N LEU A 623 -33.69 -13.73 -20.47
CA LEU A 623 -32.51 -12.99 -20.93
C LEU A 623 -31.77 -13.72 -22.07
N ILE A 624 -31.66 -15.05 -22.02
CA ILE A 624 -31.08 -15.85 -23.11
C ILE A 624 -31.94 -15.71 -24.38
N HIS A 625 -33.26 -15.79 -24.25
CA HIS A 625 -34.18 -15.67 -25.36
C HIS A 625 -34.14 -14.28 -26.00
N ASP A 626 -34.14 -13.23 -25.18
CA ASP A 626 -34.04 -11.84 -25.64
C ASP A 626 -32.70 -11.56 -26.35
N ALA A 627 -31.60 -12.13 -25.83
CA ALA A 627 -30.30 -12.04 -26.49
C ALA A 627 -30.28 -12.77 -27.85
N GLN A 628 -30.88 -13.96 -27.94
CA GLN A 628 -30.98 -14.74 -29.18
C GLN A 628 -31.87 -14.05 -30.23
N GLN A 629 -32.92 -13.34 -29.80
CA GLN A 629 -33.79 -12.56 -30.68
C GLN A 629 -33.23 -11.18 -31.04
N GLY A 630 -32.06 -10.80 -30.51
CA GLY A 630 -31.47 -9.47 -30.73
C GLY A 630 -32.26 -8.33 -30.05
N LYS A 631 -33.14 -8.64 -29.09
CA LYS A 631 -33.92 -7.65 -28.33
C LYS A 631 -33.14 -7.03 -27.17
N LEU A 632 -32.05 -7.69 -26.75
CA LEU A 632 -31.21 -7.20 -25.65
C LEU A 632 -30.41 -5.97 -26.08
N VAL A 633 -30.74 -4.82 -25.49
CA VAL A 633 -30.00 -3.57 -25.72
C VAL A 633 -28.66 -3.62 -24.99
N SER A 634 -27.59 -3.35 -25.73
CA SER A 634 -26.24 -3.29 -25.15
C SER A 634 -26.10 -2.07 -24.23
N LYS A 635 -25.52 -2.27 -23.05
CA LYS A 635 -25.19 -1.14 -22.17
C LYS A 635 -24.08 -0.28 -22.79
N PRO A 636 -24.05 1.04 -22.53
CA PRO A 636 -23.02 1.92 -23.08
C PRO A 636 -21.60 1.38 -22.83
N GLY A 637 -20.81 1.27 -23.90
CA GLY A 637 -19.42 0.80 -23.85
C GLY A 637 -19.22 -0.72 -23.72
N MET A 638 -20.29 -1.50 -23.59
CA MET A 638 -20.25 -2.97 -23.54
C MET A 638 -20.72 -3.60 -24.84
N THR A 639 -20.18 -4.77 -25.17
CA THR A 639 -20.76 -5.62 -26.21
C THR A 639 -22.08 -6.23 -25.72
N MET A 640 -22.92 -6.69 -26.65
CA MET A 640 -24.16 -7.39 -26.31
C MET A 640 -23.90 -8.62 -25.44
N ARG A 641 -22.82 -9.37 -25.71
CA ARG A 641 -22.41 -10.54 -24.91
C ARG A 641 -21.94 -10.17 -23.50
N GLU A 642 -21.19 -9.09 -23.35
CA GLU A 642 -20.76 -8.61 -22.02
C GLU A 642 -21.96 -8.09 -21.21
N THR A 643 -22.87 -7.38 -21.86
CA THR A 643 -24.13 -6.91 -21.24
C THR A 643 -24.94 -8.10 -20.74
N PHE A 644 -25.11 -9.11 -21.58
CA PHE A 644 -25.79 -10.36 -21.24
C PHE A 644 -25.13 -11.05 -20.02
N GLU A 645 -23.81 -11.24 -20.04
CA GLU A 645 -23.09 -11.88 -18.94
C GLU A 645 -23.20 -11.09 -17.62
N ALA A 646 -23.14 -9.76 -17.68
CA ALA A 646 -23.27 -8.90 -16.51
C ALA A 646 -24.68 -8.99 -15.88
N GLU A 647 -25.73 -8.98 -16.69
CA GLU A 647 -27.11 -9.08 -16.21
C GLU A 647 -27.44 -10.46 -15.64
N VAL A 648 -26.95 -11.53 -16.27
CA VAL A 648 -27.12 -12.89 -15.75
C VAL A 648 -26.38 -13.07 -14.42
N ASN A 649 -25.13 -12.61 -14.32
CA ASN A 649 -24.36 -12.71 -13.07
C ASN A 649 -25.02 -11.91 -11.94
N SER A 650 -25.49 -10.69 -12.23
CA SER A 650 -26.25 -9.86 -11.27
C SER A 650 -27.51 -10.57 -10.77
N THR A 651 -28.32 -11.12 -11.68
CA THR A 651 -29.55 -11.83 -11.34
C THR A 651 -29.30 -13.04 -10.44
N LEU A 652 -28.27 -13.84 -10.74
CA LEU A 652 -27.90 -15.03 -9.97
C LEU A 652 -27.34 -14.70 -8.57
N ASN A 653 -26.56 -13.63 -8.46
CA ASN A 653 -26.00 -13.18 -7.18
C ASN A 653 -27.09 -12.60 -6.27
N ILE A 654 -28.04 -11.83 -6.82
CA ILE A 654 -29.20 -11.32 -6.06
C ILE A 654 -30.02 -12.49 -5.50
N ALA A 655 -30.32 -13.49 -6.33
CA ALA A 655 -31.08 -14.66 -5.91
C ALA A 655 -30.36 -15.45 -4.80
N SER A 656 -29.05 -15.66 -4.94
CA SER A 656 -28.26 -16.37 -3.92
C SER A 656 -28.18 -15.57 -2.60
N GLY A 657 -28.01 -14.25 -2.67
CA GLY A 657 -27.99 -13.36 -1.50
C GLY A 657 -29.33 -13.31 -0.76
N GLN A 658 -30.45 -13.23 -1.50
CA GLN A 658 -31.79 -13.30 -0.92
C GLN A 658 -32.08 -14.67 -0.30
N GLY A 659 -31.69 -15.76 -0.97
CA GLY A 659 -31.79 -17.11 -0.43
C GLY A 659 -31.02 -17.27 0.88
N GLY A 660 -29.79 -16.76 0.95
CA GLY A 660 -28.99 -16.76 2.18
C GLY A 660 -29.58 -15.90 3.30
N THR A 661 -30.16 -14.75 2.98
CA THR A 661 -30.83 -13.87 3.96
C THR A 661 -32.09 -14.53 4.52
N SER A 662 -32.89 -15.16 3.66
CA SER A 662 -34.08 -15.93 4.04
C SER A 662 -33.73 -17.07 5.00
N ALA A 663 -32.65 -17.82 4.69
CA ALA A 663 -32.13 -18.86 5.58
C ALA A 663 -31.63 -18.30 6.92
N GLY A 664 -30.89 -17.19 6.93
CA GLY A 664 -30.41 -16.58 8.17
C GLY A 664 -31.54 -16.07 9.08
N LEU A 665 -32.63 -15.58 8.49
CA LEU A 665 -33.81 -15.10 9.23
C LEU A 665 -34.67 -16.25 9.78
N SER A 666 -34.78 -17.37 9.06
CA SER A 666 -35.57 -18.52 9.51
C SER A 666 -34.94 -19.25 10.68
N LEU A 667 -33.60 -19.28 10.76
CA LEU A 667 -32.91 -19.91 11.88
C LEU A 667 -33.30 -19.25 13.20
N ARG A 668 -33.68 -20.08 14.16
CA ARG A 668 -34.04 -19.67 15.52
C ARG A 668 -32.87 -18.93 16.20
N ALA A 669 -33.17 -18.05 17.14
CA ALA A 669 -32.15 -17.27 17.86
C ALA A 669 -31.23 -18.14 18.76
N ASP A 670 -31.67 -19.34 19.14
CA ASP A 670 -30.92 -20.33 19.91
C ASP A 670 -30.03 -21.25 19.06
N ASN A 671 -30.11 -21.14 17.72
CA ASN A 671 -29.27 -21.90 16.80
C ASN A 671 -27.78 -21.59 17.02
N ARG A 672 -26.96 -22.64 17.12
CA ARG A 672 -25.56 -22.51 17.54
C ARG A 672 -24.70 -21.82 16.49
N VAL A 673 -24.94 -22.09 15.20
CA VAL A 673 -24.24 -21.41 14.10
C VAL A 673 -24.60 -19.92 14.07
N LYS A 674 -25.88 -19.59 14.25
CA LYS A 674 -26.34 -18.20 14.29
C LYS A 674 -25.73 -17.42 15.46
N ILE A 675 -25.65 -18.01 16.64
CA ILE A 675 -25.02 -17.39 17.82
C ILE A 675 -23.54 -17.07 17.55
N MET A 676 -22.78 -17.97 16.91
CA MET A 676 -21.38 -17.71 16.56
C MET A 676 -21.22 -16.53 15.59
N VAL A 677 -22.10 -16.44 14.59
CA VAL A 677 -22.10 -15.35 13.61
C VAL A 677 -22.53 -14.02 14.24
N ASP A 678 -23.59 -14.02 15.05
CA ASP A 678 -24.10 -12.83 15.72
C ASP A 678 -23.12 -12.29 16.78
N GLY A 679 -22.46 -13.18 17.52
CA GLY A 679 -21.38 -12.84 18.46
C GLY A 679 -20.10 -12.40 17.74
N GLY A 680 -19.90 -12.85 16.51
CA GLY A 680 -18.75 -12.56 15.66
C GLY A 680 -17.51 -13.40 15.99
N SER A 681 -17.67 -14.56 16.63
CA SER A 681 -16.55 -15.46 16.97
C SER A 681 -15.99 -16.15 15.73
N LYS A 682 -16.86 -16.73 14.91
CA LYS A 682 -16.49 -17.38 13.63
C LYS A 682 -17.69 -17.42 12.69
N GLY A 683 -17.40 -17.31 11.39
CA GLY A 683 -18.40 -17.37 10.32
C GLY A 683 -19.02 -16.01 9.99
N SER A 684 -19.82 -16.02 8.93
CA SER A 684 -20.55 -14.87 8.38
C SER A 684 -21.93 -15.32 7.88
N SER A 685 -22.81 -14.36 7.60
CA SER A 685 -24.12 -14.64 7.01
C SER A 685 -24.02 -15.36 5.65
N ILE A 686 -22.93 -15.14 4.90
CA ILE A 686 -22.66 -15.85 3.64
C ILE A 686 -22.43 -17.34 3.90
N ASN A 687 -21.69 -17.69 4.96
CA ASN A 687 -21.45 -19.09 5.28
C ASN A 687 -22.75 -19.83 5.62
N ILE A 688 -23.66 -19.18 6.37
CA ILE A 688 -25.01 -19.72 6.62
C ILE A 688 -25.75 -19.92 5.30
N GLY A 689 -25.74 -18.92 4.42
CA GLY A 689 -26.37 -19.03 3.10
C GLY A 689 -25.84 -20.21 2.27
N GLN A 690 -24.53 -20.43 2.26
CA GLN A 690 -23.90 -21.52 1.49
C GLN A 690 -24.14 -22.91 2.09
N MET A 691 -24.17 -23.03 3.42
CA MET A 691 -24.43 -24.30 4.09
C MET A 691 -25.90 -24.73 4.02
N VAL A 692 -26.82 -23.76 4.11
CA VAL A 692 -28.26 -24.01 4.23
C VAL A 692 -28.99 -23.85 2.89
N ALA A 693 -28.80 -22.73 2.19
CA ALA A 693 -29.58 -22.35 1.00
C ALA A 693 -28.95 -22.83 -0.31
N CYS A 694 -27.90 -22.16 -0.80
CA CYS A 694 -27.17 -22.53 -2.01
C CYS A 694 -25.75 -21.95 -2.00
N VAL A 695 -24.81 -22.64 -2.65
CA VAL A 695 -23.41 -22.17 -2.73
C VAL A 695 -23.26 -20.95 -3.66
N GLY A 696 -24.03 -20.90 -4.76
CA GLY A 696 -24.08 -19.77 -5.69
C GLY A 696 -23.15 -19.90 -6.91
N GLN A 697 -22.97 -18.79 -7.64
CA GLN A 697 -22.20 -18.75 -8.89
C GLN A 697 -20.69 -18.93 -8.65
N GLN A 698 -20.07 -19.87 -9.37
CA GLN A 698 -18.61 -20.02 -9.41
C GLN A 698 -18.03 -19.18 -10.54
N ASN A 699 -17.00 -18.40 -10.22
CA ASN A 699 -16.32 -17.53 -11.18
C ASN A 699 -14.86 -17.94 -11.34
N VAL A 700 -14.32 -17.74 -12.54
CA VAL A 700 -12.90 -17.87 -12.87
C VAL A 700 -12.49 -16.61 -13.63
N GLU A 701 -11.44 -15.93 -13.18
CA GLU A 701 -10.96 -14.65 -13.75
C GLU A 701 -12.06 -13.58 -13.82
N GLY A 702 -12.95 -13.54 -12.82
CA GLY A 702 -14.05 -12.57 -12.75
C GLY A 702 -15.21 -12.82 -13.74
N LYS A 703 -15.18 -13.93 -14.48
CA LYS A 703 -16.25 -14.36 -15.39
C LYS A 703 -16.86 -15.66 -14.91
N ARG A 704 -18.08 -15.97 -15.38
CA ARG A 704 -18.64 -17.33 -15.25
C ARG A 704 -17.74 -18.34 -15.96
N ILE A 705 -17.82 -19.62 -15.57
CA ILE A 705 -16.94 -20.68 -16.07
C ILE A 705 -16.80 -20.63 -17.61
N PRO A 706 -15.60 -20.41 -18.17
CA PRO A 706 -15.41 -20.30 -19.61
C PRO A 706 -15.62 -21.64 -20.32
N TYR A 707 -15.87 -21.59 -21.63
CA TYR A 707 -15.91 -22.81 -22.45
C TYR A 707 -14.51 -23.37 -22.66
N GLY A 708 -14.16 -24.41 -21.89
CA GLY A 708 -12.91 -25.14 -22.06
C GLY A 708 -12.92 -26.10 -23.25
N PHE A 709 -14.11 -26.56 -23.67
CA PHE A 709 -14.31 -27.35 -24.88
C PHE A 709 -14.95 -26.50 -25.98
N VAL A 710 -14.94 -27.01 -27.21
CA VAL A 710 -15.53 -26.32 -28.37
C VAL A 710 -17.03 -26.07 -28.14
N GLY A 711 -17.36 -24.80 -27.84
CA GLY A 711 -18.72 -24.32 -27.59
C GLY A 711 -19.35 -24.80 -26.27
N ARG A 712 -18.60 -25.35 -25.31
CA ARG A 712 -19.19 -25.87 -24.05
C ARG A 712 -18.21 -25.94 -22.89
N THR A 713 -18.73 -25.99 -21.66
CA THR A 713 -17.92 -26.07 -20.43
C THR A 713 -17.48 -27.50 -20.11
N LEU A 714 -18.40 -28.47 -20.21
CA LEU A 714 -18.14 -29.89 -19.99
C LEU A 714 -18.73 -30.73 -21.14
N PRO A 715 -18.23 -31.97 -21.39
CA PRO A 715 -18.78 -32.84 -22.43
C PRO A 715 -20.23 -33.28 -22.16
N HIS A 716 -20.71 -33.13 -20.92
CA HIS A 716 -22.08 -33.43 -20.49
C HIS A 716 -23.11 -32.38 -20.93
N PHE A 717 -22.67 -31.18 -21.33
CA PHE A 717 -23.54 -30.12 -21.80
C PHE A 717 -23.56 -30.05 -23.33
N HIS A 718 -24.67 -29.53 -23.86
CA HIS A 718 -24.79 -29.20 -25.27
C HIS A 718 -23.90 -28.01 -25.64
N LYS A 719 -23.64 -27.85 -26.93
CA LYS A 719 -22.92 -26.67 -27.43
C LYS A 719 -23.78 -25.42 -27.26
N ASP A 720 -23.12 -24.31 -26.98
CA ASP A 720 -23.67 -22.97 -26.81
C ASP A 720 -24.74 -22.87 -25.71
N ASP A 721 -24.60 -23.71 -24.67
CA ASP A 721 -25.44 -23.66 -23.48
C ASP A 721 -24.95 -22.55 -22.53
N TYR A 722 -25.70 -21.43 -22.48
CA TYR A 722 -25.48 -20.28 -21.61
C TYR A 722 -26.27 -20.34 -20.29
N GLY A 723 -26.95 -21.47 -20.05
CA GLY A 723 -27.73 -21.72 -18.84
C GLY A 723 -26.88 -21.66 -17.57
N PRO A 724 -27.51 -21.43 -16.41
CA PRO A 724 -26.81 -21.29 -15.14
C PRO A 724 -26.03 -22.56 -14.77
N GLU A 725 -26.59 -23.75 -15.02
CA GLU A 725 -25.96 -25.04 -14.69
C GLU A 725 -24.71 -25.31 -15.53
N SER A 726 -24.78 -25.05 -16.85
CA SER A 726 -23.64 -25.18 -17.76
C SER A 726 -22.50 -24.23 -17.41
N ARG A 727 -22.83 -23.03 -16.91
CA ARG A 727 -21.88 -21.93 -16.65
C ARG A 727 -21.46 -21.82 -15.17
N GLY A 728 -21.62 -22.88 -14.38
CA GLY A 728 -21.05 -22.98 -13.03
C GLY A 728 -21.88 -22.41 -11.89
N PHE A 729 -23.20 -22.26 -12.05
CA PHE A 729 -24.08 -21.91 -10.94
C PHE A 729 -24.40 -23.15 -10.10
N VAL A 730 -24.03 -23.09 -8.80
CA VAL A 730 -24.27 -24.19 -7.87
C VAL A 730 -25.57 -23.96 -7.12
N THR A 731 -26.56 -24.79 -7.43
CA THR A 731 -27.92 -24.67 -6.90
C THR A 731 -28.08 -25.31 -5.54
N ASN A 732 -27.30 -26.36 -5.26
CA ASN A 732 -27.36 -27.08 -3.99
C ASN A 732 -26.51 -26.40 -2.91
N SER A 733 -26.85 -26.67 -1.65
CA SER A 733 -26.07 -26.29 -0.48
C SER A 733 -25.09 -27.40 -0.09
N TYR A 734 -24.12 -27.08 0.78
CA TYR A 734 -23.21 -28.10 1.30
C TYR A 734 -23.92 -29.22 2.07
N LEU A 735 -25.05 -28.91 2.73
CA LEU A 735 -25.84 -29.91 3.45
C LEU A 735 -26.47 -30.93 2.49
N LYS A 736 -27.00 -30.46 1.36
CA LYS A 736 -27.64 -31.33 0.37
C LYS A 736 -26.63 -32.12 -0.47
N GLY A 737 -25.42 -31.58 -0.63
CA GLY A 737 -24.38 -32.15 -1.46
C GLY A 737 -24.41 -31.63 -2.90
N LEU A 738 -23.23 -31.60 -3.51
CA LEU A 738 -23.00 -31.07 -4.85
C LEU A 738 -23.17 -32.17 -5.90
N THR A 739 -23.73 -31.85 -7.07
CA THR A 739 -23.68 -32.77 -8.22
C THR A 739 -22.25 -32.87 -8.78
N PRO A 740 -21.91 -33.90 -9.56
CA PRO A 740 -20.57 -34.02 -10.14
C PRO A 740 -20.14 -32.81 -11.00
N GLN A 741 -21.07 -32.22 -11.74
CA GLN A 741 -20.81 -31.01 -12.54
C GLN A 741 -20.56 -29.79 -11.63
N GLU A 742 -21.43 -29.58 -10.64
CA GLU A 742 -21.28 -28.51 -9.65
C GLU A 742 -19.97 -28.63 -8.86
N PHE A 743 -19.61 -29.85 -8.45
CA PHE A 743 -18.37 -30.14 -7.73
C PHE A 743 -17.14 -29.77 -8.57
N TYR A 744 -17.12 -30.15 -9.86
CA TYR A 744 -16.00 -29.82 -10.73
C TYR A 744 -15.86 -28.30 -10.93
N PHE A 745 -16.96 -27.58 -11.18
CA PHE A 745 -16.92 -26.12 -11.29
C PHE A 745 -16.52 -25.44 -9.99
N HIS A 746 -16.98 -25.94 -8.85
CA HIS A 746 -16.55 -25.45 -7.54
C HIS A 746 -15.05 -25.70 -7.30
N ALA A 747 -14.53 -26.86 -7.69
CA ALA A 747 -13.11 -27.16 -7.61
C ALA A 747 -12.26 -26.25 -8.52
N MET A 748 -12.76 -25.88 -9.71
CA MET A 748 -12.10 -24.91 -10.58
C MET A 748 -11.98 -23.54 -9.91
N GLY A 749 -13.08 -23.00 -9.37
CA GLY A 749 -13.06 -21.73 -8.64
C GLY A 749 -12.17 -21.77 -7.39
N GLY A 750 -12.23 -22.88 -6.64
CA GLY A 750 -11.35 -23.09 -5.48
C GLY A 750 -9.87 -23.15 -5.85
N ARG A 751 -9.53 -23.75 -7.01
CA ARG A 751 -8.14 -23.85 -7.50
C ARG A 751 -7.53 -22.50 -7.84
N GLU A 752 -8.31 -21.59 -8.42
CA GLU A 752 -7.87 -20.20 -8.68
C GLU A 752 -7.47 -19.53 -7.36
N GLY A 753 -8.31 -19.60 -6.33
CA GLY A 753 -8.00 -19.04 -5.01
C GLY A 753 -6.71 -19.59 -4.39
N LEU A 754 -6.43 -20.89 -4.53
CA LEU A 754 -5.19 -21.52 -4.06
C LEU A 754 -3.96 -21.03 -4.83
N ILE A 755 -4.04 -20.96 -6.17
CA ILE A 755 -2.94 -20.48 -7.02
C ILE A 755 -2.62 -19.02 -6.69
N ASP A 756 -3.66 -18.19 -6.56
CA ASP A 756 -3.51 -16.78 -6.26
C ASP A 756 -2.88 -16.56 -4.89
N THR A 757 -3.28 -17.34 -3.89
CA THR A 757 -2.66 -17.29 -2.55
C THR A 757 -1.16 -17.57 -2.65
N ALA A 758 -0.74 -18.57 -3.42
CA ALA A 758 0.68 -18.91 -3.60
C ALA A 758 1.46 -17.82 -4.37
N VAL A 759 0.94 -17.33 -5.49
CA VAL A 759 1.62 -16.33 -6.34
C VAL A 759 1.69 -14.96 -5.64
N LYS A 760 0.58 -14.53 -5.02
CA LYS A 760 0.48 -13.20 -4.41
C LYS A 760 1.33 -13.08 -3.14
N THR A 761 1.54 -14.16 -2.39
CA THR A 761 2.43 -14.18 -1.21
C THR A 761 3.88 -13.82 -1.58
N ALA A 762 4.39 -14.33 -2.71
CA ALA A 762 5.75 -14.01 -3.16
C ALA A 762 5.90 -12.55 -3.58
N LYS A 763 4.90 -12.01 -4.28
CA LYS A 763 4.89 -10.62 -4.77
C LYS A 763 4.77 -9.61 -3.64
N THR A 764 3.81 -9.81 -2.74
CA THR A 764 3.58 -8.93 -1.58
C THR A 764 4.79 -8.84 -0.67
N GLY A 765 5.45 -9.95 -0.37
CA GLY A 765 6.70 -9.94 0.40
C GLY A 765 7.84 -9.19 -0.30
N TYR A 766 7.89 -9.20 -1.63
CA TYR A 766 8.84 -8.40 -2.40
C TYR A 766 8.52 -6.89 -2.35
N VAL A 767 7.24 -6.53 -2.54
CA VAL A 767 6.76 -5.14 -2.44
C VAL A 767 7.04 -4.57 -1.05
N GLN A 768 6.69 -5.30 0.00
CA GLN A 768 6.96 -4.89 1.37
C GLN A 768 8.44 -4.65 1.63
N ARG A 769 9.32 -5.56 1.18
CA ARG A 769 10.76 -5.38 1.32
C ARG A 769 11.25 -4.11 0.62
N ARG A 770 10.70 -3.80 -0.56
CA ARG A 770 11.04 -2.57 -1.29
C ARG A 770 10.60 -1.32 -0.54
N LEU A 771 9.39 -1.32 0.01
CA LEU A 771 8.88 -0.22 0.83
C LEU A 771 9.77 0.01 2.05
N VAL A 772 10.09 -1.05 2.80
CA VAL A 772 10.98 -0.95 3.97
C VAL A 772 12.34 -0.41 3.54
N LYS A 773 12.92 -0.94 2.46
CA LYS A 773 14.25 -0.50 2.00
C LYS A 773 14.29 0.95 1.52
N ALA A 774 13.20 1.46 0.97
CA ALA A 774 13.12 2.87 0.57
C ALA A 774 12.98 3.80 1.79
N MET A 775 12.30 3.35 2.84
CA MET A 775 11.89 4.21 3.97
C MET A 775 12.62 3.93 5.29
N GLU A 776 13.52 2.94 5.36
CA GLU A 776 14.15 2.50 6.61
C GLU A 776 14.97 3.57 7.35
N SER A 777 15.40 4.63 6.66
CA SER A 777 16.18 5.72 7.25
C SER A 777 15.34 6.92 7.72
N LEU A 778 14.03 6.91 7.48
CA LEU A 778 13.17 8.03 7.87
C LEU A 778 12.84 7.94 9.36
N MET A 779 13.20 8.99 10.09
CA MET A 779 13.07 9.08 11.53
C MET A 779 12.60 10.49 11.93
N VAL A 780 11.78 10.57 12.99
CA VAL A 780 11.41 11.84 13.63
C VAL A 780 12.62 12.37 14.39
N GLN A 781 13.01 13.61 14.11
CA GLN A 781 14.10 14.28 14.79
C GLN A 781 13.60 15.07 16.00
N TYR A 782 14.51 15.58 16.83
CA TYR A 782 14.17 16.35 18.03
C TYR A 782 13.45 17.68 17.75
N ASP A 783 13.50 18.18 16.51
CA ASP A 783 12.75 19.34 16.03
C ASP A 783 11.38 18.95 15.45
N SER A 784 10.91 17.72 15.68
CA SER A 784 9.67 17.14 15.17
C SER A 784 9.60 16.98 13.64
N THR A 785 10.68 17.29 12.91
CA THR A 785 10.79 17.06 11.47
C THR A 785 11.09 15.60 11.16
N VAL A 786 10.65 15.12 10.00
CA VAL A 786 11.00 13.77 9.51
C VAL A 786 12.12 13.89 8.50
N ARG A 787 13.27 13.28 8.79
CA ARG A 787 14.46 13.34 7.92
C ARG A 787 14.97 11.96 7.55
N ASN A 788 15.60 11.87 6.38
CA ASN A 788 16.36 10.70 5.97
C ASN A 788 17.79 10.70 6.58
N ALA A 789 18.57 9.64 6.30
CA ALA A 789 19.95 9.53 6.79
C ALA A 789 20.91 10.64 6.28
N GLN A 790 20.58 11.36 5.22
CA GLN A 790 21.37 12.48 4.69
C GLN A 790 20.98 13.82 5.33
N GLY A 791 19.93 13.84 6.17
CA GLY A 791 19.40 15.06 6.77
C GLY A 791 18.43 15.83 5.86
N VAL A 792 18.01 15.25 4.73
CA VAL A 792 16.96 15.85 3.88
C VAL A 792 15.62 15.72 4.58
N VAL A 793 14.92 16.84 4.71
CA VAL A 793 13.58 16.92 5.30
C VAL A 793 12.56 16.37 4.30
N ILE A 794 11.78 15.37 4.73
CA ILE A 794 10.65 14.82 3.96
C ILE A 794 9.34 15.43 4.42
N GLN A 795 9.18 15.62 5.74
CA GLN A 795 8.04 16.32 6.33
C GLN A 795 8.54 17.31 7.38
N PHE A 796 8.00 18.52 7.39
CA PHE A 796 8.31 19.52 8.42
C PHE A 796 7.73 19.16 9.79
N LEU A 797 6.62 18.43 9.80
CA LEU A 797 6.02 17.87 10.99
C LEU A 797 5.53 16.47 10.69
N TYR A 798 5.81 15.52 11.57
CA TYR A 798 5.35 14.13 11.40
C TYR A 798 3.83 14.09 11.24
N GLY A 799 3.33 13.45 10.18
CA GLY A 799 1.89 13.30 9.96
C GLY A 799 1.13 14.61 9.75
N GLU A 800 1.83 15.72 9.48
CA GLU A 800 1.28 17.08 9.37
C GLU A 800 0.61 17.62 10.66
N ASP A 801 0.51 16.82 11.72
CA ASP A 801 -0.08 17.18 13.03
C ASP A 801 0.89 17.00 14.22
N GLY A 802 1.98 16.25 14.04
CA GLY A 802 2.99 15.97 15.06
C GLY A 802 2.56 14.92 16.08
N MET A 803 1.52 14.14 15.80
CA MET A 803 0.90 13.24 16.77
C MET A 803 1.29 11.77 16.56
N GLU A 804 1.39 11.02 17.65
CA GLU A 804 1.56 9.57 17.63
C GLU A 804 0.25 8.88 17.24
N ALA A 805 0.29 8.06 16.21
CA ALA A 805 -0.90 7.38 15.69
C ALA A 805 -1.57 6.41 16.69
N THR A 806 -0.85 5.83 17.66
CA THR A 806 -1.44 4.87 18.61
C THR A 806 -2.51 5.48 19.51
N LEU A 807 -2.42 6.77 19.81
CA LEU A 807 -3.28 7.47 20.77
C LEU A 807 -4.42 8.28 20.12
N LEU A 808 -4.51 8.26 18.78
CA LEU A 808 -5.57 8.95 18.07
C LEU A 808 -6.88 8.15 18.05
N GLU A 809 -8.01 8.85 18.15
CA GLU A 809 -9.35 8.25 18.15
C GLU A 809 -10.23 8.85 17.07
N HIS A 810 -11.19 8.08 16.56
CA HIS A 810 -12.21 8.63 15.69
C HIS A 810 -13.20 9.49 16.49
N GLN A 811 -13.40 10.73 16.06
CA GLN A 811 -14.31 11.70 16.65
C GLN A 811 -15.24 12.29 15.58
N PHE A 812 -16.37 12.81 16.04
CA PHE A 812 -17.36 13.47 15.18
C PHE A 812 -17.32 14.97 15.42
N LEU A 813 -17.16 15.73 14.34
CA LEU A 813 -17.25 17.19 14.35
C LEU A 813 -18.71 17.61 14.20
N ASP A 814 -19.34 17.93 15.32
CA ASP A 814 -20.76 18.26 15.35
C ASP A 814 -21.06 19.56 14.59
N SER A 815 -20.17 20.56 14.65
CA SER A 815 -20.39 21.91 14.08
C SER A 815 -20.38 21.96 12.55
N ALA A 816 -19.63 21.08 11.88
CA ALA A 816 -19.38 21.16 10.43
C ALA A 816 -20.65 21.05 9.57
N MET A 817 -21.60 20.21 10.00
CA MET A 817 -22.82 19.89 9.24
C MET A 817 -24.09 20.56 9.79
N MET A 818 -23.99 21.42 10.81
CA MET A 818 -25.14 22.17 11.32
C MET A 818 -25.60 23.23 10.31
N THR A 819 -26.91 23.49 10.24
CA THR A 819 -27.47 24.63 9.49
C THR A 819 -27.18 25.95 10.20
N ASN A 820 -27.31 27.08 9.51
CA ASN A 820 -27.07 28.41 10.09
C ASN A 820 -27.98 28.65 11.30
N GLU A 821 -29.25 28.28 11.18
CA GLU A 821 -30.24 28.38 12.27
C GLU A 821 -29.88 27.50 13.46
N ARG A 822 -29.49 26.24 13.20
CA ARG A 822 -29.13 25.29 14.26
C ARG A 822 -27.83 25.69 14.95
N LEU A 823 -26.87 26.23 14.21
CA LEU A 823 -25.62 26.77 14.75
C LEU A 823 -25.93 27.93 15.71
N HIS A 824 -26.75 28.89 15.27
CA HIS A 824 -27.17 29.99 16.12
C HIS A 824 -27.93 29.48 17.37
N ALA A 825 -28.84 28.51 17.20
CA ALA A 825 -29.58 27.93 18.33
C ALA A 825 -28.71 27.17 19.34
N VAL A 826 -27.62 26.52 18.91
CA VAL A 826 -26.73 25.73 19.78
C VAL A 826 -25.66 26.58 20.46
N TYR A 827 -25.11 27.59 19.77
CA TYR A 827 -23.94 28.34 20.23
C TYR A 827 -24.22 29.78 20.65
N SER A 828 -25.18 30.47 20.03
CA SER A 828 -25.46 31.87 20.35
C SER A 828 -26.26 32.00 21.66
N ILE A 829 -25.79 32.84 22.58
CA ILE A 829 -26.49 33.19 23.83
C ILE A 829 -27.25 34.49 23.62
N ASN A 830 -28.57 34.44 23.64
CA ASN A 830 -29.41 35.63 23.57
C ASN A 830 -29.75 36.14 24.97
N THR A 831 -29.20 37.29 25.36
CA THR A 831 -29.43 37.92 26.67
C THR A 831 -30.86 38.42 26.88
N SER A 832 -31.66 38.51 25.82
CA SER A 832 -33.05 38.98 25.88
C SER A 832 -34.05 37.87 26.25
N ASN A 833 -33.65 36.60 26.16
CA ASN A 833 -34.52 35.45 26.42
C ASN A 833 -34.25 34.87 27.83
N GLU A 834 -35.28 34.67 28.65
CA GLU A 834 -35.14 34.14 30.03
C GLU A 834 -34.74 32.64 30.10
N GLU A 835 -34.49 32.01 28.96
CA GLU A 835 -34.13 30.59 28.85
C GLU A 835 -32.82 30.25 29.59
N MET A 836 -31.85 31.18 29.61
CA MET A 836 -30.58 31.00 30.32
C MET A 836 -30.72 30.99 31.85
N ALA A 837 -31.71 31.70 32.40
CA ALA A 837 -31.98 31.71 33.84
C ALA A 837 -32.35 30.32 34.40
N ARG A 838 -32.72 29.37 33.53
CA ARG A 838 -33.06 27.99 33.91
C ARG A 838 -31.82 27.11 34.18
N TYR A 839 -30.64 27.50 33.70
CA TYR A 839 -29.44 26.66 33.72
C TYR A 839 -28.22 27.34 34.37
N THR A 840 -28.28 28.63 34.68
CA THR A 840 -27.26 29.40 35.42
C THR A 840 -27.75 29.87 36.79
N THR A 841 -26.83 30.13 37.73
CA THR A 841 -27.21 30.74 39.01
C THR A 841 -27.76 32.15 38.83
N PRO A 842 -28.63 32.65 39.75
CA PRO A 842 -29.18 34.01 39.67
C PRO A 842 -28.13 35.12 39.65
N GLN A 843 -26.97 34.89 40.28
CA GLN A 843 -25.85 35.83 40.30
C GLN A 843 -25.24 36.00 38.90
N VAL A 844 -24.88 34.89 38.26
CA VAL A 844 -24.31 34.87 36.90
C VAL A 844 -25.32 35.43 35.88
N TRP A 845 -26.62 35.18 36.09
CA TRP A 845 -27.67 35.71 35.22
C TRP A 845 -27.79 37.25 35.28
N ASN A 846 -27.71 37.84 36.47
CA ASN A 846 -27.72 39.29 36.62
C ASN A 846 -26.46 39.94 36.04
N GLU A 847 -25.30 39.32 36.25
CA GLU A 847 -24.03 39.76 35.67
C GLU A 847 -24.07 39.79 34.14
N LEU A 848 -24.68 38.79 33.49
CA LEU A 848 -24.87 38.74 32.03
C LEU A 848 -25.78 39.86 31.49
N LYS A 849 -26.74 40.31 32.31
CA LYS A 849 -27.64 41.43 31.99
C LYS A 849 -26.99 42.79 32.21
N GLU A 850 -26.03 42.92 33.10
CA GLU A 850 -25.41 44.22 33.42
C GLU A 850 -24.10 44.44 32.64
N SER A 851 -23.31 43.39 32.42
CA SER A 851 -21.99 43.48 31.79
C SER A 851 -22.07 43.58 30.26
N ARG A 852 -21.64 44.72 29.71
CA ARG A 852 -21.46 44.89 28.27
C ARG A 852 -20.26 44.09 27.73
N ALA A 853 -19.15 44.05 28.48
CA ALA A 853 -17.92 43.37 28.07
C ALA A 853 -18.14 41.86 27.85
N LEU A 854 -18.88 41.21 28.75
CA LEU A 854 -19.19 39.79 28.64
C LEU A 854 -20.04 39.46 27.40
N ARG A 855 -20.92 40.36 26.97
CA ARG A 855 -21.72 40.19 25.75
C ARG A 855 -20.88 40.33 24.49
N GLU A 856 -19.87 41.19 24.50
CA GLU A 856 -18.92 41.32 23.39
C GLU A 856 -18.05 40.04 23.32
N GLU A 857 -17.56 39.51 24.44
CA GLU A 857 -16.81 38.24 24.49
C GLU A 857 -17.63 37.04 23.96
N LEU A 858 -18.91 36.94 24.30
CA LEU A 858 -19.81 35.88 23.82
C LEU A 858 -20.09 36.00 22.30
N LYS A 859 -20.17 37.22 21.78
CA LYS A 859 -20.28 37.44 20.33
C LYS A 859 -19.00 37.03 19.62
N ASP A 860 -17.85 37.36 20.19
CA ASP A 860 -16.55 36.99 19.64
C ASP A 860 -16.35 35.47 19.63
N GLU A 861 -16.77 34.77 20.70
CA GLU A 861 -16.81 33.30 20.76
C GLU A 861 -17.66 32.73 19.61
N PHE A 862 -18.88 33.22 19.43
CA PHE A 862 -19.77 32.75 18.36
C PHE A 862 -19.19 33.02 16.97
N ASN A 863 -18.67 34.23 16.73
CA ASN A 863 -18.05 34.59 15.45
C ASN A 863 -16.85 33.70 15.13
N THR A 864 -16.05 33.35 16.14
CA THR A 864 -14.91 32.43 15.98
C THR A 864 -15.38 31.02 15.62
N ILE A 865 -16.42 30.51 16.28
CA ILE A 865 -16.99 29.17 15.99
C ILE A 865 -17.62 29.14 14.59
N ALA A 866 -18.26 30.23 14.16
CA ALA A 866 -18.81 30.36 12.81
C ALA A 866 -17.69 30.33 11.76
N ALA A 867 -16.60 31.09 11.98
CA ALA A 867 -15.43 31.08 11.10
C ALA A 867 -14.74 29.69 11.06
N ASP A 868 -14.65 29.00 12.21
CA ASP A 868 -14.14 27.64 12.29
C ASP A 868 -15.02 26.66 11.50
N ARG A 869 -16.35 26.78 11.55
CA ARG A 869 -17.26 25.96 10.75
C ARG A 869 -17.03 26.16 9.26
N ASP A 870 -16.90 27.39 8.80
CA ASP A 870 -16.68 27.70 7.38
C ASP A 870 -15.30 27.21 6.92
N MET A 871 -14.29 27.28 7.79
CA MET A 871 -12.99 26.64 7.56
C MET A 871 -13.13 25.11 7.48
N LEU A 872 -13.81 24.47 8.43
CA LEU A 872 -14.02 23.02 8.45
C LEU A 872 -14.79 22.54 7.20
N ARG A 873 -15.78 23.30 6.73
CA ARG A 873 -16.50 22.97 5.49
C ARG A 873 -15.58 23.01 4.28
N ARG A 874 -14.74 24.05 4.15
CA ARG A 874 -13.75 24.13 3.06
C ARG A 874 -12.76 22.96 3.10
N VAL A 875 -12.21 22.65 4.27
CA VAL A 875 -11.24 21.56 4.43
C VAL A 875 -11.90 20.20 4.22
N CYS A 876 -13.04 19.91 4.86
CA CYS A 876 -13.68 18.60 4.81
C CYS A 876 -14.39 18.32 3.47
N VAL A 877 -15.01 19.30 2.82
CA VAL A 877 -15.65 19.10 1.49
C VAL A 877 -14.62 18.79 0.41
N SER A 878 -13.41 19.35 0.50
CA SER A 878 -12.33 19.11 -0.47
C SER A 878 -11.61 17.76 -0.33
N THR A 879 -11.67 17.10 0.84
CA THR A 879 -10.86 15.91 1.16
C THR A 879 -11.63 14.60 1.32
N THR A 880 -12.97 14.63 1.46
CA THR A 880 -13.73 13.39 1.71
C THR A 880 -14.51 12.89 0.50
N ASP A 881 -14.33 11.61 0.18
CA ASP A 881 -15.33 10.78 -0.49
C ASP A 881 -16.68 10.96 0.23
N MET A 882 -17.73 11.21 -0.56
CA MET A 882 -19.06 11.60 -0.10
C MET A 882 -19.75 10.59 0.84
N GLY A 883 -19.21 9.36 0.94
CA GLY A 883 -19.67 8.34 1.87
C GLY A 883 -19.59 8.74 3.35
N ILE A 884 -18.76 9.72 3.71
CA ILE A 884 -18.62 10.19 5.10
C ILE A 884 -19.74 11.19 5.47
N MET A 885 -20.31 11.90 4.50
CA MET A 885 -21.33 12.94 4.73
C MET A 885 -22.77 12.40 4.84
N ALA A 886 -23.01 11.15 4.44
CA ALA A 886 -24.35 10.54 4.42
C ALA A 886 -25.02 10.42 5.81
N SER A 887 -24.28 10.61 6.90
CA SER A 887 -24.79 10.53 8.28
C SER A 887 -25.04 11.88 8.97
N GLY A 888 -24.87 13.01 8.26
CA GLY A 888 -25.09 14.34 8.83
C GLY A 888 -24.04 14.79 9.87
N SER A 889 -22.89 14.11 9.95
CA SER A 889 -21.75 14.50 10.78
C SER A 889 -20.43 14.08 10.14
N VAL A 890 -19.37 14.88 10.32
CA VAL A 890 -18.04 14.58 9.77
C VAL A 890 -17.25 13.75 10.76
N ARG A 891 -16.79 12.57 10.34
CA ARG A 891 -15.92 11.69 11.13
C ARG A 891 -14.47 11.96 10.78
N ILE A 892 -13.67 12.36 11.77
CA ILE A 892 -12.24 12.63 11.64
C ILE A 892 -11.46 11.84 12.70
N VAL A 893 -10.14 11.74 12.54
CA VAL A 893 -9.23 11.17 13.53
C VAL A 893 -8.55 12.33 14.26
N LEU A 894 -8.71 12.40 15.59
CA LEU A 894 -8.15 13.47 16.41
C LEU A 894 -7.63 12.89 17.75
N PRO A 895 -6.62 13.54 18.36
CA PRO A 895 -6.20 13.19 19.71
C PRO A 895 -7.31 13.51 20.72
N VAL A 896 -7.28 12.88 21.89
CA VAL A 896 -8.13 13.18 23.05
C VAL A 896 -9.64 13.20 22.75
N ASN A 897 -10.35 12.12 23.07
CA ASN A 897 -11.80 12.06 22.89
C ASN A 897 -12.58 12.96 23.90
N LEU A 898 -12.96 14.15 23.44
CA LEU A 898 -13.59 15.18 24.28
C LEU A 898 -14.95 14.74 24.84
N LYS A 899 -15.80 14.11 24.02
CA LYS A 899 -17.15 13.67 24.44
C LYS A 899 -17.08 12.68 25.61
N ARG A 900 -16.06 11.81 25.59
CA ARG A 900 -15.81 10.85 26.65
C ARG A 900 -15.28 11.51 27.91
N LEU A 901 -14.31 12.42 27.80
CA LEU A 901 -13.78 13.15 28.96
C LEU A 901 -14.86 13.98 29.66
N ILE A 902 -15.74 14.65 28.90
CA ILE A 902 -16.88 15.38 29.46
C ILE A 902 -17.79 14.43 30.24
N TRP A 903 -18.07 13.26 29.69
CA TRP A 903 -18.89 12.27 30.37
C TRP A 903 -18.23 11.71 31.64
N ASN A 904 -16.90 11.53 31.62
CA ASN A 904 -16.13 11.18 32.81
C ASN A 904 -16.21 12.28 33.87
N ALA A 905 -16.03 13.55 33.48
CA ALA A 905 -16.14 14.70 34.37
C ALA A 905 -17.51 14.78 35.06
N GLN A 906 -18.60 14.57 34.30
CA GLN A 906 -19.97 14.53 34.83
C GLN A 906 -20.16 13.45 35.90
N LYS A 907 -19.47 12.32 35.78
CA LYS A 907 -19.63 11.20 36.73
C LYS A 907 -18.74 11.36 37.95
N ILE A 908 -17.49 11.79 37.77
CA ILE A 908 -16.53 12.00 38.86
C ILE A 908 -17.00 13.17 39.74
N HIS A 909 -17.38 14.29 39.12
CA HIS A 909 -17.80 15.51 39.78
C HIS A 909 -19.31 15.71 39.60
N SER A 910 -20.09 14.72 40.05
CA SER A 910 -21.55 14.77 39.98
C SER A 910 -22.08 16.03 40.68
N SER A 911 -22.71 16.95 39.94
CA SER A 911 -23.38 18.11 40.53
C SER A 911 -24.72 17.68 41.15
N PRO A 912 -24.99 17.98 42.43
CA PRO A 912 -26.31 17.73 43.04
C PRO A 912 -27.39 18.70 42.53
N SER A 913 -26.99 19.80 41.88
CA SER A 913 -27.85 20.81 41.29
C SER A 913 -28.02 20.61 39.78
N SER A 914 -29.21 20.92 39.27
CA SER A 914 -29.52 20.97 37.83
C SER A 914 -28.91 22.20 37.11
N VAL A 915 -28.23 23.07 37.86
CA VAL A 915 -27.73 24.41 37.48
C VAL A 915 -26.21 24.46 37.71
N SER A 916 -25.47 25.01 36.75
CA SER A 916 -24.00 25.20 36.83
C SER A 916 -23.63 26.45 37.64
N ASP A 917 -22.52 26.37 38.37
CA ASP A 917 -21.88 27.47 39.13
C ASP A 917 -20.87 28.28 38.30
N LEU A 918 -20.59 27.88 37.06
CA LEU A 918 -19.63 28.56 36.17
C LEU A 918 -20.17 29.87 35.60
N SER A 919 -19.31 30.88 35.53
CA SER A 919 -19.56 32.05 34.69
C SER A 919 -19.13 31.77 33.23
N PRO A 920 -19.84 32.32 32.22
CA PRO A 920 -19.37 32.23 30.83
C PRO A 920 -17.98 32.82 30.61
N HIS A 921 -17.59 33.83 31.39
CA HIS A 921 -16.26 34.45 31.33
C HIS A 921 -15.17 33.45 31.71
N ASP A 922 -15.36 32.69 32.79
CA ASP A 922 -14.40 31.68 33.26
C ASP A 922 -14.22 30.56 32.22
N ILE A 923 -15.31 30.18 31.54
CA ILE A 923 -15.27 29.17 30.47
C ILE A 923 -14.44 29.68 29.29
N ILE A 924 -14.71 30.89 28.80
CA ILE A 924 -13.99 31.47 27.65
C ILE A 924 -12.51 31.64 27.98
N THR A 925 -12.19 32.19 29.15
CA THR A 925 -10.82 32.41 29.60
C THR A 925 -10.08 31.09 29.81
N GLY A 926 -10.72 30.10 30.43
CA GLY A 926 -10.17 28.76 30.62
C GLY A 926 -9.90 28.04 29.29
N VAL A 927 -10.82 28.12 28.32
CA VAL A 927 -10.61 27.56 26.97
C VAL A 927 -9.47 28.29 26.27
N ARG A 928 -9.41 29.62 26.28
CA ARG A 928 -8.31 30.38 25.68
C ARG A 928 -6.95 29.98 26.25
N SER A 929 -6.84 29.93 27.59
CA SER A 929 -5.62 29.50 28.28
C SER A 929 -5.23 28.06 27.90
N LEU A 930 -6.21 27.15 27.80
CA LEU A 930 -5.94 25.79 27.35
C LEU A 930 -5.37 25.79 25.93
N LEU A 931 -5.99 26.50 24.99
CA LEU A 931 -5.57 26.52 23.59
C LEU A 931 -4.14 27.08 23.40
N ASP A 932 -3.70 27.98 24.26
CA ASP A 932 -2.34 28.52 24.26
C ASP A 932 -1.32 27.51 24.82
N ASP A 933 -1.71 26.70 25.80
CA ASP A 933 -0.89 25.63 26.37
C ASP A 933 -0.69 24.42 25.43
N LEU A 934 -1.56 24.24 24.42
CA LEU A 934 -1.47 23.16 23.43
C LEU A 934 -0.36 23.44 22.41
N VAL A 935 0.90 23.15 22.78
CA VAL A 935 2.10 23.39 21.95
C VAL A 935 2.67 22.08 21.40
N VAL A 936 2.86 22.01 20.07
CA VAL A 936 3.52 20.91 19.36
C VAL A 936 4.91 21.35 18.87
N CYS A 937 4.95 22.44 18.10
CA CYS A 937 6.17 23.08 17.63
C CYS A 937 6.63 24.14 18.66
N ARG A 938 7.83 23.96 19.22
CA ARG A 938 8.39 24.87 20.23
C ARG A 938 9.28 25.91 19.56
N GLY A 939 8.89 27.18 19.63
CA GLY A 939 9.68 28.31 19.11
C GLY A 939 8.87 29.61 19.06
N ASP A 940 9.57 30.74 19.10
CA ASP A 940 8.98 32.08 19.12
C ASP A 940 9.10 32.84 17.79
N ASP A 941 9.80 32.26 16.82
CA ASP A 941 9.96 32.86 15.51
C ASP A 941 8.63 32.82 14.72
N PRO A 942 8.42 33.75 13.76
CA PRO A 942 7.18 33.84 13.00
C PRO A 942 6.80 32.53 12.28
N ILE A 943 7.80 31.80 11.77
CA ILE A 943 7.59 30.54 11.03
C ILE A 943 7.11 29.45 11.98
N THR A 944 7.74 29.29 13.15
CA THR A 944 7.32 28.30 14.14
C THR A 944 5.92 28.60 14.68
N ARG A 945 5.57 29.87 14.87
CA ARG A 945 4.20 30.27 15.29
C ARG A 945 3.16 29.92 14.24
N GLU A 946 3.45 30.14 12.96
CA GLU A 946 2.58 29.73 11.86
C GLU A 946 2.45 28.20 11.78
N ALA A 947 3.56 27.48 11.87
CA ALA A 947 3.56 26.02 11.89
C ALA A 947 2.75 25.45 13.06
N GLN A 948 2.86 26.06 14.26
CA GLN A 948 2.09 25.67 15.43
C GLN A 948 0.59 25.94 15.27
N ALA A 949 0.24 27.09 14.68
CA ALA A 949 -1.16 27.42 14.39
C ALA A 949 -1.77 26.41 13.42
N ASN A 950 -1.05 26.05 12.35
CA ASN A 950 -1.49 25.08 11.35
C ASN A 950 -1.61 23.67 11.92
N ALA A 951 -0.61 23.20 12.68
CA ALA A 951 -0.58 21.86 13.26
C ALA A 951 -1.76 21.58 14.22
N THR A 952 -2.22 22.60 14.95
CA THR A 952 -3.28 22.45 15.95
C THR A 952 -4.65 22.95 15.48
N MET A 953 -4.74 23.48 14.26
CA MET A 953 -5.91 24.16 13.72
C MET A 953 -7.22 23.36 13.90
N LEU A 954 -7.24 22.10 13.44
CA LEU A 954 -8.42 21.22 13.49
C LEU A 954 -8.82 20.86 14.93
N PHE A 955 -7.84 20.56 15.78
CA PHE A 955 -8.09 20.20 17.17
C PHE A 955 -8.60 21.41 17.97
N LYS A 956 -8.03 22.60 17.75
CA LYS A 956 -8.48 23.85 18.39
C LYS A 956 -9.92 24.19 18.00
N ALA A 957 -10.29 24.03 16.73
CA ALA A 957 -11.67 24.22 16.27
C ALA A 957 -12.65 23.24 16.96
N HIS A 958 -12.24 21.97 17.10
CA HIS A 958 -13.04 20.95 17.79
C HIS A 958 -13.21 21.24 19.29
N VAL A 959 -12.15 21.68 19.97
CA VAL A 959 -12.19 22.08 21.38
C VAL A 959 -13.12 23.28 21.58
N ARG A 960 -13.02 24.32 20.74
CA ARG A 960 -13.91 25.50 20.81
C ARG A 960 -15.37 25.14 20.59
N ALA A 961 -15.67 24.34 19.57
CA ALA A 961 -17.05 23.91 19.30
C ALA A 961 -17.61 22.95 20.37
N THR A 962 -16.76 22.19 21.06
CA THR A 962 -17.22 21.27 22.10
C THR A 962 -17.39 21.99 23.43
N LEU A 963 -16.42 22.82 23.84
CA LEU A 963 -16.41 23.53 25.13
C LEU A 963 -17.02 24.93 25.08
N ALA A 964 -17.84 25.22 24.07
CA ALA A 964 -18.55 26.49 23.97
C ALA A 964 -19.38 26.78 25.24
N SER A 965 -19.37 28.03 25.68
CA SER A 965 -20.00 28.49 26.92
C SER A 965 -21.46 27.98 27.07
N LYS A 966 -22.28 28.13 26.03
CA LYS A 966 -23.68 27.68 26.02
C LYS A 966 -23.83 26.17 26.19
N ARG A 967 -22.95 25.36 25.58
CA ARG A 967 -23.02 23.89 25.65
C ARG A 967 -22.59 23.37 27.02
N VAL A 968 -21.52 23.94 27.57
CA VAL A 968 -21.03 23.60 28.93
C VAL A 968 -22.11 23.86 29.97
N LEU A 969 -22.83 24.99 29.87
CA LEU A 969 -23.89 25.35 30.81
C LEU A 969 -25.20 24.57 30.58
N ARG A 970 -25.64 24.41 29.33
CA ARG A 970 -26.95 23.82 29.01
C ARG A 970 -26.93 22.30 28.87
N GLU A 971 -26.01 21.77 28.07
CA GLU A 971 -25.97 20.36 27.69
C GLU A 971 -25.22 19.52 28.73
N TYR A 972 -24.04 19.99 29.13
CA TYR A 972 -23.15 19.22 30.00
C TYR A 972 -23.36 19.51 31.48
N LYS A 973 -23.74 20.75 31.81
CA LYS A 973 -24.02 21.22 33.19
C LYS A 973 -22.84 20.97 34.12
N LEU A 974 -21.64 21.31 33.67
CA LEU A 974 -20.42 21.09 34.44
C LEU A 974 -20.33 22.07 35.62
N SER A 975 -19.71 21.63 36.72
CA SER A 975 -19.33 22.54 37.81
C SER A 975 -17.95 23.15 37.57
N SER A 976 -17.60 24.18 38.34
CA SER A 976 -16.26 24.79 38.29
C SER A 976 -15.12 23.77 38.45
N ALA A 977 -15.22 22.91 39.48
CA ALA A 977 -14.24 21.85 39.71
C ALA A 977 -14.19 20.80 38.58
N ALA A 978 -15.35 20.44 38.01
CA ALA A 978 -15.43 19.49 36.90
C ALA A 978 -14.79 20.05 35.62
N PHE A 979 -14.95 21.36 35.39
CA PHE A 979 -14.41 22.05 34.23
C PHE A 979 -12.89 22.24 34.35
N GLU A 980 -12.39 22.64 35.51
CA GLU A 980 -10.94 22.74 35.76
C GLU A 980 -10.25 21.38 35.57
N TRP A 981 -10.84 20.31 36.13
CA TRP A 981 -10.36 18.93 35.92
C TRP A 981 -10.34 18.56 34.43
N LEU A 982 -11.40 18.88 33.69
CA LEU A 982 -11.50 18.60 32.26
C LEU A 982 -10.42 19.31 31.45
N LEU A 983 -10.15 20.59 31.72
CA LEU A 983 -9.07 21.34 31.04
C LEU A 983 -7.70 20.72 31.34
N GLY A 984 -7.44 20.37 32.60
CA GLY A 984 -6.19 19.72 33.01
C GLY A 984 -5.96 18.36 32.33
N GLU A 985 -7.01 17.54 32.22
CA GLU A 985 -6.95 16.24 31.54
C GLU A 985 -6.75 16.38 30.03
N ILE A 986 -7.42 17.34 29.37
CA ILE A 986 -7.22 17.60 27.94
C ILE A 986 -5.78 17.99 27.68
N ARG A 987 -5.23 18.92 28.49
CA ARG A 987 -3.83 19.35 28.39
C ARG A 987 -2.87 18.16 28.54
N THR A 988 -3.03 17.39 29.61
CA THR A 988 -2.13 16.26 29.93
C THR A 988 -2.16 15.21 28.83
N LYS A 989 -3.37 14.79 28.41
CA LYS A 989 -3.52 13.78 27.36
C LYS A 989 -2.99 14.26 26.01
N PHE A 990 -3.21 15.51 25.64
CA PHE A 990 -2.69 16.06 24.39
C PHE A 990 -1.16 16.10 24.35
N LEU A 991 -0.50 16.50 25.45
CA LEU A 991 0.96 16.50 25.50
C LEU A 991 1.55 15.08 25.45
N THR A 992 0.83 14.08 25.98
CA THR A 992 1.24 12.67 25.86
C THR A 992 1.03 12.08 24.46
N THR A 993 0.21 12.69 23.60
CA THR A 993 -0.02 12.20 22.23
C THR A 993 1.02 12.68 21.23
N ILE A 994 1.96 13.56 21.60
CA ILE A 994 2.98 14.09 20.69
C ILE A 994 3.95 12.97 20.29
N ALA A 995 4.29 12.89 19.01
CA ALA A 995 5.21 11.89 18.50
C ALA A 995 6.61 11.99 19.14
N HIS A 996 7.17 10.86 19.52
CA HIS A 996 8.46 10.80 20.20
C HIS A 996 9.63 10.94 19.20
N PRO A 997 10.60 11.86 19.44
CA PRO A 997 11.83 11.91 18.67
C PRO A 997 12.61 10.60 18.72
N GLY A 998 13.18 10.19 17.60
CA GLY A 998 13.86 8.90 17.44
C GLY A 998 12.96 7.78 16.92
N GLU A 999 11.66 8.02 16.74
CA GLU A 999 10.76 7.02 16.16
C GLU A 999 11.07 6.77 14.67
N MET A 1000 11.27 5.50 14.32
CA MET A 1000 11.58 5.04 12.95
C MET A 1000 10.31 4.96 12.09
N VAL A 1001 9.69 6.13 11.86
CA VAL A 1001 8.38 6.27 11.20
C VAL A 1001 8.35 5.73 9.78
N GLY A 1002 9.46 5.74 9.03
CA GLY A 1002 9.47 5.19 7.68
C GLY A 1002 9.35 3.67 7.63
N ALA A 1003 10.02 2.97 8.54
CA ALA A 1003 9.87 1.51 8.66
C ALA A 1003 8.45 1.16 9.13
N LEU A 1004 7.89 1.93 10.06
CA LEU A 1004 6.53 1.75 10.55
C LEU A 1004 5.49 1.97 9.43
N ALA A 1005 5.63 3.05 8.64
CA ALA A 1005 4.77 3.33 7.50
C ALA A 1005 4.86 2.24 6.42
N ALA A 1006 6.08 1.79 6.11
CA ALA A 1006 6.31 0.70 5.15
C ALA A 1006 5.59 -0.59 5.55
N GLN A 1007 5.66 -0.96 6.84
CA GLN A 1007 4.99 -2.13 7.37
C GLN A 1007 3.47 -1.96 7.41
N SER A 1008 2.99 -0.77 7.78
CA SER A 1008 1.56 -0.44 7.86
C SER A 1008 0.87 -0.45 6.49
N ILE A 1009 1.61 -0.19 5.41
CA ILE A 1009 1.12 -0.33 4.03
C ILE A 1009 1.30 -1.78 3.53
N GLY A 1010 2.43 -2.40 3.86
CA GLY A 1010 2.80 -3.72 3.36
C GLY A 1010 1.96 -4.87 3.93
N GLU A 1011 1.63 -4.84 5.22
CA GLU A 1011 0.84 -5.89 5.87
C GLU A 1011 -0.59 -5.98 5.31
N PRO A 1012 -1.38 -4.88 5.21
CA PRO A 1012 -2.71 -4.95 4.59
C PRO A 1012 -2.67 -5.36 3.12
N ALA A 1013 -1.61 -5.01 2.39
CA ALA A 1013 -1.45 -5.45 0.99
C ALA A 1013 -1.37 -6.98 0.86
N THR A 1014 -0.84 -7.69 1.86
CA THR A 1014 -0.86 -9.17 1.92
C THR A 1014 -2.25 -9.75 2.23
N GLN A 1015 -3.12 -8.97 2.88
CA GLN A 1015 -4.50 -9.37 3.17
C GLN A 1015 -5.46 -9.03 2.02
N MET A 1016 -5.28 -7.87 1.37
CA MET A 1016 -6.12 -7.40 0.25
C MET A 1016 -6.14 -8.39 -0.92
N THR A 1017 -5.08 -9.17 -1.09
CA THR A 1017 -4.94 -10.20 -2.12
C THR A 1017 -5.92 -11.36 -1.99
N LEU A 1018 -6.37 -11.64 -0.77
CA LEU A 1018 -7.34 -12.70 -0.47
C LEU A 1018 -8.79 -12.20 -0.61
N ASN A 1019 -9.04 -10.91 -0.36
CA ASN A 1019 -10.41 -10.35 -0.28
C ASN A 1019 -10.96 -9.76 -1.60
N THR A 1020 -10.13 -9.54 -2.63
CA THR A 1020 -10.54 -8.82 -3.85
C THR A 1020 -11.67 -9.52 -4.64
N PHE A 1021 -11.89 -10.82 -4.45
CA PHE A 1021 -12.85 -11.59 -5.25
C PHE A 1021 -14.27 -11.65 -4.69
N HIS A 1022 -14.50 -11.28 -3.43
CA HIS A 1022 -15.85 -11.26 -2.88
C HIS A 1022 -16.74 -10.13 -3.44
N PHE A 1023 -16.13 -9.16 -4.15
CA PHE A 1023 -16.83 -8.03 -4.78
C PHE A 1023 -16.93 -8.13 -6.31
N ALA A 1024 -16.61 -9.28 -6.91
CA ALA A 1024 -16.56 -9.49 -8.37
C ALA A 1024 -17.93 -9.47 -9.10
N GLY A 1025 -18.95 -8.86 -8.52
CA GLY A 1025 -20.32 -8.78 -9.07
C GLY A 1025 -20.68 -7.46 -9.75
N VAL A 1026 -19.83 -6.42 -9.68
CA VAL A 1026 -20.06 -5.13 -10.34
C VAL A 1026 -19.21 -5.08 -11.62
N SER A 1027 -19.56 -5.92 -12.60
CA SER A 1027 -18.83 -6.13 -13.86
C SER A 1027 -18.82 -4.93 -14.83
N ALA A 1028 -19.12 -3.71 -14.37
CA ALA A 1028 -19.03 -2.53 -15.21
C ALA A 1028 -17.60 -2.03 -15.41
N LYS A 1029 -16.67 -2.35 -14.49
CA LYS A 1029 -15.34 -1.70 -14.45
C LYS A 1029 -14.22 -2.71 -14.19
N ASN A 1030 -13.44 -3.03 -15.22
CA ASN A 1030 -12.20 -3.81 -15.11
C ASN A 1030 -11.03 -2.91 -14.67
N VAL A 1031 -11.13 -2.22 -13.53
CA VAL A 1031 -10.00 -1.43 -13.00
C VAL A 1031 -9.02 -2.37 -12.29
N THR A 1032 -7.71 -2.20 -12.51
CA THR A 1032 -6.71 -2.95 -11.73
C THR A 1032 -6.80 -2.56 -10.26
N LEU A 1033 -7.19 -3.50 -9.41
CA LEU A 1033 -7.30 -3.31 -7.95
C LEU A 1033 -6.31 -4.22 -7.20
N GLY A 1034 -6.10 -3.91 -5.93
CA GLY A 1034 -5.24 -4.69 -5.04
C GLY A 1034 -3.75 -4.58 -5.39
N VAL A 1035 -3.02 -5.69 -5.25
CA VAL A 1035 -1.55 -5.69 -5.37
C VAL A 1035 -1.01 -5.32 -6.75
N PRO A 1036 -1.59 -5.76 -7.88
CA PRO A 1036 -1.14 -5.30 -9.19
C PRO A 1036 -1.14 -3.77 -9.33
N ARG A 1037 -2.16 -3.10 -8.76
CA ARG A 1037 -2.24 -1.65 -8.76
C ARG A 1037 -1.19 -1.01 -7.85
N LEU A 1038 -0.99 -1.59 -6.68
CA LEU A 1038 0.08 -1.14 -5.77
C LEU A 1038 1.46 -1.27 -6.42
N GLU A 1039 1.72 -2.34 -7.18
CA GLU A 1039 2.96 -2.50 -7.95
C GLU A 1039 3.10 -1.42 -9.04
N GLU A 1040 2.03 -1.09 -9.77
CA GLU A 1040 2.03 -0.01 -10.77
C GLU A 1040 2.39 1.34 -10.14
N LEU A 1041 1.77 1.66 -9.01
CA LEU A 1041 2.00 2.92 -8.28
C LEU A 1041 3.43 3.01 -7.74
N ILE A 1042 3.92 1.96 -7.07
CA ILE A 1042 5.29 1.93 -6.50
C ILE A 1042 6.37 1.94 -7.59
N ASN A 1043 6.09 1.33 -8.75
CA ASN A 1043 7.02 1.34 -9.88
C ASN A 1043 6.95 2.63 -10.70
N VAL A 1044 5.96 3.49 -10.45
CA VAL A 1044 5.65 4.67 -11.28
C VAL A 1044 5.62 4.25 -12.76
N ALA A 1045 4.79 3.24 -13.04
CA ALA A 1045 4.71 2.65 -14.37
C ALA A 1045 4.25 3.70 -15.39
N LYS A 1046 5.01 3.90 -16.46
CA LYS A 1046 4.63 4.82 -17.55
C LYS A 1046 3.40 4.36 -18.32
N ALA A 1047 3.24 3.05 -18.45
CA ALA A 1047 2.09 2.42 -19.11
C ALA A 1047 1.28 1.66 -18.06
N ASN A 1048 0.20 2.29 -17.59
CA ASN A 1048 -0.78 1.64 -16.72
C ASN A 1048 -1.51 0.54 -17.50
N ARG A 1049 -1.91 -0.55 -16.83
CA ARG A 1049 -2.71 -1.59 -17.47
C ARG A 1049 -4.12 -1.13 -17.79
N THR A 1050 -4.69 -0.28 -16.93
CA THR A 1050 -6.05 0.27 -17.06
C THR A 1050 -6.02 1.79 -16.87
N PRO A 1051 -5.49 2.54 -17.86
CA PRO A 1051 -5.47 4.01 -17.78
C PRO A 1051 -6.90 4.56 -17.85
N SER A 1052 -7.25 5.46 -16.93
CA SER A 1052 -8.59 6.07 -16.88
C SER A 1052 -8.58 7.46 -16.27
N ASN A 1053 -9.40 8.35 -16.82
CA ASN A 1053 -9.72 9.65 -16.24
C ASN A 1053 -11.14 9.66 -15.69
N THR A 1054 -11.32 10.33 -14.55
CA THR A 1054 -12.62 10.67 -13.97
C THR A 1054 -12.89 12.14 -14.31
N VAL A 1055 -13.72 12.35 -15.32
CA VAL A 1055 -14.01 13.65 -15.93
C VAL A 1055 -15.31 14.20 -15.34
N PHE A 1056 -15.19 15.29 -14.59
CA PHE A 1056 -16.35 16.01 -14.09
C PHE A 1056 -16.81 17.04 -15.12
N LEU A 1057 -18.12 17.19 -15.25
CA LEU A 1057 -18.73 18.10 -16.22
C LEU A 1057 -18.97 19.46 -15.57
N ALA A 1058 -18.99 20.51 -16.38
CA ALA A 1058 -19.39 21.83 -15.92
C ALA A 1058 -20.82 21.80 -15.32
N GLU A 1059 -21.07 22.63 -14.32
CA GLU A 1059 -22.29 22.56 -13.50
C GLU A 1059 -23.60 22.59 -14.32
N HIS A 1060 -23.64 23.41 -15.38
CA HIS A 1060 -24.81 23.52 -16.27
C HIS A 1060 -25.07 22.27 -17.14
N ILE A 1061 -24.10 21.38 -17.27
CA ILE A 1061 -24.18 20.12 -18.05
C ILE A 1061 -24.34 18.93 -17.11
N ALA A 1062 -23.70 18.96 -15.94
CA ALA A 1062 -23.61 17.83 -15.02
C ALA A 1062 -24.98 17.27 -14.59
N PHE A 1063 -26.00 18.12 -14.46
CA PHE A 1063 -27.35 17.69 -14.05
C PHE A 1063 -28.25 17.26 -15.21
N ASP A 1064 -27.83 17.48 -16.46
CA ASP A 1064 -28.58 17.07 -17.65
C ASP A 1064 -27.94 15.82 -18.27
N GLN A 1065 -28.69 14.73 -18.28
CA GLN A 1065 -28.21 13.45 -18.80
C GLN A 1065 -27.97 13.49 -20.33
N ASP A 1066 -28.76 14.24 -21.08
CA ASP A 1066 -28.62 14.28 -22.54
C ASP A 1066 -27.48 15.21 -22.96
N ALA A 1067 -27.27 16.32 -22.25
CA ALA A 1067 -26.08 17.16 -22.41
C ALA A 1067 -24.80 16.38 -22.06
N ALA A 1068 -24.81 15.58 -20.99
CA ALA A 1068 -23.68 14.72 -20.62
C ALA A 1068 -23.37 13.65 -21.68
N LYS A 1069 -24.38 13.07 -22.34
CA LYS A 1069 -24.19 12.16 -23.48
C LYS A 1069 -23.58 12.88 -24.68
N ALA A 1070 -23.99 14.12 -24.96
CA ALA A 1070 -23.41 14.89 -26.05
C ALA A 1070 -21.89 15.08 -25.86
N VAL A 1071 -21.46 15.40 -24.63
CA VAL A 1071 -20.03 15.49 -24.27
C VAL A 1071 -19.35 14.12 -24.37
N LEU A 1072 -20.00 13.04 -23.93
CA LEU A 1072 -19.46 11.67 -24.07
C LEU A 1072 -19.09 11.36 -25.52
N HIS A 1073 -19.99 11.67 -26.47
CA HIS A 1073 -19.74 11.44 -27.90
C HIS A 1073 -18.68 12.39 -28.49
N GLU A 1074 -18.49 13.57 -27.90
CA GLU A 1074 -17.43 14.50 -28.28
C GLU A 1074 -16.05 14.03 -27.83
N LEU A 1075 -15.94 13.40 -26.65
CA LEU A 1075 -14.68 12.92 -26.10
C LEU A 1075 -14.24 11.58 -26.71
N GLN A 1076 -15.17 10.67 -26.96
CA GLN A 1076 -14.89 9.30 -27.38
C GLN A 1076 -14.26 9.23 -28.78
N ASN A 1077 -13.13 8.52 -28.92
CA ASN A 1077 -12.47 8.33 -30.22
C ASN A 1077 -13.38 7.59 -31.20
N THR A 1078 -13.77 8.28 -32.27
CA THR A 1078 -14.53 7.70 -33.37
C THR A 1078 -13.72 7.80 -34.66
N THR A 1079 -13.17 6.67 -35.08
CA THR A 1079 -12.50 6.52 -36.38
C THR A 1079 -13.51 6.20 -37.47
N LEU A 1080 -13.10 6.40 -38.73
CA LEU A 1080 -13.91 6.02 -39.89
C LEU A 1080 -14.30 4.54 -39.87
N GLY A 1081 -13.37 3.66 -39.48
CA GLY A 1081 -13.64 2.23 -39.35
C GLY A 1081 -14.74 1.86 -38.33
N HIS A 1082 -15.06 2.73 -37.36
CA HIS A 1082 -16.17 2.46 -36.43
C HIS A 1082 -17.56 2.80 -37.00
N VAL A 1083 -17.63 3.53 -38.11
CA VAL A 1083 -18.91 3.94 -38.75
C VAL A 1083 -19.09 3.31 -40.14
N THR A 1084 -18.04 2.75 -40.72
CA THR A 1084 -18.07 2.03 -41.99
C THR A 1084 -18.65 0.62 -41.83
N ASP A 1085 -19.61 0.26 -42.67
CA ASP A 1085 -20.15 -1.10 -42.80
C ASP A 1085 -19.26 -1.95 -43.71
N ARG A 1086 -18.95 -1.44 -44.91
CA ARG A 1086 -18.04 -2.07 -45.87
C ARG A 1086 -17.32 -1.05 -46.75
N THR A 1087 -16.18 -1.45 -47.30
CA THR A 1087 -15.39 -0.67 -48.27
C THR A 1087 -15.17 -1.48 -49.54
N GLU A 1088 -15.33 -0.84 -50.70
CA GLU A 1088 -15.19 -1.45 -52.02
C GLU A 1088 -14.20 -0.63 -52.85
N ILE A 1089 -13.35 -1.31 -53.62
CA ILE A 1089 -12.45 -0.66 -54.59
C ILE A 1089 -12.98 -0.99 -55.98
N TRP A 1090 -13.34 0.04 -56.73
CA TRP A 1090 -13.86 -0.06 -58.08
C TRP A 1090 -12.87 0.57 -59.06
N PHE A 1091 -12.75 -0.03 -60.24
CA PHE A 1091 -12.11 0.62 -61.37
C PHE A 1091 -13.19 1.38 -62.16
N ASP A 1092 -13.20 2.70 -62.00
CA ASP A 1092 -14.24 3.60 -62.50
C ASP A 1092 -13.58 4.73 -63.32
N PRO A 1093 -13.31 4.46 -64.61
CA PRO A 1093 -12.39 5.26 -65.43
C PRO A 1093 -12.93 6.65 -65.78
N ASP A 1094 -14.25 6.84 -65.76
CA ASP A 1094 -14.90 8.13 -66.02
C ASP A 1094 -15.29 8.76 -64.66
N PRO A 1095 -14.91 10.00 -64.36
CA PRO A 1095 -15.38 10.72 -63.16
C PRO A 1095 -16.84 11.16 -63.22
N LEU A 1096 -17.35 11.47 -64.43
CA LEU A 1096 -18.68 12.07 -64.64
C LEU A 1096 -19.79 11.01 -64.69
N ASN A 1097 -19.44 9.80 -65.08
CA ASN A 1097 -20.35 8.67 -65.14
C ASN A 1097 -19.75 7.50 -64.38
N THR A 1098 -20.59 6.70 -63.71
CA THR A 1098 -20.12 5.66 -62.79
C THR A 1098 -20.51 4.27 -63.28
N VAL A 1099 -19.63 3.31 -63.08
CA VAL A 1099 -19.91 1.87 -63.28
C VAL A 1099 -20.86 1.33 -62.19
N VAL A 1100 -20.90 1.97 -61.01
CA VAL A 1100 -21.77 1.57 -59.90
C VAL A 1100 -23.19 2.09 -60.11
N GLU A 1101 -24.13 1.19 -60.41
CA GLU A 1101 -25.53 1.54 -60.73
C GLU A 1101 -26.23 2.30 -59.60
N GLU A 1102 -25.98 1.93 -58.34
CA GLU A 1102 -26.56 2.56 -57.14
C GLU A 1102 -26.18 4.04 -56.99
N ASP A 1103 -24.97 4.42 -57.43
CA ASP A 1103 -24.41 5.76 -57.20
C ASP A 1103 -24.73 6.72 -58.36
N ARG A 1104 -25.28 6.20 -59.48
CA ARG A 1104 -25.38 6.93 -60.75
C ARG A 1104 -26.22 8.20 -60.68
N GLN A 1105 -27.35 8.13 -60.00
CA GLN A 1105 -28.26 9.26 -59.83
C GLN A 1105 -27.58 10.37 -59.03
N PHE A 1106 -27.04 10.03 -57.87
CA PHE A 1106 -26.36 10.97 -56.98
C PHE A 1106 -25.13 11.65 -57.61
N VAL A 1107 -24.34 10.91 -58.38
CA VAL A 1107 -23.12 11.45 -59.03
C VAL A 1107 -23.47 12.42 -60.16
N THR A 1108 -24.52 12.10 -60.91
CA THR A 1108 -25.04 12.99 -61.96
C THR A 1108 -25.59 14.27 -61.35
N ASP A 1109 -26.29 14.17 -60.21
CA ASP A 1109 -26.83 15.32 -59.48
C ASP A 1109 -25.70 16.20 -58.90
N TYR A 1110 -24.63 15.60 -58.37
CA TYR A 1110 -23.48 16.30 -57.80
C TYR A 1110 -22.75 17.17 -58.83
N TYR A 1111 -22.31 16.57 -59.95
CA TYR A 1111 -21.63 17.30 -61.04
C TYR A 1111 -22.58 18.12 -61.93
N GLY A 1112 -23.90 17.93 -61.81
CA GLY A 1112 -24.90 18.76 -62.46
C GLY A 1112 -25.15 20.11 -61.78
N LEU A 1113 -24.68 20.27 -60.53
CA LEU A 1113 -24.86 21.47 -59.70
C LEU A 1113 -23.56 22.28 -59.51
N GLU A 1114 -22.39 21.67 -59.68
CA GLU A 1114 -21.07 22.29 -59.48
C GLU A 1114 -20.29 22.37 -60.81
N ASP A 1115 -19.76 23.55 -61.17
CA ASP A 1115 -18.85 23.71 -62.32
C ASP A 1115 -17.49 23.07 -62.00
N MET A 1116 -17.06 22.12 -62.84
CA MET A 1116 -15.79 21.40 -62.69
C MET A 1116 -14.58 22.36 -62.63
N PRO A 1117 -13.61 22.17 -61.72
CA PRO A 1117 -12.29 22.76 -61.89
C PRO A 1117 -11.59 22.11 -63.10
N GLU A 1118 -11.27 22.90 -64.13
CA GLU A 1118 -10.84 22.41 -65.45
C GLU A 1118 -9.45 21.73 -65.50
N ASP A 1119 -8.71 21.62 -64.39
CA ASP A 1119 -7.29 21.22 -64.39
C ASP A 1119 -6.92 20.00 -63.51
N GLU A 1120 -7.87 19.25 -62.94
CA GLU A 1120 -7.56 18.13 -62.03
C GLU A 1120 -7.66 16.75 -62.71
N ILE A 1121 -6.53 16.07 -62.90
CA ILE A 1121 -6.49 14.68 -63.40
C ILE A 1121 -6.78 13.72 -62.24
N MET A 1122 -7.92 13.05 -62.30
CA MET A 1122 -8.39 12.14 -61.27
C MET A 1122 -8.00 10.68 -61.56
N SER A 1123 -7.62 9.93 -60.51
CA SER A 1123 -7.33 8.51 -60.62
C SER A 1123 -8.56 7.71 -61.09
N PRO A 1124 -8.38 6.71 -61.99
CA PRO A 1124 -9.46 5.83 -62.43
C PRO A 1124 -9.88 4.81 -61.36
N TRP A 1125 -9.18 4.75 -60.22
CA TRP A 1125 -9.55 3.89 -59.10
C TRP A 1125 -10.39 4.66 -58.07
N LEU A 1126 -11.55 4.10 -57.75
CA LEU A 1126 -12.51 4.64 -56.79
C LEU A 1126 -12.51 3.79 -55.52
N LEU A 1127 -12.36 4.45 -54.36
CA LEU A 1127 -12.68 3.85 -53.06
C LEU A 1127 -14.10 4.26 -52.65
N ARG A 1128 -15.01 3.29 -52.57
CA ARG A 1128 -16.40 3.46 -52.14
C ARG A 1128 -16.56 2.96 -50.71
N ILE A 1129 -16.99 3.82 -49.80
CA ILE A 1129 -17.17 3.53 -48.38
C ILE A 1129 -18.66 3.60 -48.06
N VAL A 1130 -19.25 2.48 -47.64
CA VAL A 1130 -20.65 2.42 -47.22
C VAL A 1130 -20.72 2.60 -45.70
N LEU A 1131 -21.46 3.59 -45.24
CA LEU A 1131 -21.59 3.94 -43.82
C LEU A 1131 -22.82 3.28 -43.19
N SER A 1132 -22.70 2.86 -41.93
CA SER A 1132 -23.81 2.33 -41.15
C SER A 1132 -24.65 3.44 -40.52
N ARG A 1133 -25.92 3.50 -40.89
CA ARG A 1133 -26.89 4.47 -40.31
C ARG A 1133 -27.09 4.28 -38.80
N GLU A 1134 -27.03 3.03 -38.31
CA GLU A 1134 -27.19 2.73 -36.89
C GLU A 1134 -26.03 3.29 -36.06
N GLU A 1135 -24.79 3.12 -36.53
CA GLU A 1135 -23.59 3.61 -35.83
C GLU A 1135 -23.45 5.14 -35.91
N LEU A 1136 -23.82 5.76 -37.04
CA LEU A 1136 -23.87 7.22 -37.18
C LEU A 1136 -24.89 7.84 -36.21
N SER A 1137 -26.09 7.26 -36.11
CA SER A 1137 -27.15 7.72 -35.19
C SER A 1137 -26.74 7.56 -33.72
N LYS A 1138 -26.21 6.38 -33.33
CA LYS A 1138 -25.73 6.12 -31.96
C LYS A 1138 -24.65 7.11 -31.49
N LYS A 1139 -23.85 7.65 -32.41
CA LYS A 1139 -22.73 8.56 -32.12
C LYS A 1139 -23.04 10.02 -32.43
N SER A 1140 -24.27 10.32 -32.84
CA SER A 1140 -24.70 11.67 -33.25
C SER A 1140 -23.79 12.31 -34.31
N LEU A 1141 -23.45 11.53 -35.34
CA LEU A 1141 -22.60 11.96 -36.47
C LEU A 1141 -23.43 12.08 -37.75
N LYS A 1142 -23.10 13.09 -38.57
CA LYS A 1142 -23.65 13.28 -39.92
C LYS A 1142 -22.64 12.86 -40.97
N VAL A 1143 -23.09 12.57 -42.20
CA VAL A 1143 -22.19 12.21 -43.30
C VAL A 1143 -21.23 13.37 -43.63
N LYS A 1144 -21.70 14.62 -43.50
CA LYS A 1144 -20.86 15.83 -43.66
C LYS A 1144 -19.69 15.90 -42.66
N ASP A 1145 -19.84 15.36 -41.46
CA ASP A 1145 -18.75 15.34 -40.47
C ASP A 1145 -17.62 14.40 -40.93
N VAL A 1146 -17.98 13.31 -41.63
CA VAL A 1146 -17.03 12.36 -42.21
C VAL A 1146 -16.29 12.98 -43.40
N GLU A 1147 -17.00 13.70 -44.26
CA GLU A 1147 -16.43 14.46 -45.38
C GLU A 1147 -15.41 15.50 -44.90
N ALA A 1148 -15.80 16.31 -43.92
CA ALA A 1148 -14.91 17.32 -43.32
C ALA A 1148 -13.67 16.68 -42.69
N ALA A 1149 -13.80 15.50 -42.07
CA ALA A 1149 -12.68 14.77 -41.49
C ALA A 1149 -11.70 14.23 -42.55
N LEU A 1150 -12.20 13.76 -43.70
CA LEU A 1150 -11.39 13.30 -44.83
C LEU A 1150 -10.60 14.46 -45.47
N ASN A 1151 -11.28 15.57 -45.76
CA ASN A 1151 -10.68 16.75 -46.39
C ASN A 1151 -9.67 17.46 -45.47
N ARG A 1152 -9.82 17.35 -44.14
CA ARG A 1152 -8.86 17.92 -43.17
C ARG A 1152 -7.51 17.18 -43.17
N GLU A 1153 -7.52 15.86 -43.30
CA GLU A 1153 -6.30 15.04 -43.19
C GLU A 1153 -5.59 14.88 -44.55
N PHE A 1154 -6.33 14.93 -45.66
CA PHE A 1154 -5.77 14.79 -47.01
C PHE A 1154 -6.28 15.88 -47.95
N VAL A 1155 -5.35 16.67 -48.49
CA VAL A 1155 -5.65 17.77 -49.43
C VAL A 1155 -5.82 17.26 -50.87
N SER A 1156 -5.23 16.12 -51.22
CA SER A 1156 -5.22 15.54 -52.58
C SER A 1156 -6.32 14.49 -52.83
N LEU A 1157 -7.35 14.44 -51.97
CA LEU A 1157 -8.50 13.56 -52.12
C LEU A 1157 -9.71 14.34 -52.59
N HIS A 1158 -10.35 13.84 -53.64
CA HIS A 1158 -11.68 14.27 -54.04
C HIS A 1158 -12.72 13.36 -53.40
N VAL A 1159 -13.56 13.94 -52.56
CA VAL A 1159 -14.56 13.22 -51.75
C VAL A 1159 -15.95 13.64 -52.18
N ILE A 1160 -16.82 12.67 -52.45
CA ILE A 1160 -18.22 12.90 -52.83
C ILE A 1160 -19.12 12.12 -51.85
N THR A 1161 -20.11 12.78 -51.24
CA THR A 1161 -20.93 12.18 -50.17
C THR A 1161 -22.44 12.29 -50.39
N THR A 1162 -23.17 11.20 -50.14
CA THR A 1162 -24.63 11.20 -50.23
C THR A 1162 -25.28 12.01 -49.10
N PRO A 1163 -26.47 12.63 -49.31
CA PRO A 1163 -27.19 13.31 -48.23
C PRO A 1163 -27.64 12.33 -47.13
N ASP A 1164 -27.80 12.82 -45.89
CA ASP A 1164 -28.15 11.99 -44.71
C ASP A 1164 -29.48 11.21 -44.87
N THR A 1165 -30.36 11.64 -45.79
CA THR A 1165 -31.64 10.97 -46.10
C THR A 1165 -31.51 9.80 -47.08
N ALA A 1166 -30.39 9.67 -47.79
CA ALA A 1166 -30.19 8.63 -48.79
C ALA A 1166 -29.98 7.25 -48.16
N ASP A 1167 -30.33 6.20 -48.92
CA ASP A 1167 -30.13 4.80 -48.54
C ASP A 1167 -29.64 4.04 -49.79
N PRO A 1168 -28.39 3.54 -49.84
CA PRO A 1168 -27.36 3.53 -48.79
C PRO A 1168 -26.66 4.88 -48.56
N LEU A 1169 -26.03 5.05 -47.39
CA LEU A 1169 -25.13 6.18 -47.10
C LEU A 1169 -23.73 5.89 -47.63
N VAL A 1170 -23.25 6.67 -48.61
CA VAL A 1170 -22.03 6.37 -49.36
C VAL A 1170 -21.09 7.57 -49.40
N VAL A 1171 -19.79 7.29 -49.23
CA VAL A 1171 -18.68 8.22 -49.42
C VAL A 1171 -17.76 7.67 -50.52
N ARG A 1172 -17.59 8.43 -51.59
CA ARG A 1172 -16.70 8.11 -52.71
C ARG A 1172 -15.42 8.92 -52.60
N VAL A 1173 -14.27 8.27 -52.69
CA VAL A 1173 -12.95 8.90 -52.57
C VAL A 1173 -12.13 8.56 -53.80
N ARG A 1174 -11.60 9.59 -54.47
CA ARG A 1174 -10.65 9.48 -55.59
C ARG A 1174 -9.40 10.32 -55.33
N PHE A 1175 -8.28 9.94 -55.93
CA PHE A 1175 -7.00 10.66 -55.79
C PHE A 1175 -6.80 11.60 -56.97
N GLN A 1176 -6.27 12.79 -56.70
CA GLN A 1176 -5.71 13.66 -57.73
C GLN A 1176 -4.30 13.18 -58.08
N VAL A 1177 -3.97 13.15 -59.37
CA VAL A 1177 -2.66 12.73 -59.90
C VAL A 1177 -1.95 13.95 -60.48
N ASP A 1178 -0.75 14.25 -59.98
CA ASP A 1178 0.11 15.27 -60.58
C ASP A 1178 0.63 14.81 -61.95
N SER A 1179 0.51 15.67 -62.95
CA SER A 1179 0.74 15.36 -64.39
C SER A 1179 2.21 15.05 -64.78
N SER A 1180 3.14 14.91 -63.84
CA SER A 1180 4.59 14.96 -64.11
C SER A 1180 5.35 13.64 -64.14
N GLU A 1181 4.79 12.46 -63.90
CA GLU A 1181 5.48 11.18 -64.13
C GLU A 1181 4.54 10.13 -64.74
N SER A 1182 4.94 9.51 -65.85
CA SER A 1182 4.13 8.55 -66.60
C SER A 1182 4.89 7.24 -66.79
N GLY A 1183 4.44 6.15 -66.14
CA GLY A 1183 5.04 4.83 -66.31
C GLY A 1183 4.07 3.67 -66.07
N LYS A 1184 3.96 2.75 -67.04
CA LYS A 1184 3.12 1.54 -67.01
C LYS A 1184 3.43 0.54 -65.86
N GLU A 1185 4.46 0.78 -65.04
CA GLU A 1185 4.71 0.04 -63.79
C GLU A 1185 3.84 0.51 -62.60
N GLU A 1186 3.06 1.60 -62.75
CA GLU A 1186 2.26 2.21 -61.67
C GLU A 1186 0.93 1.51 -61.37
N ALA A 1187 0.25 0.88 -62.33
CA ALA A 1187 -1.07 0.29 -62.07
C ALA A 1187 -1.07 -0.84 -61.01
N MET A 1188 0.05 -1.56 -60.85
CA MET A 1188 0.24 -2.57 -59.80
C MET A 1188 0.69 -1.95 -58.46
N ARG A 1189 1.36 -0.77 -58.50
CA ARG A 1189 1.68 0.04 -57.33
C ARG A 1189 0.44 0.75 -56.77
N ASP A 1190 -0.47 1.22 -57.63
CA ASP A 1190 -1.67 1.97 -57.26
C ASP A 1190 -2.67 1.11 -56.45
N ASN A 1191 -2.86 -0.15 -56.81
CA ASN A 1191 -3.75 -1.04 -56.03
C ASN A 1191 -3.18 -1.36 -54.64
N ILE A 1192 -1.85 -1.56 -54.55
CA ILE A 1192 -1.16 -1.72 -53.26
C ILE A 1192 -1.22 -0.43 -52.45
N LEU A 1193 -1.06 0.73 -53.10
CA LEU A 1193 -1.21 2.06 -52.51
C LEU A 1193 -2.63 2.25 -51.96
N LEU A 1194 -3.66 1.94 -52.74
CA LEU A 1194 -5.08 2.01 -52.36
C LEU A 1194 -5.42 1.07 -51.20
N THR A 1195 -4.89 -0.15 -51.19
CA THR A 1195 -5.11 -1.11 -50.10
C THR A 1195 -4.42 -0.64 -48.81
N ASN A 1196 -3.19 -0.12 -48.92
CA ASN A 1196 -2.48 0.47 -47.79
C ASN A 1196 -3.20 1.73 -47.29
N ILE A 1197 -3.69 2.57 -48.19
CA ILE A 1197 -4.44 3.78 -47.86
C ILE A 1197 -5.80 3.41 -47.26
N GLN A 1198 -6.53 2.43 -47.77
CA GLN A 1198 -7.77 1.93 -47.17
C GLN A 1198 -7.55 1.55 -45.70
N SER A 1199 -6.49 0.79 -45.40
CA SER A 1199 -6.14 0.44 -44.02
C SER A 1199 -5.80 1.66 -43.17
N THR A 1200 -5.19 2.69 -43.79
CA THR A 1200 -4.81 3.96 -43.17
C THR A 1200 -6.05 4.84 -42.91
N LEU A 1201 -6.96 4.97 -43.87
CA LEU A 1201 -8.20 5.76 -43.78
C LEU A 1201 -9.09 5.20 -42.66
N LEU A 1202 -9.28 3.88 -42.60
CA LEU A 1202 -10.15 3.25 -41.61
C LEU A 1202 -9.59 3.34 -40.17
N SER A 1203 -8.26 3.30 -40.01
CA SER A 1203 -7.62 3.25 -38.69
C SER A 1203 -7.14 4.61 -38.16
N ILE A 1204 -6.75 5.53 -39.05
CA ILE A 1204 -6.13 6.81 -38.68
C ILE A 1204 -7.11 7.98 -38.75
N ILE A 1205 -8.03 8.01 -39.72
CA ILE A 1205 -8.96 9.13 -39.84
C ILE A 1205 -9.92 9.13 -38.66
N ARG A 1206 -9.86 10.23 -37.92
CA ARG A 1206 -10.72 10.51 -36.78
C ARG A 1206 -11.80 11.48 -37.21
N VAL A 1207 -13.04 11.00 -37.12
CA VAL A 1207 -14.22 11.83 -37.37
C VAL A 1207 -14.45 12.76 -36.17
N LYS A 1208 -14.37 12.21 -34.94
CA LYS A 1208 -14.55 12.97 -33.70
C LYS A 1208 -13.80 12.31 -32.52
N GLY A 1209 -13.48 13.08 -31.48
CA GLY A 1209 -12.89 12.57 -30.24
C GLY A 1209 -11.37 12.60 -30.13
N PHE A 1210 -10.88 12.32 -28.92
CA PHE A 1210 -9.46 12.26 -28.59
C PHE A 1210 -8.89 10.88 -28.93
N ARG A 1211 -7.67 10.82 -29.47
CA ARG A 1211 -7.07 9.56 -29.95
C ARG A 1211 -6.88 8.55 -28.81
N GLU A 1212 -6.55 9.08 -27.64
CA GLU A 1212 -6.17 8.35 -26.45
C GLU A 1212 -7.39 7.68 -25.77
N PHE A 1213 -8.61 8.19 -25.96
CA PHE A 1213 -9.84 7.68 -25.33
C PHE A 1213 -10.56 6.65 -26.20
N LYS A 1214 -10.36 5.37 -25.91
CA LYS A 1214 -11.01 4.28 -26.64
C LYS A 1214 -12.51 4.22 -26.37
N LYS A 1215 -12.89 4.31 -25.10
CA LYS A 1215 -14.27 4.25 -24.61
C LYS A 1215 -14.48 5.28 -23.53
N VAL A 1216 -15.71 5.77 -23.42
CA VAL A 1216 -16.13 6.70 -22.38
C VAL A 1216 -17.45 6.19 -21.81
N PHE A 1217 -17.55 6.15 -20.49
CA PHE A 1217 -18.70 5.65 -19.74
C PHE A 1217 -19.38 6.80 -19.01
N LEU A 1218 -20.71 6.87 -19.11
CA LEU A 1218 -21.52 7.80 -18.32
C LEU A 1218 -21.87 7.15 -16.99
N THR A 1219 -21.52 7.80 -15.89
CA THR A 1219 -21.90 7.38 -14.53
C THR A 1219 -22.55 8.55 -13.79
N SER A 1220 -23.31 8.26 -12.75
CA SER A 1220 -23.94 9.27 -11.89
C SER A 1220 -23.53 9.06 -10.44
N GLN A 1221 -23.32 10.15 -9.70
CA GLN A 1221 -23.04 10.11 -8.27
C GLN A 1221 -23.89 11.12 -7.49
N GLU A 1222 -24.21 10.78 -6.24
CA GLU A 1222 -24.96 11.68 -5.33
C GLU A 1222 -24.02 12.65 -4.64
N ILE A 1223 -24.11 13.95 -4.97
CA ILE A 1223 -23.40 15.04 -4.33
C ILE A 1223 -24.22 15.79 -3.28
N MET A 1224 -23.52 16.32 -2.28
CA MET A 1224 -24.08 17.22 -1.27
C MET A 1224 -23.69 18.66 -1.64
N ILE A 1225 -24.64 19.46 -2.09
CA ILE A 1225 -24.42 20.88 -2.41
C ILE A 1225 -24.92 21.74 -1.26
N GLU A 1226 -24.12 22.71 -0.84
CA GLU A 1226 -24.52 23.68 0.16
C GLU A 1226 -25.43 24.75 -0.45
N ASP A 1227 -26.58 24.98 0.18
CA ASP A 1227 -27.37 26.19 -0.05
C ASP A 1227 -26.74 27.36 0.75
N PRO A 1228 -26.24 28.41 0.07
CA PRO A 1228 -25.54 29.51 0.72
C PRO A 1228 -26.43 30.35 1.66
N GLU A 1229 -27.75 30.35 1.50
CA GLU A 1229 -28.64 31.14 2.36
C GLU A 1229 -28.95 30.42 3.68
N THR A 1230 -29.33 29.14 3.60
CA THR A 1230 -29.76 28.33 4.75
C THR A 1230 -28.60 27.56 5.40
N GLY A 1231 -27.52 27.32 4.66
CA GLY A 1231 -26.39 26.50 5.04
C GLY A 1231 -26.74 25.01 5.14
N THR A 1232 -27.84 24.56 4.51
CA THR A 1232 -28.21 23.14 4.37
C THR A 1232 -27.45 22.47 3.25
N TYR A 1233 -27.16 21.18 3.41
CA TYR A 1233 -26.63 20.37 2.31
C TYR A 1233 -27.76 19.58 1.67
N ASP A 1234 -28.00 19.83 0.39
CA ASP A 1234 -28.97 19.11 -0.42
C ASP A 1234 -28.30 18.02 -1.25
N LYS A 1235 -28.96 16.86 -1.29
CA LYS A 1235 -28.55 15.75 -2.16
C LYS A 1235 -28.98 16.04 -3.59
N ARG A 1236 -28.03 16.16 -4.51
CA ARG A 1236 -28.28 16.20 -5.96
C ARG A 1236 -27.49 15.11 -6.66
N THR A 1237 -28.06 14.54 -7.71
CA THR A 1237 -27.36 13.55 -8.53
C THR A 1237 -26.68 14.26 -9.69
N GLU A 1238 -25.35 14.24 -9.73
CA GLU A 1238 -24.58 14.75 -10.87
C GLU A 1238 -24.12 13.59 -11.77
N ASN A 1239 -24.00 13.87 -13.06
CA ASN A 1239 -23.41 12.96 -14.03
C ASN A 1239 -21.94 13.31 -14.26
N TYR A 1240 -21.12 12.27 -14.40
CA TYR A 1240 -19.71 12.39 -14.70
C TYR A 1240 -19.28 11.30 -15.70
N LEU A 1241 -18.15 11.52 -16.37
CA LEU A 1241 -17.65 10.63 -17.40
C LEU A 1241 -16.40 9.90 -16.90
N GLU A 1242 -16.26 8.64 -17.28
CA GLU A 1242 -15.04 7.86 -17.04
C GLU A 1242 -14.46 7.39 -18.37
N THR A 1243 -13.16 7.57 -18.59
CA THR A 1243 -12.51 7.22 -19.86
C THR A 1243 -11.68 5.94 -19.77
N GLU A 1244 -11.57 5.22 -20.88
CA GLU A 1244 -10.56 4.20 -21.11
C GLU A 1244 -9.43 4.82 -21.96
N GLY A 1245 -8.38 5.28 -21.28
CA GLY A 1245 -7.32 6.11 -21.85
C GLY A 1245 -7.07 7.38 -21.04
N VAL A 1246 -5.92 8.01 -21.30
CA VAL A 1246 -5.41 9.17 -20.55
C VAL A 1246 -4.94 10.26 -21.52
N ASP A 1247 -5.51 11.46 -21.40
CA ASP A 1247 -5.04 12.72 -21.99
C ASP A 1247 -5.63 13.90 -21.19
N LEU A 1248 -5.09 14.11 -20.00
CA LEU A 1248 -5.55 15.12 -19.04
C LEU A 1248 -5.33 16.54 -19.56
N GLN A 1249 -4.23 16.80 -20.27
CA GLN A 1249 -3.90 18.13 -20.78
C GLN A 1249 -4.99 18.67 -21.69
N ARG A 1250 -5.46 17.86 -22.66
CA ARG A 1250 -6.52 18.28 -23.57
C ARG A 1250 -7.89 18.29 -22.92
N LEU A 1251 -8.15 17.37 -21.98
CA LEU A 1251 -9.41 17.36 -21.22
C LEU A 1251 -9.61 18.63 -20.39
N LEU A 1252 -8.58 19.10 -19.69
CA LEU A 1252 -8.67 20.31 -18.87
C LEU A 1252 -8.89 21.57 -19.71
N ALA A 1253 -8.49 21.55 -20.99
CA ALA A 1253 -8.76 22.64 -21.93
C ALA A 1253 -10.18 22.60 -22.52
N HIS A 1254 -10.96 21.55 -22.27
CA HIS A 1254 -12.27 21.37 -22.87
C HIS A 1254 -13.34 22.19 -22.11
N PRO A 1255 -14.15 23.03 -22.78
CA PRO A 1255 -15.06 23.97 -22.11
C PRO A 1255 -16.21 23.29 -21.34
N ALA A 1256 -16.61 22.09 -21.76
CA ALA A 1256 -17.65 21.30 -21.09
C ALA A 1256 -17.15 20.55 -19.83
N VAL A 1257 -15.84 20.56 -19.56
CA VAL A 1257 -15.20 19.82 -18.48
C VAL A 1257 -14.87 20.76 -17.33
N ASP A 1258 -15.11 20.31 -16.10
CA ASP A 1258 -14.66 20.99 -14.90
C ASP A 1258 -13.18 20.68 -14.65
N ALA A 1259 -12.33 21.67 -14.96
CA ALA A 1259 -10.89 21.56 -14.80
C ALA A 1259 -10.42 21.49 -13.35
N THR A 1260 -11.26 21.90 -12.38
CA THR A 1260 -10.87 21.94 -10.96
C THR A 1260 -11.01 20.58 -10.27
N ARG A 1261 -11.95 19.75 -10.76
CA ARG A 1261 -12.30 18.46 -10.15
C ARG A 1261 -11.82 17.25 -10.94
N THR A 1262 -11.58 17.40 -12.24
CA THR A 1262 -11.21 16.28 -13.12
C THR A 1262 -9.87 15.66 -12.71
N THR A 1263 -9.84 14.32 -12.58
CA THR A 1263 -8.66 13.58 -12.12
C THR A 1263 -8.26 12.45 -13.07
N SER A 1264 -6.98 12.09 -13.03
CA SER A 1264 -6.41 10.95 -13.78
C SER A 1264 -5.85 9.92 -12.81
N ASN A 1265 -6.01 8.64 -13.15
CA ASN A 1265 -5.36 7.55 -12.41
C ASN A 1265 -3.87 7.40 -12.76
N SER A 1266 -3.35 8.15 -13.74
CA SER A 1266 -1.95 8.12 -14.15
C SER A 1266 -1.15 9.21 -13.42
N VAL A 1267 -0.41 8.82 -12.39
CA VAL A 1267 0.43 9.75 -11.61
C VAL A 1267 1.48 10.46 -12.49
N VAL A 1268 2.01 9.77 -13.50
CA VAL A 1268 3.00 10.35 -14.43
C VAL A 1268 2.41 11.49 -15.23
N GLU A 1269 1.17 11.35 -15.68
CA GLU A 1269 0.47 12.37 -16.43
C GLU A 1269 0.12 13.56 -15.54
N VAL A 1270 -0.40 13.30 -14.32
CA VAL A 1270 -0.74 14.35 -13.35
C VAL A 1270 0.47 15.20 -12.95
N ILE A 1271 1.68 14.64 -12.95
CA ILE A 1271 2.92 15.41 -12.68
C ILE A 1271 3.37 16.23 -13.90
N GLN A 1272 3.02 15.80 -15.11
CA GLN A 1272 3.45 16.44 -16.36
C GLN A 1272 2.57 17.62 -16.75
N VAL A 1273 1.26 17.51 -16.49
CA VAL A 1273 0.25 18.55 -16.72
C VAL A 1273 0.26 19.51 -15.54
#